data_AF-A4I876-F1
#
_entry.id   AF-A4I876-F1
#
_cell.length_a   1.000
_cell.length_b   1.000
_cell.length_c   1.000
_cell.angle_alpha   90.00
_cell.angle_beta   90.00
_cell.angle_gamma   90.00
#
_symmetry.space_group_name_H-M   'P 1'
#
loop_
_entity.id
_entity.type
_entity.pdbx_description
1 polymer ?
#
loop_
_entity_poly.entity_id
_entity_poly.type
_entity_poly.pdbx_seq_one_letter_code
_entity_poly.pdbx_strand_id
1 'polypeptide(L)'
;MESNTRAQPKMQGGATPVIERILSHKHLRQPCSAISASFEPFRGIGDGSGEMPGSDDGDKAQRDFRGRGALEASDAAVAPTYHRIMIDGDEGDKDYLKCVGIMAHIIQARQAYKNTDQGQLEVPLTAEELERRYCGTAAPATSALGGSQAASVSSPLSSPAGKMPKGPLSQTDDSTAVASLMGLEFRHGVFGFEGMRTRVVPWEQYVRDIRAVYGAIENGPCLSTARMRLTSIAEKFRLYLLLNLEIEGNYDELYRDGGVYAPCTRVDNGVNMRTSVVAPVLLEYVVTTALEQPRAPLYVDPHTQQVVTLAAYLEAGGIQDPRELTVEGLGLQPTLYRNKYLPYDPFDAKLNPAGAFGATLLQALLSTDGPSHGNLCGMLLRAELEQREYQKQQMTATEMMLEICGHHPEELTRLAVWVRRQGFNKFSRNRWVLAIQRERHSTKQLGPSQLPSLCTTVGDQLRHIFYPLFMATLCPQDPQWSDVAQLLCHTGALGIRTHAVVRSENFSATPVDPDALPCTNALREDGQTAGHGSAMAHGGGCSDYYFFYYVWANLASLNALRTRLGLHTLFFTPSVNEKAPAYDQLVSSFLLGDVVHDVSSLAQSWIMQFLYMYCRIGIVLSPLRDNALSTAYFDSPFVKYFRQGMRVSISTSDPLYFHHHESQPLIEEYATLSKLCSLTPMDTMELGRNSVLNSSFPLEVKQAWLGERFSTLGAEGNDLRRCGVCDYRLQFRHETLAHEEALLNQLLAKAGIKAPGGVGSGVDGGDSDGGALSLHLIPYAQSVLVSDLVQQSRHSRRMNYTDQRIVYPRIDIYYGGHRSGFATEAVAALRQVVALRLKYVGNANRTAVATDANVHVEDVFSTTRQFDEAQWEYNTYYGVCILSQQGKTPLWPTFLPTITEFIRDMSVIRQTASSVALQRLATHRLHLLEQKFLLHLSMNISNEAGKREEKEWNNRDFFTAYKVDTNVHTDAGSNARTLLEFFVDKALNHGEDVVFERDHHPVTLKELLSEYEIDVHHITVDELNHRLNTHPDLREIFLSPFNFMQGRYFAELTKRTLDIYEEDAFSYAENRLSITGASEQEWYDLAHWFDCYGMASSRSRWMVCLPWHYRRLRRNGVLKNFGAFLDNVFHPLWEISMHPAKDTKFHYLLAHLSGFDCIADESKIDLPLTDVSPHDWNSDLNPPYSYYMYYIWANITSLNEFRASRGLSTFTLRPQCGERGSMDHPVSGFCLANSINHGVTLARHPVLEYMWYIAQVGVAMSPLSNTAGASAYLENPFPVFFHRGLNVSLATNQPLYFHFTREPLVEEYSIAAKLWKFELNDMSEIARNSVLQSGFSAAWKENALGPRYQLRSTLGNDVRRSRVSDIRVAYRYEVYHTELNFLDEQLAAASPGFAGKSSVPETASPPAEADASRGHMNSLLNGVSRFSTDAGCEPAAGAGRSPAPTASSQRMPRAMKLLEEELAICGDVWQGVASTPLLPTSTPNTDGSLTFLHTTNSRSVHLSRHSSSELLPPPLASRTAQLRGEIRRLDAELTRMRAVSLQVAGENNSIAVQVNALRERLQTEGLTILGGLCGSANEEEIEPSSTSSGESAVTGAAAVEEVEGGGGRPSL
;
A
#
# COMPACT_ATOMS: atom_id res chain seq x y z
N MET A 1 41.58 -33.23 -12.96
CA MET A 1 42.93 -32.95 -13.49
C MET A 1 43.50 -31.79 -12.72
N GLU A 2 44.60 -32.06 -12.03
CA GLU A 2 45.35 -31.10 -11.20
C GLU A 2 46.09 -30.09 -12.07
N SER A 3 45.73 -28.80 -11.96
CA SER A 3 46.66 -27.66 -12.15
C SER A 3 45.87 -26.36 -12.04
N ASN A 4 45.79 -25.76 -10.86
CA ASN A 4 45.68 -24.30 -10.67
C ASN A 4 45.80 -23.96 -9.18
N THR A 5 46.96 -24.27 -8.61
CA THR A 5 47.43 -23.76 -7.33
C THR A 5 48.59 -22.81 -7.59
N ARG A 6 48.38 -21.49 -7.45
CA ARG A 6 49.37 -20.45 -7.08
C ARG A 6 48.79 -19.04 -7.27
N ALA A 7 48.07 -18.55 -6.27
CA ALA A 7 47.88 -17.11 -6.04
C ALA A 7 47.46 -16.90 -4.59
N GLN A 8 48.38 -17.13 -3.64
CA GLN A 8 48.21 -16.66 -2.25
C GLN A 8 48.81 -15.25 -2.16
N PRO A 9 48.00 -14.20 -1.92
CA PRO A 9 48.52 -12.89 -1.57
C PRO A 9 48.95 -12.90 -0.11
N LYS A 10 50.24 -12.61 0.12
CA LYS A 10 50.80 -12.32 1.45
C LYS A 10 50.15 -11.05 2.00
N MET A 11 49.12 -11.16 2.84
CA MET A 11 48.74 -10.07 3.75
C MET A 11 49.65 -10.15 4.98
N GLN A 12 50.69 -9.32 4.99
CA GLN A 12 51.50 -9.07 6.18
C GLN A 12 50.68 -8.29 7.20
N GLY A 13 50.67 -8.78 8.43
CA GLY A 13 49.98 -8.19 9.56
C GLY A 13 50.49 -6.80 9.92
N GLY A 14 49.54 -5.91 10.20
CA GLY A 14 49.77 -4.59 10.77
C GLY A 14 48.56 -4.22 11.63
N ALA A 15 48.41 -4.86 12.79
CA ALA A 15 47.34 -4.60 13.74
C ALA A 15 47.88 -4.48 15.18
N THR A 16 48.84 -3.59 15.38
CA THR A 16 49.30 -3.09 16.69
C THR A 16 49.81 -1.67 16.44
N PRO A 17 49.08 -0.60 16.84
CA PRO A 17 48.81 -0.30 18.25
C PRO A 17 47.46 0.41 18.47
N VAL A 18 46.38 -0.33 18.72
CA VAL A 18 45.13 0.25 19.28
C VAL A 18 44.97 -0.13 20.76
N ILE A 19 45.64 -1.20 21.20
CA ILE A 19 45.55 -1.70 22.58
C ILE A 19 46.23 -0.77 23.60
N GLU A 20 47.25 0.01 23.20
CA GLU A 20 47.91 0.93 24.14
C GLU A 20 47.09 2.18 24.48
N ARG A 21 46.11 2.58 23.66
CA ARG A 21 45.27 3.75 23.97
C ARG A 21 44.11 3.45 24.89
N ILE A 22 43.74 2.18 25.02
CA ILE A 22 42.63 1.74 25.89
C ILE A 22 43.10 1.56 27.34
N LEU A 23 44.41 1.37 27.58
CA LEU A 23 44.95 1.10 28.91
C LEU A 23 45.27 2.34 29.76
N SER A 24 44.99 3.57 29.30
CA SER A 24 45.35 4.79 30.04
C SER A 24 44.23 5.41 30.91
N HIS A 25 43.03 4.84 30.97
CA HIS A 25 41.99 5.30 31.92
C HIS A 25 41.76 4.29 33.05
N LYS A 26 42.75 4.23 33.94
CA LYS A 26 42.67 3.55 35.24
C LYS A 26 42.05 4.47 36.29
N HIS A 27 41.13 3.89 37.05
CA HIS A 27 40.73 4.22 38.43
C HIS A 27 40.04 5.58 38.71
N LEU A 28 38.70 5.54 38.79
CA LEU A 28 37.95 6.17 39.88
C LEU A 28 36.82 5.21 40.29
N ARG A 29 37.17 4.25 41.15
CA ARG A 29 36.20 3.44 41.91
C ARG A 29 35.80 4.27 43.13
N GLN A 30 34.61 4.88 43.11
CA GLN A 30 33.93 5.27 44.35
C GLN A 30 32.82 4.24 44.63
N PRO A 31 32.79 3.65 45.83
CA PRO A 31 31.83 2.62 46.19
C PRO A 31 30.48 3.27 46.53
N CYS A 32 29.43 2.93 45.78
CA CYS A 32 28.05 3.24 46.17
C CYS A 32 27.69 2.40 47.40
N SER A 33 27.61 3.07 48.53
CA SER A 33 27.07 2.57 49.78
C SER A 33 25.59 2.22 49.64
N ALA A 34 25.23 1.04 50.14
CA ALA A 34 23.88 0.52 50.26
C ALA A 34 22.94 1.53 50.95
N ILE A 35 21.89 1.95 50.25
CA ILE A 35 20.75 2.65 50.84
C ILE A 35 19.74 1.56 51.20
N SER A 36 19.68 1.23 52.48
CA SER A 36 18.67 0.35 53.05
C SER A 36 17.29 1.01 52.96
N ALA A 37 16.38 0.35 52.26
CA ALA A 37 14.97 0.66 52.24
C ALA A 37 14.34 0.30 53.60
N SER A 38 14.07 1.31 54.44
CA SER A 38 13.18 1.19 55.59
C SER A 38 11.84 1.82 55.23
N PHE A 39 10.88 0.96 54.88
CA PHE A 39 9.46 1.27 54.79
C PHE A 39 8.92 1.51 56.21
N GLU A 40 8.48 2.72 56.53
CA GLU A 40 7.57 2.95 57.66
C GLU A 40 6.18 3.38 57.15
N PRO A 41 5.08 2.80 57.67
CA PRO A 41 3.74 3.00 57.13
C PRO A 41 3.05 4.21 57.78
N PHE A 42 2.43 5.02 56.93
CA PHE A 42 1.54 6.13 57.26
C PHE A 42 0.49 5.74 58.32
N ARG A 43 0.62 6.28 59.54
CA ARG A 43 -0.48 6.36 60.51
C ARG A 43 -1.12 7.75 60.41
N GLY A 44 -2.39 7.76 60.03
CA GLY A 44 -3.24 8.95 60.09
C GLY A 44 -3.55 9.32 61.53
N ILE A 45 -3.33 10.59 61.86
CA ILE A 45 -3.98 11.29 62.98
C ILE A 45 -4.42 12.62 62.39
N GLY A 46 -5.73 12.85 62.46
CA GLY A 46 -6.37 14.09 62.07
C GLY A 46 -6.30 15.18 63.14
N ASP A 47 -6.95 16.28 62.78
CA ASP A 47 -7.26 17.48 63.56
C ASP A 47 -6.14 18.48 63.84
N GLY A 48 -6.39 19.71 63.38
CA GLY A 48 -5.59 20.89 63.71
C GLY A 48 -5.70 22.03 62.70
N SER A 49 -6.91 22.49 62.42
CA SER A 49 -7.15 23.82 61.85
C SER A 49 -6.55 24.89 62.77
N GLY A 50 -5.60 25.69 62.26
CA GLY A 50 -4.93 26.75 63.04
C GLY A 50 -4.29 27.79 62.14
N GLU A 51 -5.12 28.76 61.76
CA GLU A 51 -4.86 30.15 61.36
C GLU A 51 -3.42 30.61 61.07
N MET A 52 -3.27 31.14 59.85
CA MET A 52 -2.18 31.99 59.37
C MET A 52 -2.22 33.38 60.05
N PRO A 53 -1.13 33.85 60.69
CA PRO A 53 -0.94 35.26 60.99
C PRO A 53 0.03 35.91 59.98
N GLY A 54 -0.28 37.16 59.62
CA GLY A 54 0.47 38.04 58.70
C GLY A 54 1.92 38.30 59.13
N SER A 55 2.80 38.57 58.17
CA SER A 55 3.07 39.87 57.52
C SER A 55 3.84 40.85 58.43
N ASP A 56 4.90 41.41 57.85
CA ASP A 56 5.79 42.46 58.33
C ASP A 56 6.94 42.04 59.25
N ASP A 57 8.14 41.92 58.67
CA ASP A 57 9.31 42.66 59.17
C ASP A 57 10.49 42.63 58.18
N GLY A 58 10.93 43.84 57.80
CA GLY A 58 12.30 44.27 58.03
C GLY A 58 13.44 43.60 57.25
N ASP A 59 13.65 44.06 56.02
CA ASP A 59 14.85 44.78 55.57
C ASP A 59 16.25 44.41 56.15
N LYS A 60 17.21 44.21 55.22
CA LYS A 60 18.69 44.24 55.36
C LYS A 60 19.42 42.97 55.82
N ALA A 61 19.90 42.19 54.84
CA ALA A 61 21.25 41.61 54.87
C ALA A 61 21.69 41.18 53.46
N GLN A 62 22.14 42.15 52.68
CA GLN A 62 22.80 41.93 51.40
C GLN A 62 24.25 41.48 51.69
N ARG A 63 24.50 40.17 51.72
CA ARG A 63 25.84 39.57 51.77
C ARG A 63 25.99 38.50 50.69
N ASP A 64 26.66 38.92 49.61
CA ASP A 64 27.60 38.15 48.79
C ASP A 64 27.50 36.62 48.82
N PHE A 65 26.63 36.06 47.97
CA PHE A 65 26.77 34.69 47.46
C PHE A 65 26.95 34.73 45.94
N ARG A 66 28.17 35.04 45.49
CA ARG A 66 28.66 34.66 44.16
C ARG A 66 29.21 33.23 44.27
N GLY A 67 28.50 32.24 43.73
CA GLY A 67 29.06 30.89 43.69
C GLY A 67 28.11 29.73 43.46
N ARG A 68 27.23 29.78 42.45
CA ARG A 68 26.79 28.59 41.72
C ARG A 68 26.16 29.01 40.40
N GLY A 69 26.88 28.73 39.32
CA GLY A 69 26.40 28.94 37.97
C GLY A 69 25.10 28.18 37.74
N ALA A 70 24.15 28.88 37.13
CA ALA A 70 23.01 28.31 36.47
C ALA A 70 23.51 27.39 35.33
N LEU A 71 23.58 26.10 35.62
CA LEU A 71 23.62 25.06 34.60
C LEU A 71 22.15 24.79 34.21
N GLU A 72 21.85 25.18 32.97
CA GLU A 72 20.99 24.43 32.05
C GLU A 72 19.50 24.35 32.41
N ALA A 73 18.81 25.49 32.25
CA ALA A 73 17.37 25.53 31.94
C ALA A 73 17.13 25.45 30.42
N SER A 74 17.85 24.59 29.71
CA SER A 74 17.76 24.45 28.25
C SER A 74 17.59 23.01 27.79
N ASP A 75 16.72 22.24 28.43
CA ASP A 75 16.05 21.15 27.74
C ASP A 75 14.88 21.74 26.95
N ALA A 76 15.22 22.57 25.95
CA ALA A 76 14.30 22.87 24.87
C ALA A 76 14.02 21.52 24.20
N ALA A 77 12.81 20.99 24.38
CA ALA A 77 12.36 19.69 23.89
C ALA A 77 12.96 19.42 22.50
N VAL A 78 13.97 18.53 22.45
CA VAL A 78 14.72 18.24 21.23
C VAL A 78 13.70 17.80 20.20
N ALA A 79 13.52 18.63 19.17
CA ALA A 79 12.55 18.37 18.13
C ALA A 79 12.82 16.98 17.54
N PRO A 80 11.77 16.21 17.16
CA PRO A 80 11.97 14.84 16.70
C PRO A 80 12.92 14.85 15.51
N THR A 81 13.98 14.07 15.62
CA THR A 81 15.01 13.86 14.60
C THR A 81 14.51 13.01 13.41
N TYR A 82 13.22 12.70 13.39
CA TYR A 82 12.54 11.89 12.37
C TYR A 82 11.18 12.50 11.96
N HIS A 83 10.62 12.02 10.86
CA HIS A 83 9.32 12.48 10.34
C HIS A 83 8.18 11.79 11.08
N ARG A 84 7.40 12.57 11.84
CA ARG A 84 6.16 12.12 12.51
C ARG A 84 4.96 12.36 11.61
N ILE A 85 4.10 11.36 11.49
CA ILE A 85 2.86 11.43 10.70
C ILE A 85 1.67 11.47 11.64
N MET A 86 0.98 12.60 11.66
CA MET A 86 -0.23 12.81 12.44
C MET A 86 -1.43 12.97 11.51
N ILE A 87 -2.59 12.54 12.02
CA ILE A 87 -3.86 12.71 11.33
C ILE A 87 -4.67 13.66 12.20
N ASP A 88 -4.94 14.85 11.67
CA ASP A 88 -5.66 15.90 12.36
C ASP A 88 -7.13 15.89 11.93
N GLY A 89 -8.04 15.82 12.90
CA GLY A 89 -9.49 15.78 12.63
C GLY A 89 -10.01 14.40 12.22
N ASP A 90 -9.34 13.31 12.61
CA ASP A 90 -9.91 11.97 12.49
C ASP A 90 -11.06 11.81 13.50
N GLU A 91 -12.28 11.72 12.99
CA GLU A 91 -13.48 11.49 13.79
C GLU A 91 -14.06 10.08 13.59
N GLY A 92 -13.38 9.23 12.83
CA GLY A 92 -13.93 7.95 12.38
C GLY A 92 -15.09 8.13 11.38
N ASP A 93 -15.57 7.02 10.83
CA ASP A 93 -16.72 7.02 9.94
C ASP A 93 -18.02 6.69 10.70
N LYS A 94 -19.15 6.79 10.00
CA LYS A 94 -20.48 6.53 10.59
C LYS A 94 -20.65 5.09 11.04
N ASP A 95 -20.05 4.15 10.33
CA ASP A 95 -20.15 2.74 10.69
C ASP A 95 -19.33 2.46 11.96
N TYR A 96 -18.21 3.14 12.16
CA TYR A 96 -17.43 3.03 13.39
C TYR A 96 -18.26 3.49 14.58
N LEU A 97 -18.93 4.64 14.48
CA LEU A 97 -19.82 5.11 15.55
C LEU A 97 -20.96 4.11 15.86
N LYS A 98 -21.49 3.39 14.86
CA LYS A 98 -22.54 2.38 15.07
C LYS A 98 -22.01 1.12 15.75
N CYS A 99 -20.78 0.71 15.46
CA CYS A 99 -20.23 -0.56 15.96
C CYS A 99 -19.26 -0.42 17.14
N VAL A 100 -18.88 0.80 17.54
CA VAL A 100 -17.89 1.06 18.60
C VAL A 100 -18.24 0.37 19.92
N GLY A 101 -19.53 0.34 20.28
CA GLY A 101 -19.99 -0.35 21.50
C GLY A 101 -19.76 -1.86 21.47
N ILE A 102 -20.01 -2.49 20.31
CA ILE A 102 -19.79 -3.93 20.11
C ILE A 102 -18.29 -4.23 20.26
N MET A 103 -17.44 -3.45 19.60
CA MET A 103 -15.98 -3.59 19.70
C MET A 103 -15.49 -3.42 21.13
N ALA A 104 -15.95 -2.38 21.83
CA ALA A 104 -15.55 -2.10 23.20
C ALA A 104 -15.97 -3.21 24.17
N HIS A 105 -17.20 -3.72 24.05
CA HIS A 105 -17.66 -4.84 24.87
C HIS A 105 -16.85 -6.12 24.62
N ILE A 106 -16.49 -6.42 23.36
CA ILE A 106 -15.64 -7.57 23.03
C ILE A 106 -14.23 -7.40 23.62
N ILE A 107 -13.65 -6.21 23.53
CA ILE A 107 -12.33 -5.91 24.11
C ILE A 107 -12.37 -6.06 25.64
N GLN A 108 -13.43 -5.56 26.29
CA GLN A 108 -13.62 -5.73 27.74
C GLN A 108 -13.80 -7.20 28.12
N ALA A 109 -14.58 -7.96 27.34
CA ALA A 109 -14.75 -9.39 27.55
C ALA A 109 -13.39 -10.09 27.52
N ARG A 110 -12.57 -9.89 26.47
CA ARG A 110 -11.20 -10.41 26.41
C ARG A 110 -10.38 -9.99 27.63
N GLN A 111 -10.44 -8.73 28.04
CA GLN A 111 -9.69 -8.24 29.19
C GLN A 111 -10.09 -8.95 30.49
N ALA A 112 -11.35 -9.36 30.65
CA ALA A 112 -11.79 -10.15 31.81
C ALA A 112 -11.09 -11.52 31.88
N TYR A 113 -10.88 -12.20 30.75
CA TYR A 113 -10.08 -13.44 30.69
C TYR A 113 -8.61 -13.17 31.00
N LYS A 114 -8.03 -12.13 30.41
CA LYS A 114 -6.61 -11.76 30.58
C LYS A 114 -6.27 -11.21 31.97
N ASN A 115 -7.27 -10.77 32.74
CA ASN A 115 -7.10 -10.35 34.14
C ASN A 115 -7.14 -11.52 35.14
N THR A 116 -7.46 -12.74 34.68
CA THR A 116 -7.63 -13.91 35.55
C THR A 116 -6.69 -15.07 35.19
N ASP A 117 -6.25 -15.16 33.94
CA ASP A 117 -5.50 -16.30 33.41
C ASP A 117 -4.09 -16.51 34.01
N GLN A 118 -3.45 -15.46 34.53
CA GLN A 118 -2.15 -15.56 35.21
C GLN A 118 -2.29 -15.57 36.75
N GLY A 119 -3.51 -15.69 37.28
CA GLY A 119 -3.73 -15.73 38.72
C GLY A 119 -3.44 -14.41 39.44
N GLN A 120 -3.63 -13.28 38.76
CA GLN A 120 -3.23 -11.95 39.23
C GLN A 120 -3.90 -11.50 40.54
N LEU A 121 -5.00 -12.16 40.94
CA LEU A 121 -5.70 -11.91 42.21
C LEU A 121 -5.11 -12.69 43.40
N GLU A 122 -4.19 -13.63 43.15
CA GLU A 122 -3.51 -14.38 44.18
C GLU A 122 -2.44 -13.54 44.84
N VAL A 123 -2.30 -13.70 46.16
CA VAL A 123 -1.21 -13.09 46.92
C VAL A 123 -0.16 -14.16 47.16
N PRO A 124 1.09 -13.95 46.73
CA PRO A 124 2.18 -14.87 47.02
C PRO A 124 2.31 -15.10 48.53
N LEU A 125 2.38 -16.37 48.93
CA LEU A 125 2.62 -16.72 50.33
C LEU A 125 4.03 -16.30 50.73
N THR A 126 4.17 -15.79 51.95
CA THR A 126 5.49 -15.53 52.52
C THR A 126 6.26 -16.84 52.71
N ALA A 127 7.59 -16.80 52.68
CA ALA A 127 8.43 -17.97 52.93
C ALA A 127 8.07 -18.67 54.27
N GLU A 128 7.76 -17.89 55.31
CA GLU A 128 7.30 -18.43 56.60
C GLU A 128 5.93 -19.13 56.52
N GLU A 129 4.98 -18.59 55.76
CA GLU A 129 3.67 -19.22 55.55
C GLU A 129 3.80 -20.50 54.72
N LEU A 130 4.67 -20.48 53.71
CA LEU A 130 4.99 -21.64 52.90
C LEU A 130 5.60 -22.75 53.79
N GLU A 131 6.58 -22.42 54.63
CA GLU A 131 7.18 -23.35 55.59
C GLU A 131 6.17 -23.84 56.64
N ARG A 132 5.38 -22.94 57.24
CA ARG A 132 4.37 -23.30 58.25
C ARG A 132 3.29 -24.21 57.69
N ARG A 133 2.80 -23.94 56.49
CA ARG A 133 1.71 -24.73 55.89
C ARG A 133 2.20 -26.04 55.28
N TYR A 134 3.42 -26.08 54.72
CA TYR A 134 3.82 -27.18 53.82
C TYR A 134 5.10 -27.92 54.22
N CYS A 135 5.99 -27.32 55.02
CA CYS A 135 7.20 -28.02 55.50
C CYS A 135 6.98 -28.79 56.81
N GLY A 136 5.76 -28.80 57.37
CA GLY A 136 5.41 -29.56 58.58
C GLY A 136 5.62 -31.08 58.48
N THR A 137 5.87 -31.63 57.30
CA THR A 137 6.21 -33.05 57.08
C THR A 137 7.69 -33.28 56.74
N ALA A 138 8.52 -32.24 56.69
CA ALA A 138 9.95 -32.36 56.37
C ALA A 138 10.83 -32.68 57.59
N ALA A 139 10.31 -33.34 58.63
CA ALA A 139 11.17 -33.95 59.64
C ALA A 139 11.82 -35.19 59.01
N PRO A 140 13.13 -35.17 58.68
CA PRO A 140 13.79 -36.39 58.29
C PRO A 140 13.79 -37.27 59.53
N ALA A 141 13.35 -38.52 59.40
CA ALA A 141 13.58 -39.53 60.42
C ALA A 141 15.09 -39.70 60.59
N THR A 142 15.68 -38.86 61.44
CA THR A 142 17.06 -38.94 61.85
C THR A 142 17.21 -40.17 62.73
N SER A 143 18.23 -40.96 62.37
CA SER A 143 18.96 -41.87 63.24
C SER A 143 18.17 -43.03 63.85
N ALA A 144 18.10 -44.12 63.09
CA ALA A 144 18.34 -45.45 63.66
C ALA A 144 19.15 -46.28 62.65
N LEU A 145 20.40 -45.85 62.42
CA LEU A 145 21.46 -46.70 61.86
C LEU A 145 21.84 -47.75 62.92
N GLY A 146 20.96 -48.73 63.11
CA GLY A 146 21.24 -49.99 63.80
C GLY A 146 21.80 -50.97 62.78
N GLY A 147 23.08 -51.29 62.91
CA GLY A 147 23.84 -52.01 61.90
C GLY A 147 23.42 -53.46 61.68
N SER A 148 23.93 -53.98 60.56
CA SER A 148 24.50 -55.31 60.43
C SER A 148 23.54 -56.49 60.71
N GLN A 149 23.04 -57.11 59.65
CA GLN A 149 23.53 -58.44 59.25
C GLN A 149 22.95 -58.83 57.89
N ALA A 150 23.86 -59.02 56.92
CA ALA A 150 23.60 -59.68 55.67
C ALA A 150 23.34 -61.16 55.94
N ALA A 151 22.10 -61.60 55.75
CA ALA A 151 21.76 -63.02 55.65
C ALA A 151 21.16 -63.26 54.27
N SER A 152 22.04 -63.66 53.36
CA SER A 152 21.71 -64.30 52.09
C SER A 152 20.97 -65.62 52.36
N VAL A 153 19.70 -65.70 52.01
CA VAL A 153 19.03 -66.99 51.79
C VAL A 153 18.31 -66.94 50.44
N SER A 154 18.98 -67.55 49.48
CA SER A 154 18.43 -68.09 48.25
C SER A 154 17.41 -69.19 48.54
N SER A 155 16.20 -69.09 48.00
CA SER A 155 15.46 -70.28 47.54
C SER A 155 14.43 -69.90 46.46
N PRO A 156 14.42 -70.59 45.31
CA PRO A 156 13.51 -70.33 44.20
C PRO A 156 12.35 -71.36 44.10
N LEU A 157 11.35 -70.98 43.31
CA LEU A 157 10.46 -71.83 42.49
C LEU A 157 9.21 -72.50 43.13
N SER A 158 8.14 -72.46 42.33
CA SER A 158 6.81 -73.08 42.43
C SER A 158 5.80 -72.30 43.30
N SER A 159 4.59 -71.95 42.86
CA SER A 159 3.64 -72.60 41.95
C SER A 159 2.55 -71.59 41.47
N PRO A 160 1.72 -71.92 40.47
CA PRO A 160 1.03 -70.93 39.62
C PRO A 160 -0.46 -70.70 39.95
N ALA A 161 -1.00 -69.64 39.33
CA ALA A 161 -2.40 -69.48 38.92
C ALA A 161 -3.47 -69.34 40.04
N GLY A 162 -3.41 -68.24 40.78
CA GLY A 162 -4.55 -67.72 41.55
C GLY A 162 -5.23 -66.57 40.81
N LYS A 163 -6.48 -66.79 40.38
CA LYS A 163 -7.39 -65.82 39.73
C LYS A 163 -7.40 -64.47 40.46
N MET A 164 -6.90 -63.40 39.84
CA MET A 164 -7.08 -62.05 40.37
C MET A 164 -8.48 -61.52 40.04
N PRO A 165 -9.32 -61.19 41.03
CA PRO A 165 -10.54 -60.44 40.81
C PRO A 165 -10.17 -58.98 40.49
N LYS A 166 -10.84 -58.42 39.47
CA LYS A 166 -10.75 -57.02 39.06
C LYS A 166 -11.28 -56.12 40.19
N GLY A 167 -10.43 -55.76 41.14
CA GLY A 167 -10.65 -54.63 42.04
C GLY A 167 -9.99 -53.38 41.46
N PRO A 168 -10.58 -52.18 41.57
CA PRO A 168 -9.91 -50.95 41.17
C PRO A 168 -8.62 -50.81 41.97
N LEU A 169 -7.52 -50.53 41.29
CA LEU A 169 -6.21 -50.28 41.90
C LEU A 169 -6.35 -49.19 42.96
N SER A 170 -6.28 -49.57 44.23
CA SER A 170 -6.13 -48.64 45.35
C SER A 170 -4.73 -48.03 45.24
N GLN A 171 -4.62 -46.86 44.62
CA GLN A 171 -3.41 -46.06 44.74
C GLN A 171 -3.30 -45.63 46.21
N THR A 172 -2.25 -46.17 46.83
CA THR A 172 -1.68 -45.91 48.15
C THR A 172 -2.04 -44.55 48.78
N ASP A 173 -2.52 -44.63 50.03
CA ASP A 173 -3.13 -43.60 50.87
C ASP A 173 -2.35 -42.29 51.06
N ASP A 174 -1.04 -42.25 50.77
CA ASP A 174 -0.21 -41.08 51.06
C ASP A 174 -0.47 -39.90 50.09
N SER A 175 -0.76 -40.17 48.81
CA SER A 175 -1.00 -39.09 47.83
C SER A 175 -2.34 -38.36 48.08
N THR A 176 -3.36 -39.09 48.54
CA THR A 176 -4.66 -38.53 48.94
C THR A 176 -4.57 -37.65 50.19
N ALA A 177 -3.67 -37.98 51.13
CA ALA A 177 -3.46 -37.14 52.31
C ALA A 177 -2.90 -35.75 51.96
N VAL A 178 -2.07 -35.64 50.91
CA VAL A 178 -1.45 -34.37 50.51
C VAL A 178 -2.35 -33.52 49.61
N ALA A 179 -3.10 -34.15 48.69
CA ALA A 179 -4.17 -33.45 47.95
C ALA A 179 -5.21 -32.83 48.91
N SER A 180 -5.48 -33.51 50.03
CA SER A 180 -6.32 -33.00 51.12
C SER A 180 -5.71 -31.80 51.86
N LEU A 181 -4.38 -31.63 51.87
CA LEU A 181 -3.71 -30.56 52.61
C LEU A 181 -3.99 -29.16 52.03
N MET A 182 -4.37 -29.11 50.75
CA MET A 182 -4.80 -27.90 50.03
C MET A 182 -6.22 -27.96 49.50
N GLY A 183 -6.96 -29.03 49.83
CA GLY A 183 -8.30 -29.28 49.29
C GLY A 183 -8.34 -29.20 47.77
N LEU A 184 -7.37 -29.80 47.07
CA LEU A 184 -7.39 -29.82 45.61
C LEU A 184 -8.56 -30.71 45.16
N GLU A 185 -9.55 -30.09 44.54
CA GLU A 185 -10.77 -30.76 44.09
C GLU A 185 -10.98 -30.53 42.60
N PHE A 186 -11.36 -31.59 41.89
CA PHE A 186 -11.77 -31.49 40.49
C PHE A 186 -13.30 -31.52 40.44
N ARG A 187 -13.92 -30.38 40.16
CA ARG A 187 -15.38 -30.23 40.11
C ARG A 187 -15.80 -29.69 38.75
N HIS A 188 -16.75 -30.36 38.09
CA HIS A 188 -17.30 -29.98 36.79
C HIS A 188 -16.23 -29.66 35.73
N GLY A 189 -15.18 -30.46 35.67
CA GLY A 189 -14.12 -30.28 34.68
C GLY A 189 -12.98 -29.34 35.04
N VAL A 190 -13.03 -28.66 36.18
CA VAL A 190 -12.04 -27.65 36.57
C VAL A 190 -11.46 -27.98 37.94
N PHE A 191 -10.13 -27.94 38.05
CA PHE A 191 -9.43 -28.00 39.33
C PHE A 191 -9.61 -26.70 40.11
N GLY A 192 -9.96 -26.82 41.39
CA GLY A 192 -9.94 -25.76 42.38
C GLY A 192 -9.14 -26.20 43.60
N PHE A 193 -8.69 -25.25 44.40
CA PHE A 193 -7.99 -25.50 45.67
C PHE A 193 -8.52 -24.58 46.76
N GLU A 194 -8.31 -24.96 48.01
CA GLU A 194 -8.80 -24.21 49.16
C GLU A 194 -8.23 -22.78 49.19
N GLY A 195 -9.13 -21.81 49.30
CA GLY A 195 -8.81 -20.40 49.33
C GLY A 195 -8.34 -19.79 48.01
N MET A 196 -8.59 -20.44 46.86
CA MET A 196 -8.37 -19.85 45.53
C MET A 196 -9.12 -18.52 45.39
N ARG A 197 -8.39 -17.43 45.15
CA ARG A 197 -8.92 -16.08 44.98
C ARG A 197 -9.28 -15.77 43.54
N THR A 198 -8.51 -16.31 42.61
CA THR A 198 -8.72 -16.21 41.18
C THR A 198 -10.06 -16.86 40.84
N ARG A 199 -10.90 -16.14 40.10
CA ARG A 199 -12.22 -16.65 39.68
C ARG A 199 -12.17 -16.93 38.19
N VAL A 200 -12.25 -18.21 37.84
CA VAL A 200 -12.40 -18.64 36.45
C VAL A 200 -13.73 -18.10 35.92
N VAL A 201 -13.70 -17.53 34.70
CA VAL A 201 -14.91 -17.03 34.04
C VAL A 201 -15.87 -18.20 33.80
N PRO A 202 -17.14 -18.14 34.23
CA PRO A 202 -18.08 -19.25 34.06
C PRO A 202 -18.36 -19.61 32.59
N TRP A 203 -18.68 -20.87 32.33
CA TRP A 203 -18.98 -21.40 31.00
C TRP A 203 -20.08 -20.59 30.28
N GLU A 204 -21.14 -20.22 31.01
CA GLU A 204 -22.26 -19.49 30.43
C GLU A 204 -21.85 -18.08 29.98
N GLN A 205 -20.90 -17.46 30.69
CA GLN A 205 -20.32 -16.19 30.28
C GLN A 205 -19.43 -16.37 29.05
N TYR A 206 -18.61 -17.43 29.02
CA TYR A 206 -17.79 -17.76 27.85
C TYR A 206 -18.60 -17.96 26.58
N VAL A 207 -19.68 -18.72 26.64
CA VAL A 207 -20.56 -18.91 25.48
C VAL A 207 -21.24 -17.59 25.07
N ARG A 208 -21.61 -16.71 26.01
CA ARG A 208 -22.12 -15.37 25.69
C ARG A 208 -21.08 -14.51 24.98
N ASP A 209 -19.83 -14.55 25.43
CA ASP A 209 -18.74 -13.77 24.85
C ASP A 209 -18.37 -14.29 23.45
N ILE A 210 -18.33 -15.61 23.24
CA ILE A 210 -18.20 -16.20 21.89
C ILE A 210 -19.28 -15.66 20.95
N ARG A 211 -20.55 -15.70 21.37
CA ARG A 211 -21.66 -15.20 20.55
C ARG A 211 -21.53 -13.71 20.25
N ALA A 212 -21.00 -12.91 21.19
CA ALA A 212 -20.75 -11.49 20.97
C ALA A 212 -19.69 -11.28 19.87
N VAL A 213 -18.60 -12.06 19.88
CA VAL A 213 -17.56 -11.99 18.83
C VAL A 213 -18.11 -12.44 17.48
N TYR A 214 -18.88 -13.53 17.43
CA TYR A 214 -19.58 -13.95 16.21
C TYR A 214 -20.53 -12.87 15.69
N GLY A 215 -21.27 -12.24 16.60
CA GLY A 215 -22.13 -11.10 16.29
C GLY A 215 -21.35 -9.95 15.64
N ALA A 216 -20.09 -9.72 15.99
CA ALA A 216 -19.24 -8.72 15.34
C ALA A 216 -18.67 -9.18 13.99
N ILE A 217 -18.34 -10.47 13.82
CA ILE A 217 -17.90 -11.05 12.54
C ILE A 217 -19.01 -10.94 11.49
N GLU A 218 -20.26 -11.16 11.88
CA GLU A 218 -21.43 -11.06 11.01
C GLU A 218 -21.95 -9.63 10.86
N ASN A 219 -21.41 -8.66 11.62
CA ASN A 219 -21.83 -7.27 11.59
C ASN A 219 -21.16 -6.49 10.45
N GLY A 220 -21.96 -6.06 9.47
CA GLY A 220 -21.50 -5.26 8.33
C GLY A 220 -20.69 -4.01 8.73
N PRO A 221 -21.20 -3.14 9.65
CA PRO A 221 -20.43 -2.00 10.17
C PRO A 221 -19.08 -2.37 10.79
N CYS A 222 -18.98 -3.44 11.60
CA CYS A 222 -17.69 -3.91 12.12
C CYS A 222 -16.71 -4.26 11.00
N LEU A 223 -17.19 -4.95 9.96
CA LEU A 223 -16.38 -5.35 8.81
C LEU A 223 -15.85 -4.14 8.03
N SER A 224 -16.73 -3.18 7.69
CA SER A 224 -16.37 -1.99 6.92
C SER A 224 -15.37 -1.11 7.68
N THR A 225 -15.66 -0.82 8.96
CA THR A 225 -14.78 -0.04 9.83
C THR A 225 -13.42 -0.72 9.99
N ALA A 226 -13.39 -2.01 10.35
CA ALA A 226 -12.12 -2.71 10.57
C ALA A 226 -11.25 -2.71 9.30
N ARG A 227 -11.85 -2.94 8.13
CA ARG A 227 -11.15 -2.86 6.84
C ARG A 227 -10.56 -1.47 6.60
N MET A 228 -11.35 -0.42 6.80
CA MET A 228 -10.92 0.96 6.59
C MET A 228 -9.77 1.35 7.54
N ARG A 229 -9.90 1.05 8.84
CA ARG A 229 -8.88 1.37 9.87
C ARG A 229 -7.58 0.63 9.61
N LEU A 230 -7.64 -0.68 9.37
CA LEU A 230 -6.44 -1.48 9.07
C LEU A 230 -5.75 -1.06 7.78
N THR A 231 -6.51 -0.67 6.75
CA THR A 231 -5.95 -0.13 5.51
C THR A 231 -5.23 1.19 5.79
N SER A 232 -5.85 2.09 6.56
CA SER A 232 -5.25 3.37 6.95
C SER A 232 -3.97 3.21 7.75
N ILE A 233 -3.93 2.26 8.70
CA ILE A 233 -2.70 1.94 9.45
C ILE A 233 -1.59 1.44 8.51
N ALA A 234 -1.93 0.56 7.56
CA ALA A 234 -0.97 0.02 6.61
C ALA A 234 -0.42 1.10 5.66
N GLU A 235 -1.28 1.97 5.11
CA GLU A 235 -0.84 3.08 4.26
C GLU A 235 -0.03 4.12 5.06
N LYS A 236 -0.41 4.39 6.32
CA LYS A 236 0.36 5.25 7.22
C LYS A 236 1.76 4.69 7.47
N PHE A 237 1.90 3.38 7.63
CA PHE A 237 3.21 2.74 7.77
C PHE A 237 4.04 2.80 6.48
N ARG A 238 3.43 2.65 5.30
CA ARG A 238 4.15 2.84 4.02
C ARG A 238 4.66 4.27 3.86
N LEU A 239 3.82 5.26 4.20
CA LEU A 239 4.22 6.66 4.21
C LEU A 239 5.35 6.91 5.22
N TYR A 240 5.29 6.29 6.39
CA TYR A 240 6.36 6.35 7.40
C TYR A 240 7.68 5.79 6.87
N LEU A 241 7.65 4.61 6.25
CA LEU A 241 8.84 3.99 5.65
C LEU A 241 9.44 4.91 4.58
N LEU A 242 8.61 5.45 3.68
CA LEU A 242 9.10 6.33 2.63
C LEU A 242 9.83 7.57 3.19
N LEU A 243 9.32 8.16 4.28
CA LEU A 243 9.87 9.37 4.89
C LEU A 243 11.07 9.12 5.82
N ASN A 244 11.16 7.94 6.43
CA ASN A 244 12.11 7.66 7.50
C ASN A 244 13.15 6.58 7.16
N LEU A 245 13.07 5.89 6.03
CA LEU A 245 13.98 4.77 5.71
C LEU A 245 15.47 5.16 5.84
N GLU A 246 15.86 6.32 5.31
CA GLU A 246 17.25 6.82 5.41
C GLU A 246 17.63 7.16 6.86
N ILE A 247 16.68 7.70 7.63
CA ILE A 247 16.90 8.08 9.03
C ILE A 247 17.07 6.83 9.88
N GLU A 248 16.22 5.83 9.68
CA GLU A 248 16.32 4.52 10.34
C GLU A 248 17.64 3.83 10.01
N GLY A 249 18.12 3.94 8.76
CA GLY A 249 19.40 3.39 8.33
C GLY A 249 20.62 4.11 8.94
N ASN A 250 20.57 5.45 9.03
CA ASN A 250 21.69 6.29 9.49
C ASN A 250 21.79 6.42 11.02
N TYR A 251 20.68 6.22 11.74
CA TYR A 251 20.64 6.30 13.21
C TYR A 251 21.71 5.40 13.89
N ASP A 252 22.17 4.36 13.18
CA ASP A 252 22.91 3.23 13.73
C ASP A 252 24.42 3.17 13.46
N GLU A 253 24.96 4.01 12.55
CA GLU A 253 26.42 4.00 12.29
C GLU A 253 27.26 4.28 13.55
N LEU A 254 26.66 4.87 14.58
CA LEU A 254 27.31 5.21 15.85
C LEU A 254 27.14 4.17 16.97
N TYR A 255 26.13 3.29 16.93
CA TYR A 255 25.75 2.46 18.08
C TYR A 255 25.83 0.94 17.86
N ARG A 256 25.89 0.47 16.60
CA ARG A 256 26.10 -0.95 16.30
C ARG A 256 27.58 -1.28 16.14
N ASP A 257 28.18 -1.90 17.15
CA ASP A 257 29.48 -2.58 17.02
C ASP A 257 29.46 -3.80 16.06
N GLY A 258 28.39 -4.03 15.27
CA GLY A 258 28.19 -5.24 14.46
C GLY A 258 27.58 -5.09 13.06
N GLY A 259 27.36 -3.88 12.56
CA GLY A 259 26.68 -3.69 11.27
C GLY A 259 25.22 -4.15 11.26
N VAL A 260 24.62 -4.28 10.08
CA VAL A 260 23.19 -4.58 9.84
C VAL A 260 22.71 -5.88 10.52
N TYR A 261 23.63 -6.81 10.79
CA TYR A 261 23.37 -8.06 11.49
C TYR A 261 23.83 -8.01 12.95
N ALA A 262 23.66 -6.84 13.61
CA ALA A 262 23.79 -6.75 15.05
C ALA A 262 23.02 -7.92 15.70
N PRO A 263 23.59 -8.56 16.74
CA PRO A 263 23.06 -9.80 17.30
C PRO A 263 21.76 -9.54 18.08
N CYS A 264 20.65 -9.29 17.38
CA CYS A 264 19.33 -9.33 17.97
C CYS A 264 18.92 -10.80 18.17
N THR A 265 18.50 -11.14 19.38
CA THR A 265 18.00 -12.49 19.66
C THR A 265 16.75 -12.77 18.83
N ARG A 266 16.68 -13.96 18.23
CA ARG A 266 15.49 -14.48 17.56
C ARG A 266 15.02 -15.74 18.28
N VAL A 267 13.73 -15.86 18.50
CA VAL A 267 13.13 -17.06 19.09
C VAL A 267 12.32 -17.78 18.02
N ASP A 268 12.60 -19.06 17.82
CA ASP A 268 11.74 -19.92 17.00
C ASP A 268 10.52 -20.33 17.84
N ASN A 269 9.41 -19.61 17.66
CA ASN A 269 8.19 -19.81 18.46
C ASN A 269 7.41 -21.03 17.95
N GLY A 270 7.59 -22.21 18.55
CA GLY A 270 6.73 -23.37 18.25
C GLY A 270 7.30 -24.34 17.23
N VAL A 271 8.54 -24.80 17.45
CA VAL A 271 9.14 -25.90 16.68
C VAL A 271 8.62 -27.23 17.22
N ASN A 272 8.03 -28.06 16.39
CA ASN A 272 7.62 -29.40 16.79
C ASN A 272 8.85 -30.27 17.07
N MET A 273 8.91 -30.88 18.25
CA MET A 273 10.06 -31.67 18.70
C MET A 273 10.42 -32.78 17.71
N ARG A 274 9.43 -33.55 17.22
CA ARG A 274 9.68 -34.71 16.34
C ARG A 274 10.22 -34.31 14.97
N THR A 275 10.02 -33.06 14.56
CA THR A 275 10.37 -32.54 13.23
C THR A 275 11.39 -31.41 13.33
N SER A 276 11.99 -31.20 14.51
CA SER A 276 12.87 -30.08 14.84
C SER A 276 14.25 -30.13 14.19
N VAL A 277 14.59 -31.25 13.54
CA VAL A 277 15.87 -31.52 12.89
C VAL A 277 15.65 -31.60 11.39
N VAL A 278 16.53 -30.98 10.60
CA VAL A 278 16.42 -31.02 9.13
C VAL A 278 16.76 -32.41 8.57
N ALA A 279 16.23 -32.72 7.40
CA ALA A 279 16.37 -34.05 6.79
C ALA A 279 17.81 -34.56 6.62
N PRO A 280 18.81 -33.75 6.18
CA PRO A 280 20.19 -34.23 6.06
C PRO A 280 20.80 -34.66 7.40
N VAL A 281 20.53 -33.91 8.47
CA VAL A 281 21.05 -34.21 9.82
C VAL A 281 20.40 -35.48 10.38
N LEU A 282 19.10 -35.68 10.16
CA LEU A 282 18.43 -36.92 10.56
C LEU A 282 18.99 -38.12 9.78
N LEU A 283 19.21 -37.98 8.47
CA LEU A 283 19.82 -39.02 7.65
C LEU A 283 21.22 -39.38 8.16
N GLU A 284 22.08 -38.39 8.37
CA GLU A 284 23.43 -38.59 8.89
C GLU A 284 23.41 -39.29 10.26
N TYR A 285 22.48 -38.91 11.13
CA TYR A 285 22.29 -39.56 12.42
C TYR A 285 21.88 -41.03 12.30
N VAL A 286 20.96 -41.35 11.39
CA VAL A 286 20.54 -42.74 11.14
C VAL A 286 21.71 -43.57 10.62
N VAL A 287 22.46 -43.05 9.65
CA VAL A 287 23.63 -43.73 9.07
C VAL A 287 24.69 -43.95 10.15
N THR A 288 25.04 -42.92 10.91
CA THR A 288 26.06 -43.00 11.96
C THR A 288 25.66 -43.97 13.06
N THR A 289 24.40 -43.92 13.51
CA THR A 289 23.89 -44.84 14.54
C THR A 289 23.87 -46.28 14.05
N ALA A 290 23.51 -46.53 12.78
CA ALA A 290 23.51 -47.86 12.20
C ALA A 290 24.94 -48.43 12.07
N LEU A 291 25.93 -47.60 11.76
CA LEU A 291 27.33 -48.01 11.64
C LEU A 291 28.00 -48.22 13.00
N GLU A 292 27.78 -47.32 13.96
CA GLU A 292 28.46 -47.36 15.26
C GLU A 292 27.73 -48.24 16.29
N GLN A 293 26.40 -48.29 16.23
CA GLN A 293 25.53 -48.99 17.18
C GLN A 293 24.49 -49.86 16.46
N PRO A 294 24.90 -50.84 15.62
CA PRO A 294 23.97 -51.66 14.83
C PRO A 294 22.96 -52.46 15.67
N ARG A 295 23.31 -52.74 16.93
CA ARG A 295 22.45 -53.44 17.92
C ARG A 295 21.54 -52.51 18.72
N ALA A 296 21.43 -51.23 18.36
CA ALA A 296 20.55 -50.29 19.04
C ALA A 296 19.09 -50.79 18.97
N PRO A 297 18.39 -50.94 20.13
CA PRO A 297 16.99 -51.33 20.17
C PRO A 297 16.10 -50.27 19.52
N LEU A 298 15.34 -50.63 18.50
CA LEU A 298 14.44 -49.74 17.78
C LEU A 298 13.02 -49.82 18.37
N TYR A 299 12.38 -50.99 18.28
CA TYR A 299 11.07 -51.26 18.89
C TYR A 299 10.93 -52.73 19.26
N VAL A 300 9.87 -53.07 20.01
CA VAL A 300 9.49 -54.46 20.29
C VAL A 300 8.41 -54.85 19.30
N ASP A 301 8.67 -55.87 18.48
CA ASP A 301 7.67 -56.36 17.53
C ASP A 301 6.47 -56.94 18.31
N PRO A 302 5.24 -56.41 18.11
CA PRO A 302 4.08 -56.84 18.87
C PRO A 302 3.72 -58.32 18.65
N HIS A 303 4.08 -58.90 17.50
CA HIS A 303 3.77 -60.28 17.17
C HIS A 303 4.78 -61.27 17.75
N THR A 304 6.07 -60.98 17.64
CA THR A 304 7.15 -61.87 18.10
C THR A 304 7.58 -61.59 19.54
N GLN A 305 7.20 -60.43 20.10
CA GLN A 305 7.67 -59.90 21.39
C GLN A 305 9.21 -59.81 21.48
N GLN A 306 9.90 -59.79 20.33
CA GLN A 306 11.34 -59.63 20.26
C GLN A 306 11.72 -58.18 19.98
N VAL A 307 12.86 -57.76 20.54
CA VAL A 307 13.45 -56.45 20.28
C VAL A 307 14.06 -56.45 18.88
N VAL A 308 13.54 -55.61 18.00
CA VAL A 308 14.10 -55.37 16.67
C VAL A 308 15.21 -54.33 16.80
N THR A 309 16.41 -54.66 16.32
CA THR A 309 17.53 -53.71 16.29
C THR A 309 17.55 -52.91 15.00
N LEU A 310 18.19 -51.73 15.03
CA LEU A 310 18.29 -50.85 13.85
C LEU A 310 18.87 -51.58 12.62
N ALA A 311 19.98 -52.30 12.77
CA ALA A 311 20.57 -53.04 11.66
C ALA A 311 19.65 -54.13 11.10
N ALA A 312 18.99 -54.91 11.96
CA ALA A 312 18.07 -55.95 11.53
C ALA A 312 16.84 -55.37 10.79
N TYR A 313 16.38 -54.19 11.19
CA TYR A 313 15.29 -53.48 10.52
C TYR A 313 15.70 -52.97 9.13
N LEU A 314 16.91 -52.39 9.01
CA LEU A 314 17.44 -51.93 7.71
C LEU A 314 17.67 -53.11 6.76
N GLU A 315 18.24 -54.22 7.24
CA GLU A 315 18.43 -55.45 6.48
C GLU A 315 17.08 -56.04 6.00
N ALA A 316 16.05 -56.04 6.86
CA ALA A 316 14.70 -56.46 6.51
C ALA A 316 14.05 -55.54 5.45
N GLY A 317 14.43 -54.26 5.42
CA GLY A 317 14.07 -53.30 4.37
C GLY A 317 14.89 -53.43 3.08
N GLY A 318 15.87 -54.33 3.03
CA GLY A 318 16.74 -54.55 1.86
C GLY A 318 17.98 -53.66 1.79
N ILE A 319 18.32 -52.94 2.87
CA ILE A 319 19.49 -52.04 2.94
C ILE A 319 20.61 -52.74 3.71
N GLN A 320 21.67 -53.15 2.99
CA GLN A 320 22.83 -53.81 3.62
C GLN A 320 23.90 -52.83 4.07
N ASP A 321 24.15 -51.77 3.30
CA ASP A 321 25.03 -50.68 3.69
C ASP A 321 24.18 -49.46 4.08
N PRO A 322 24.17 -49.03 5.37
CA PRO A 322 23.42 -47.86 5.79
C PRO A 322 23.74 -46.59 4.99
N ARG A 323 24.93 -46.48 4.40
CA ARG A 323 25.34 -45.31 3.58
C ARG A 323 24.56 -45.19 2.27
N GLU A 324 23.82 -46.22 1.86
CA GLU A 324 22.91 -46.17 0.71
C GLU A 324 21.58 -45.47 1.03
N LEU A 325 21.30 -45.17 2.30
CA LEU A 325 20.12 -44.40 2.71
C LEU A 325 20.18 -42.99 2.13
N THR A 326 19.02 -42.52 1.68
CA THR A 326 18.83 -41.17 1.16
C THR A 326 17.63 -40.51 1.83
N VAL A 327 17.55 -39.17 1.75
CA VAL A 327 16.42 -38.39 2.25
C VAL A 327 15.10 -38.85 1.62
N GLU A 328 15.11 -39.12 0.31
CA GLU A 328 13.95 -39.65 -0.44
C GLU A 328 13.62 -41.08 -0.02
N GLY A 329 14.64 -41.93 0.18
CA GLY A 329 14.46 -43.33 0.60
C GLY A 329 13.88 -43.50 2.01
N LEU A 330 14.02 -42.50 2.88
CA LEU A 330 13.36 -42.43 4.19
C LEU A 330 11.97 -41.77 4.13
N GLY A 331 11.62 -41.18 2.99
CA GLY A 331 10.39 -40.40 2.81
C GLY A 331 10.33 -39.23 3.79
N LEU A 332 11.40 -38.45 3.90
CA LEU A 332 11.47 -37.27 4.78
C LEU A 332 10.92 -35.99 4.13
N GLN A 333 10.85 -35.96 2.80
CA GLN A 333 10.33 -34.83 2.04
C GLN A 333 9.05 -35.21 1.29
N PRO A 334 8.05 -34.31 1.22
CA PRO A 334 6.86 -34.55 0.43
C PRO A 334 7.25 -34.71 -1.05
N THR A 335 6.72 -35.74 -1.71
CA THR A 335 6.86 -35.84 -3.17
C THR A 335 6.15 -34.66 -3.82
N LEU A 336 6.90 -33.86 -4.58
CA LEU A 336 6.39 -32.75 -5.39
C LEU A 336 5.54 -33.28 -6.56
N TYR A 337 4.47 -34.03 -6.30
CA TYR A 337 3.45 -34.25 -7.30
C TYR A 337 2.64 -32.96 -7.48
N ARG A 338 2.12 -32.74 -8.70
CA ARG A 338 1.43 -31.54 -9.21
C ARG A 338 0.38 -30.87 -8.31
N ASN A 339 -0.03 -31.47 -7.20
CA ASN A 339 -0.99 -30.92 -6.26
C ASN A 339 -0.25 -30.42 -5.00
N LYS A 340 0.05 -29.12 -4.94
CA LYS A 340 0.68 -28.41 -3.80
C LYS A 340 -0.07 -28.48 -2.46
N TYR A 341 -1.08 -29.34 -2.31
CA TYR A 341 -2.09 -29.21 -1.26
C TYR A 341 -2.53 -30.54 -0.65
N LEU A 342 -1.63 -31.53 -0.58
CA LEU A 342 -1.90 -32.76 0.16
C LEU A 342 -1.34 -32.65 1.59
N PRO A 343 -2.11 -33.08 2.61
CA PRO A 343 -1.55 -33.26 3.94
C PRO A 343 -0.40 -34.25 3.84
N TYR A 344 0.73 -33.87 4.42
CA TYR A 344 1.95 -34.66 4.45
C TYR A 344 2.33 -34.95 5.90
N ASP A 345 2.45 -36.23 6.22
CA ASP A 345 2.95 -36.70 7.50
C ASP A 345 3.85 -37.92 7.24
N PRO A 346 5.18 -37.81 7.37
CA PRO A 346 6.07 -38.94 7.17
C PRO A 346 5.94 -40.00 8.27
N PHE A 347 5.24 -39.72 9.36
CA PHE A 347 4.89 -40.72 10.36
C PHE A 347 3.66 -41.54 9.95
N ASP A 348 2.89 -41.14 8.92
CA ASP A 348 1.80 -41.97 8.37
C ASP A 348 2.32 -42.79 7.20
N ALA A 349 2.23 -44.12 7.31
CA ALA A 349 2.66 -45.05 6.26
C ALA A 349 1.95 -44.87 4.91
N LYS A 350 0.77 -44.24 4.89
CA LYS A 350 0.02 -43.93 3.67
C LYS A 350 0.49 -42.66 2.98
N LEU A 351 1.00 -41.70 3.77
CA LEU A 351 1.45 -40.40 3.28
C LEU A 351 2.96 -40.36 3.07
N ASN A 352 3.71 -41.24 3.76
CA ASN A 352 5.13 -41.41 3.59
C ASN A 352 5.44 -42.09 2.22
N PRO A 353 6.26 -41.48 1.35
CA PRO A 353 6.67 -42.04 0.06
C PRO A 353 7.42 -43.38 0.16
N ALA A 354 8.16 -43.58 1.25
CA ALA A 354 8.82 -44.85 1.60
C ALA A 354 7.86 -45.86 2.27
N GLY A 355 6.58 -45.53 2.36
CA GLY A 355 5.53 -46.37 2.91
C GLY A 355 5.73 -46.71 4.38
N ALA A 356 5.31 -47.93 4.75
CA ALA A 356 5.44 -48.43 6.12
C ALA A 356 6.89 -48.52 6.59
N PHE A 357 7.85 -48.80 5.70
CA PHE A 357 9.27 -48.90 6.06
C PHE A 357 9.78 -47.59 6.67
N GLY A 358 9.59 -46.46 5.95
CA GLY A 358 9.99 -45.13 6.41
C GLY A 358 9.20 -44.69 7.64
N ALA A 359 7.87 -44.79 7.60
CA ALA A 359 7.02 -44.34 8.70
C ALA A 359 7.31 -45.05 10.02
N THR A 360 7.42 -46.39 10.02
CA THR A 360 7.72 -47.16 11.23
C THR A 360 9.13 -46.88 11.76
N LEU A 361 10.11 -46.70 10.88
CA LEU A 361 11.46 -46.31 11.28
C LEU A 361 11.47 -44.95 11.99
N LEU A 362 10.81 -43.94 11.41
CA LEU A 362 10.73 -42.60 11.97
C LEU A 362 9.95 -42.57 13.29
N GLN A 363 8.80 -43.25 13.35
CA GLN A 363 8.01 -43.39 14.57
C GLN A 363 8.84 -44.02 15.72
N ALA A 364 9.65 -45.04 15.43
CA ALA A 364 10.46 -45.70 16.44
C ALA A 364 11.70 -44.88 16.84
N LEU A 365 12.39 -44.26 15.88
CA LEU A 365 13.56 -43.41 16.14
C LEU A 365 13.22 -42.16 16.94
N LEU A 366 12.10 -41.51 16.62
CA LEU A 366 11.69 -40.21 17.18
C LEU A 366 10.68 -40.36 18.35
N SER A 367 10.48 -41.58 18.84
CA SER A 367 9.68 -41.87 20.03
C SER A 367 10.39 -41.43 21.31
N THR A 368 9.63 -40.92 22.28
CA THR A 368 10.09 -40.61 23.64
C THR A 368 10.04 -41.83 24.57
N ASP A 369 9.39 -42.91 24.15
CA ASP A 369 9.31 -44.20 24.85
C ASP A 369 9.81 -45.36 23.94
N GLY A 370 9.86 -46.59 24.48
CA GLY A 370 10.28 -47.80 23.76
C GLY A 370 11.35 -48.60 24.50
N PRO A 371 11.95 -49.65 23.87
CA PRO A 371 12.94 -50.51 24.53
C PRO A 371 14.24 -49.79 24.89
N SER A 372 14.59 -48.75 24.13
CA SER A 372 15.70 -47.83 24.44
C SER A 372 15.28 -46.67 25.34
N HIS A 373 14.04 -46.66 25.83
CA HIS A 373 13.42 -45.56 26.55
C HIS A 373 13.63 -44.20 25.84
N GLY A 374 13.36 -44.14 24.54
CA GLY A 374 13.53 -42.93 23.73
C GLY A 374 14.96 -42.37 23.64
N ASN A 375 16.01 -43.17 23.92
CA ASN A 375 17.39 -42.69 23.89
C ASN A 375 17.85 -42.23 22.49
N LEU A 376 17.34 -42.87 21.42
CA LEU A 376 17.67 -42.52 20.04
C LEU A 376 17.18 -41.10 19.70
N CYS A 377 15.93 -40.78 19.98
CA CYS A 377 15.38 -39.42 19.87
C CYS A 377 16.16 -38.44 20.77
N GLY A 378 16.43 -38.86 22.01
CA GLY A 378 17.11 -38.03 23.00
C GLY A 378 18.55 -37.63 22.62
N MET A 379 19.33 -38.55 22.06
CA MET A 379 20.69 -38.28 21.58
C MET A 379 20.70 -37.30 20.42
N LEU A 380 19.81 -37.48 19.44
CA LEU A 380 19.65 -36.58 18.30
C LEU A 380 19.34 -35.15 18.75
N LEU A 381 18.29 -34.99 19.58
CA LEU A 381 17.87 -33.68 20.06
C LEU A 381 18.91 -33.02 20.97
N ARG A 382 19.63 -33.80 21.78
CA ARG A 382 20.70 -33.25 22.63
C ARG A 382 21.80 -32.63 21.78
N ALA A 383 22.25 -33.31 20.73
CA ALA A 383 23.28 -32.79 19.84
C ALA A 383 22.86 -31.44 19.24
N GLU A 384 21.61 -31.34 18.80
CA GLU A 384 21.05 -30.11 18.23
C GLU A 384 20.93 -28.98 19.27
N LEU A 385 20.40 -29.28 20.47
CA LEU A 385 20.27 -28.28 21.54
C LEU A 385 21.64 -27.81 22.06
N GLU A 386 22.62 -28.71 22.13
CA GLU A 386 23.99 -28.38 22.53
C GLU A 386 24.66 -27.45 21.51
N GLN A 387 24.48 -27.72 20.22
CA GLN A 387 24.95 -26.85 19.15
C GLN A 387 24.36 -25.43 19.25
N ARG A 388 23.05 -25.30 19.54
CA ARG A 388 22.37 -24.01 19.72
C ARG A 388 22.81 -23.26 20.97
N GLU A 389 23.07 -23.95 22.07
CA GLU A 389 23.54 -23.36 23.32
C GLU A 389 24.94 -22.72 23.15
N TYR A 390 25.84 -23.40 22.44
CA TYR A 390 27.22 -22.93 22.22
C TYR A 390 27.38 -21.97 21.02
N GLN A 391 26.31 -21.70 20.27
CA GLN A 391 26.37 -20.76 19.15
C GLN A 391 26.59 -19.31 19.64
N LYS A 392 27.72 -18.71 19.24
CA LYS A 392 28.12 -17.36 19.68
C LYS A 392 27.79 -16.23 18.69
N GLN A 393 27.74 -16.53 17.38
CA GLN A 393 27.65 -15.49 16.34
C GLN A 393 26.25 -14.88 16.22
N GLN A 394 25.22 -15.72 16.25
CA GLN A 394 23.83 -15.27 16.23
C GLN A 394 23.07 -15.98 17.35
N MET A 395 22.46 -15.19 18.23
CA MET A 395 21.71 -15.73 19.36
C MET A 395 20.33 -16.16 18.87
N THR A 396 20.13 -17.47 18.78
CA THR A 396 18.84 -18.09 18.51
C THR A 396 18.40 -18.86 19.75
N ALA A 397 17.11 -18.78 20.07
CA ALA A 397 16.46 -19.56 21.10
C ALA A 397 15.26 -20.29 20.49
N THR A 398 14.76 -21.31 21.16
CA THR A 398 13.70 -22.18 20.62
C THR A 398 12.62 -22.40 21.66
N GLU A 399 11.38 -22.34 21.22
CA GLU A 399 10.25 -22.91 21.94
C GLU A 399 9.84 -24.20 21.26
N MET A 400 10.16 -25.31 21.91
CA MET A 400 9.95 -26.63 21.35
C MET A 400 8.66 -27.23 21.91
N MET A 401 7.80 -27.73 21.02
CA MET A 401 6.53 -28.34 21.37
C MET A 401 6.73 -29.81 21.73
N LEU A 402 6.37 -30.17 22.96
CA LEU A 402 6.26 -31.55 23.43
C LEU A 402 4.80 -31.99 23.33
N GLU A 403 4.54 -32.91 22.42
CA GLU A 403 3.20 -33.41 22.17
C GLU A 403 2.72 -34.31 23.31
N ILE A 404 1.51 -34.03 23.81
CA ILE A 404 0.78 -34.85 24.78
C ILE A 404 -0.66 -35.05 24.29
N CYS A 405 -1.25 -36.21 24.55
CA CYS A 405 -2.65 -36.48 24.22
C CYS A 405 -3.57 -36.40 25.46
N GLY A 406 -3.05 -36.74 26.65
CA GLY A 406 -3.85 -36.87 27.87
C GLY A 406 -4.67 -38.16 27.92
N HIS A 407 -4.36 -39.15 27.07
CA HIS A 407 -5.15 -40.40 27.02
C HIS A 407 -4.67 -41.46 28.01
N HIS A 408 -3.52 -41.26 28.64
CA HIS A 408 -2.95 -42.16 29.64
C HIS A 408 -2.42 -41.36 30.83
N PRO A 409 -2.71 -41.76 32.09
CA PRO A 409 -2.31 -41.01 33.29
C PRO A 409 -0.79 -40.90 33.48
N GLU A 410 -0.02 -41.87 32.99
CA GLU A 410 1.45 -41.86 33.08
C GLU A 410 2.15 -41.17 31.90
N GLU A 411 1.42 -40.64 30.90
CA GLU A 411 2.03 -40.06 29.70
C GLU A 411 3.01 -38.92 30.05
N LEU A 412 2.54 -37.97 30.86
CA LEU A 412 3.33 -36.81 31.26
C LEU A 412 4.47 -37.17 32.21
N THR A 413 4.27 -38.12 33.14
CA THR A 413 5.32 -38.56 34.07
C THR A 413 6.43 -39.29 33.33
N ARG A 414 6.11 -40.19 32.39
CA ARG A 414 7.11 -40.86 31.55
C ARG A 414 7.86 -39.87 30.65
N LEU A 415 7.14 -38.92 30.06
CA LEU A 415 7.75 -37.87 29.25
C LEU A 415 8.73 -37.03 30.08
N ALA A 416 8.35 -36.64 31.30
CA ALA A 416 9.20 -35.88 32.21
C ALA A 416 10.46 -36.67 32.65
N VAL A 417 10.31 -37.96 32.96
CA VAL A 417 11.43 -38.88 33.23
C VAL A 417 12.39 -38.92 32.04
N TRP A 418 11.86 -38.99 30.81
CA TRP A 418 12.67 -38.95 29.59
C TRP A 418 13.42 -37.62 29.46
N VAL A 419 12.75 -36.47 29.60
CA VAL A 419 13.40 -35.14 29.53
C VAL A 419 14.54 -35.01 30.54
N ARG A 420 14.32 -35.45 31.79
CA ARG A 420 15.36 -35.43 32.83
C ARG A 420 16.51 -36.37 32.49
N ARG A 421 16.23 -37.63 32.12
CA ARG A 421 17.28 -38.61 31.76
C ARG A 421 18.11 -38.10 30.60
N GLN A 422 17.50 -37.42 29.63
CA GLN A 422 18.22 -36.84 28.52
C GLN A 422 19.01 -35.57 28.91
N GLY A 423 18.75 -34.99 30.07
CA GLY A 423 19.50 -33.85 30.60
C GLY A 423 19.16 -32.52 29.92
N PHE A 424 18.00 -32.42 29.28
CA PHE A 424 17.61 -31.22 28.53
C PHE A 424 17.41 -29.98 29.41
N ASN A 425 17.15 -30.17 30.70
CA ASN A 425 17.00 -29.09 31.69
C ASN A 425 18.26 -28.21 31.84
N LYS A 426 19.41 -28.64 31.29
CA LYS A 426 20.65 -27.86 31.29
C LYS A 426 20.70 -26.76 30.23
N PHE A 427 19.85 -26.82 29.20
CA PHE A 427 19.86 -25.87 28.09
C PHE A 427 19.02 -24.64 28.42
N SER A 428 19.64 -23.46 28.44
CA SER A 428 18.99 -22.21 28.83
C SER A 428 18.24 -21.54 27.68
N ARG A 429 18.61 -21.88 26.44
CA ARG A 429 18.02 -21.31 25.21
C ARG A 429 16.82 -22.09 24.66
N ASN A 430 16.37 -23.13 25.35
CA ASN A 430 15.18 -23.89 24.98
C ASN A 430 14.10 -23.76 26.06
N ARG A 431 12.87 -23.48 25.63
CA ARG A 431 11.68 -23.54 26.47
C ARG A 431 10.73 -24.59 25.91
N TRP A 432 10.10 -25.34 26.81
CA TRP A 432 9.11 -26.33 26.42
C TRP A 432 7.72 -25.70 26.35
N VAL A 433 6.97 -26.10 25.32
CA VAL A 433 5.53 -25.88 25.21
C VAL A 433 4.87 -27.24 25.25
N LEU A 434 4.03 -27.51 26.24
CA LEU A 434 3.24 -28.75 26.27
C LEU A 434 2.09 -28.59 25.28
N ALA A 435 2.14 -29.31 24.16
CA ALA A 435 1.20 -29.17 23.07
C ALA A 435 0.18 -30.31 23.09
N ILE A 436 -1.07 -30.00 23.42
CA ILE A 436 -2.14 -30.99 23.46
C ILE A 436 -2.60 -31.31 22.03
N GLN A 437 -2.35 -32.55 21.59
CA GLN A 437 -2.73 -33.02 20.27
C GLN A 437 -4.20 -33.48 20.26
N ARG A 438 -5.03 -32.88 19.41
CA ARG A 438 -6.48 -33.18 19.34
C ARG A 438 -6.81 -34.51 18.66
N GLU A 439 -6.05 -34.92 17.64
CA GLU A 439 -6.26 -36.18 16.92
C GLU A 439 -5.19 -37.21 17.30
N ARG A 440 -5.59 -38.43 17.70
CA ARG A 440 -4.65 -39.57 17.68
C ARG A 440 -4.50 -40.02 16.24
N HIS A 441 -3.26 -40.15 15.76
CA HIS A 441 -2.97 -40.93 14.55
C HIS A 441 -3.78 -42.23 14.62
N SER A 442 -4.53 -42.52 13.56
CA SER A 442 -5.60 -43.52 13.57
C SER A 442 -5.24 -44.77 14.39
N THR A 443 -6.17 -45.29 15.18
CA THR A 443 -5.95 -46.49 16.02
C THR A 443 -5.39 -47.69 15.23
N LYS A 444 -5.57 -47.70 13.91
CA LYS A 444 -5.01 -48.70 12.99
C LYS A 444 -3.49 -48.60 12.77
N GLN A 445 -2.83 -47.54 13.23
CA GLN A 445 -1.40 -47.32 13.08
C GLN A 445 -0.80 -46.67 14.34
N LEU A 446 -1.12 -47.17 15.54
CA LEU A 446 -0.32 -46.80 16.72
C LEU A 446 1.14 -47.17 16.43
N GLY A 447 2.02 -46.19 16.56
CA GLY A 447 3.46 -46.48 16.55
C GLY A 447 3.79 -47.52 17.63
N PRO A 448 4.83 -48.33 17.44
CA PRO A 448 5.09 -49.52 18.25
C PRO A 448 5.36 -49.25 19.74
N SER A 449 5.56 -47.98 20.11
CA SER A 449 5.90 -47.54 21.47
C SER A 449 4.82 -46.63 22.12
N GLN A 450 3.64 -46.47 21.52
CA GLN A 450 2.59 -45.59 22.06
C GLN A 450 1.79 -46.23 23.20
N LEU A 451 1.44 -45.42 24.22
CA LEU A 451 0.66 -45.85 25.39
C LEU A 451 -0.80 -46.20 25.02
N PRO A 452 -1.40 -47.22 25.66
CA PRO A 452 -2.83 -47.52 25.50
C PRO A 452 -3.69 -46.34 25.96
N SER A 453 -4.89 -46.19 25.40
CA SER A 453 -5.86 -45.20 25.91
C SER A 453 -6.56 -45.76 27.14
N LEU A 454 -6.43 -45.10 28.28
CA LEU A 454 -7.20 -45.37 29.50
C LEU A 454 -8.26 -44.28 29.76
N CYS A 455 -8.40 -43.35 28.81
CA CYS A 455 -9.33 -42.24 28.88
C CYS A 455 -10.70 -42.63 28.30
N THR A 456 -11.78 -42.44 29.06
CA THR A 456 -13.16 -42.68 28.61
C THR A 456 -13.91 -41.38 28.34
N THR A 457 -13.67 -40.35 29.15
CA THR A 457 -14.37 -39.06 29.10
C THR A 457 -13.40 -37.91 28.89
N VAL A 458 -13.89 -36.74 28.45
CA VAL A 458 -13.06 -35.52 28.38
C VAL A 458 -12.55 -35.13 29.76
N GLY A 459 -13.34 -35.40 30.82
CA GLY A 459 -12.93 -35.23 32.21
C GLY A 459 -11.70 -36.08 32.57
N ASP A 460 -11.65 -37.35 32.17
CA ASP A 460 -10.47 -38.21 32.34
C ASP A 460 -9.24 -37.60 31.63
N GLN A 461 -9.43 -37.11 30.40
CA GLN A 461 -8.36 -36.49 29.63
C GLN A 461 -7.77 -35.27 30.34
N LEU A 462 -8.64 -34.39 30.85
CA LEU A 462 -8.25 -33.21 31.61
C LEU A 462 -7.53 -33.61 32.91
N ARG A 463 -8.01 -34.65 33.62
CA ARG A 463 -7.32 -35.16 34.81
C ARG A 463 -5.93 -35.69 34.48
N HIS A 464 -5.78 -36.49 33.43
CA HIS A 464 -4.48 -37.03 33.03
C HIS A 464 -3.46 -35.95 32.65
N ILE A 465 -3.92 -34.80 32.13
CA ILE A 465 -3.07 -33.67 31.80
C ILE A 465 -2.76 -32.83 33.04
N PHE A 466 -3.79 -32.38 33.75
CA PHE A 466 -3.63 -31.35 34.79
C PHE A 466 -3.32 -31.90 36.18
N TYR A 467 -3.81 -33.08 36.56
CA TYR A 467 -3.53 -33.63 37.89
C TYR A 467 -2.03 -33.75 38.17
N PRO A 468 -1.19 -34.31 37.27
CA PRO A 468 0.25 -34.33 37.48
C PRO A 468 0.86 -32.93 37.55
N LEU A 469 0.34 -31.95 36.81
CA LEU A 469 0.84 -30.57 36.83
C LEU A 469 0.54 -29.87 38.17
N PHE A 470 -0.66 -30.09 38.72
CA PHE A 470 -1.03 -29.61 40.05
C PHE A 470 -0.18 -30.27 41.14
N MET A 471 -0.05 -31.61 41.11
CA MET A 471 0.73 -32.34 42.11
C MET A 471 2.22 -32.01 42.03
N ALA A 472 2.78 -31.83 40.84
CA ALA A 472 4.15 -31.35 40.66
C ALA A 472 4.36 -29.92 41.17
N THR A 473 3.33 -29.09 41.12
CA THR A 473 3.36 -27.72 41.65
C THR A 473 3.24 -27.70 43.18
N LEU A 474 2.42 -28.58 43.77
CA LEU A 474 2.21 -28.69 45.22
C LEU A 474 3.35 -29.44 45.92
N CYS A 475 3.83 -30.53 45.31
CA CYS A 475 4.72 -31.51 45.90
C CYS A 475 5.96 -31.76 45.03
N PRO A 476 6.76 -30.71 44.73
CA PRO A 476 7.89 -30.85 43.80
C PRO A 476 9.01 -31.79 44.31
N GLN A 477 9.03 -32.10 45.60
CA GLN A 477 10.01 -33.01 46.22
C GLN A 477 9.54 -34.47 46.28
N ASP A 478 8.27 -34.74 46.02
CA ASP A 478 7.75 -36.11 45.98
C ASP A 478 8.40 -36.85 44.80
N PRO A 479 9.03 -38.01 45.02
CA PRO A 479 9.62 -38.80 43.94
C PRO A 479 8.68 -39.07 42.77
N GLN A 480 7.36 -39.20 43.02
CA GLN A 480 6.35 -39.42 41.99
C GLN A 480 6.19 -38.22 41.04
N TRP A 481 6.37 -37.00 41.54
CA TRP A 481 6.09 -35.75 40.80
C TRP A 481 7.32 -34.90 40.52
N SER A 482 8.45 -35.21 41.15
CA SER A 482 9.71 -34.46 41.05
C SER A 482 10.19 -34.25 39.63
N ASP A 483 10.08 -35.28 38.77
CA ASP A 483 10.47 -35.19 37.36
C ASP A 483 9.55 -34.24 36.57
N VAL A 484 8.23 -34.29 36.83
CA VAL A 484 7.25 -33.37 36.22
C VAL A 484 7.47 -31.94 36.72
N ALA A 485 7.84 -31.77 37.99
CA ALA A 485 8.18 -30.46 38.56
C ALA A 485 9.41 -29.87 37.88
N GLN A 486 10.45 -30.68 37.62
CA GLN A 486 11.62 -30.24 36.85
C GLN A 486 11.27 -29.86 35.42
N LEU A 487 10.42 -30.64 34.74
CA LEU A 487 9.92 -30.29 33.41
C LEU A 487 9.16 -28.94 33.43
N LEU A 488 8.29 -28.74 34.43
CA LEU A 488 7.53 -27.51 34.61
C LEU A 488 8.41 -26.27 34.86
N CYS A 489 9.57 -26.40 35.50
CA CYS A 489 10.52 -25.29 35.65
C CYS A 489 11.01 -24.73 34.30
N HIS A 490 11.07 -25.59 33.27
CA HIS A 490 11.50 -25.24 31.91
C HIS A 490 10.35 -25.21 30.88
N THR A 491 9.10 -25.34 31.34
CA THR A 491 7.90 -25.18 30.51
C THR A 491 7.43 -23.73 30.62
N GLY A 492 7.07 -23.10 29.51
CA GLY A 492 6.56 -21.73 29.51
C GLY A 492 5.11 -21.61 29.02
N ALA A 493 4.59 -22.61 28.31
CA ALA A 493 3.23 -22.56 27.79
C ALA A 493 2.58 -23.95 27.70
N LEU A 494 1.24 -23.92 27.68
CA LEU A 494 0.38 -25.02 27.30
C LEU A 494 -0.35 -24.61 26.02
N GLY A 495 -0.19 -25.40 24.96
CA GLY A 495 -0.79 -25.15 23.65
C GLY A 495 -1.79 -26.22 23.26
N ILE A 496 -2.60 -25.94 22.25
CA ILE A 496 -3.52 -26.92 21.63
C ILE A 496 -3.20 -26.98 20.15
N ARG A 497 -2.87 -28.18 19.65
CA ARG A 497 -2.72 -28.46 18.22
C ARG A 497 -4.06 -28.91 17.66
N THR A 498 -4.67 -28.04 16.86
CA THR A 498 -5.94 -28.27 16.18
C THR A 498 -5.70 -28.80 14.77
N HIS A 499 -6.74 -29.38 14.18
CA HIS A 499 -6.75 -29.81 12.77
C HIS A 499 -7.70 -28.92 11.96
N ALA A 500 -7.65 -29.07 10.64
CA ALA A 500 -8.60 -28.41 9.76
C ALA A 500 -10.00 -29.03 9.95
N VAL A 501 -10.93 -28.23 10.47
CA VAL A 501 -12.34 -28.62 10.66
C VAL A 501 -13.21 -27.79 9.73
N VAL A 502 -14.25 -28.42 9.18
CA VAL A 502 -15.38 -27.72 8.57
C VAL A 502 -16.49 -27.67 9.62
N ARG A 503 -17.01 -26.47 9.90
CA ARG A 503 -17.98 -26.20 10.97
C ARG A 503 -19.07 -27.29 11.01
N SER A 504 -19.20 -27.96 12.16
CA SER A 504 -20.07 -29.13 12.29
C SER A 504 -21.26 -28.94 13.25
N GLU A 505 -21.22 -27.96 14.18
CA GLU A 505 -22.18 -27.90 15.29
C GLU A 505 -22.70 -26.50 15.64
N ASN A 506 -23.91 -26.45 16.20
CA ASN A 506 -24.49 -25.26 16.83
C ASN A 506 -23.94 -25.10 18.25
N PHE A 507 -23.68 -23.86 18.69
CA PHE A 507 -23.26 -23.58 20.06
C PHE A 507 -24.28 -24.06 21.09
N SER A 508 -23.97 -25.14 21.79
CA SER A 508 -24.76 -25.57 22.94
C SER A 508 -24.51 -24.63 24.12
N ALA A 509 -25.58 -23.97 24.59
CA ALA A 509 -25.54 -23.13 25.78
C ALA A 509 -25.47 -23.96 27.07
N THR A 510 -26.01 -25.18 27.02
CA THR A 510 -26.11 -26.04 28.20
C THR A 510 -24.73 -26.57 28.57
N PRO A 511 -24.24 -26.31 29.79
CA PRO A 511 -23.00 -26.90 30.27
C PRO A 511 -23.16 -28.43 30.32
N VAL A 512 -22.39 -29.13 29.50
CA VAL A 512 -22.23 -30.59 29.60
C VAL A 512 -21.03 -30.84 30.50
N ASP A 513 -21.20 -31.62 31.56
CA ASP A 513 -20.08 -31.97 32.44
C ASP A 513 -19.02 -32.77 31.65
N PRO A 514 -17.72 -32.42 31.70
CA PRO A 514 -16.68 -33.17 31.02
C PRO A 514 -16.62 -34.66 31.39
N ASP A 515 -17.10 -35.04 32.57
CA ASP A 515 -17.22 -36.44 33.00
C ASP A 515 -18.35 -37.21 32.29
N ALA A 516 -19.25 -36.51 31.60
CA ALA A 516 -20.33 -37.12 30.82
C ALA A 516 -20.02 -37.16 29.31
N LEU A 517 -19.00 -36.41 28.84
CA LEU A 517 -18.68 -36.29 27.43
C LEU A 517 -17.62 -37.32 27.00
N PRO A 518 -17.88 -38.18 26.00
CA PRO A 518 -16.90 -39.16 25.53
C PRO A 518 -15.64 -38.49 24.98
N CYS A 519 -14.45 -39.04 25.28
CA CYS A 519 -13.16 -38.47 24.83
C CYS A 519 -12.90 -38.66 23.32
N THR A 520 -13.44 -39.72 22.71
CA THR A 520 -13.16 -40.07 21.31
C THR A 520 -14.42 -40.15 20.47
N ASN A 521 -14.30 -39.77 19.20
CA ASN A 521 -15.18 -40.25 18.12
C ASN A 521 -14.95 -41.75 18.00
N ALA A 522 -15.61 -42.55 18.83
CA ALA A 522 -15.73 -43.97 18.53
C ALA A 522 -16.50 -44.06 17.20
N LEU A 523 -15.76 -44.19 16.10
CA LEU A 523 -16.23 -44.91 14.93
C LEU A 523 -16.73 -46.23 15.50
N ARG A 524 -18.04 -46.38 15.66
CA ARG A 524 -18.63 -47.65 16.09
C ARG A 524 -18.02 -48.72 15.19
N GLU A 525 -17.32 -49.68 15.80
CA GLU A 525 -16.66 -50.77 15.09
C GLU A 525 -17.64 -51.61 14.25
N ASP A 526 -18.93 -51.46 14.52
CA ASP A 526 -19.99 -52.01 13.72
C ASP A 526 -20.15 -51.19 12.43
N GLY A 527 -19.68 -51.73 11.31
CA GLY A 527 -19.85 -51.20 9.95
C GLY A 527 -21.32 -51.10 9.47
N GLN A 528 -22.25 -50.81 10.37
CA GLN A 528 -23.62 -50.44 10.07
C GLN A 528 -23.65 -48.96 9.68
N THR A 529 -23.58 -48.73 8.38
CA THR A 529 -24.02 -47.48 7.74
C THR A 529 -25.46 -47.21 8.17
N ALA A 530 -25.67 -46.32 9.15
CA ALA A 530 -27.01 -45.86 9.49
C ALA A 530 -27.63 -45.22 8.24
N GLY A 531 -28.83 -45.67 7.88
CA GLY A 531 -29.53 -45.29 6.67
C GLY A 531 -29.68 -43.78 6.51
N HIS A 532 -29.60 -43.35 5.25
CA HIS A 532 -29.91 -42.00 4.78
C HIS A 532 -31.20 -41.48 5.43
N GLY A 533 -31.09 -40.52 6.36
CA GLY A 533 -32.28 -39.92 6.97
C GLY A 533 -32.07 -39.14 8.27
N SER A 534 -30.94 -39.31 8.96
CA SER A 534 -30.65 -38.53 10.17
C SER A 534 -29.31 -37.83 10.07
N ALA A 535 -29.33 -36.55 9.69
CA ALA A 535 -28.17 -35.67 9.63
C ALA A 535 -27.52 -35.36 11.01
N MET A 536 -27.85 -36.12 12.07
CA MET A 536 -27.36 -35.91 13.43
C MET A 536 -26.34 -36.96 13.92
N ALA A 537 -25.90 -37.91 13.10
CA ALA A 537 -25.06 -39.03 13.57
C ALA A 537 -23.59 -39.03 13.11
N HIS A 538 -23.11 -37.96 12.46
CA HIS A 538 -21.68 -37.74 12.18
C HIS A 538 -21.13 -36.61 13.06
N GLY A 539 -20.79 -36.86 14.33
CA GLY A 539 -20.19 -35.81 15.16
C GLY A 539 -20.17 -36.04 16.67
N GLY A 540 -19.98 -37.28 17.17
CA GLY A 540 -19.92 -37.54 18.62
C GLY A 540 -18.66 -37.02 19.34
N GLY A 541 -18.05 -35.93 18.85
CA GLY A 541 -16.77 -35.42 19.30
C GLY A 541 -16.93 -34.13 20.11
N CYS A 542 -16.02 -33.93 21.07
CA CYS A 542 -15.93 -32.66 21.79
C CYS A 542 -15.59 -31.52 20.81
N SER A 543 -16.39 -30.45 20.76
CA SER A 543 -16.10 -29.27 19.94
C SER A 543 -14.84 -28.51 20.41
N ASP A 544 -14.20 -27.77 19.50
CA ASP A 544 -12.95 -27.07 19.82
C ASP A 544 -13.16 -25.92 20.81
N TYR A 545 -14.27 -25.16 20.71
CA TYR A 545 -14.54 -24.08 21.66
C TYR A 545 -14.76 -24.61 23.09
N TYR A 546 -15.41 -25.77 23.24
CA TYR A 546 -15.59 -26.42 24.53
C TYR A 546 -14.23 -26.86 25.09
N PHE A 547 -13.42 -27.53 24.28
CA PHE A 547 -12.12 -28.01 24.71
C PHE A 547 -11.17 -26.87 25.10
N PHE A 548 -11.14 -25.80 24.30
CA PHE A 548 -10.32 -24.60 24.58
C PHE A 548 -10.66 -23.99 25.93
N TYR A 549 -11.96 -23.87 26.25
CA TYR A 549 -12.40 -23.32 27.53
C TYR A 549 -11.91 -24.17 28.70
N TYR A 550 -12.13 -25.49 28.70
CA TYR A 550 -11.77 -26.32 29.84
C TYR A 550 -10.25 -26.44 30.02
N VAL A 551 -9.48 -26.46 28.93
CA VAL A 551 -8.01 -26.38 29.02
C VAL A 551 -7.58 -25.04 29.60
N TRP A 552 -8.13 -23.92 29.11
CA TRP A 552 -7.83 -22.59 29.65
C TRP A 552 -8.25 -22.44 31.11
N ALA A 553 -9.43 -22.93 31.49
CA ALA A 553 -9.94 -22.85 32.85
C ALA A 553 -9.02 -23.57 33.85
N ASN A 554 -8.59 -24.79 33.51
CA ASN A 554 -7.64 -25.52 34.34
C ASN A 554 -6.25 -24.89 34.34
N LEU A 555 -5.81 -24.31 33.22
CA LEU A 555 -4.56 -23.55 33.15
C LEU A 555 -4.60 -22.29 34.02
N ALA A 556 -5.72 -21.56 34.02
CA ALA A 556 -5.92 -20.39 34.88
C ALA A 556 -5.90 -20.79 36.37
N SER A 557 -6.55 -21.90 36.73
CA SER A 557 -6.44 -22.47 38.08
C SER A 557 -5.03 -22.89 38.45
N LEU A 558 -4.30 -23.50 37.52
CA LEU A 558 -2.91 -23.89 37.73
C LEU A 558 -2.02 -22.66 37.91
N ASN A 559 -2.20 -21.64 37.07
CA ASN A 559 -1.48 -20.37 37.18
C ASN A 559 -1.79 -19.64 38.48
N ALA A 560 -3.04 -19.67 38.95
CA ALA A 560 -3.39 -19.16 40.28
C ALA A 560 -2.58 -19.85 41.38
N LEU A 561 -2.52 -21.18 41.36
CA LEU A 561 -1.70 -21.92 42.32
C LEU A 561 -0.22 -21.53 42.22
N ARG A 562 0.31 -21.44 41.00
CA ARG A 562 1.72 -21.10 40.74
C ARG A 562 2.04 -19.69 41.22
N THR A 563 1.20 -18.70 40.94
CA THR A 563 1.35 -17.31 41.41
C THR A 563 1.35 -17.24 42.94
N ARG A 564 0.44 -17.97 43.60
CA ARG A 564 0.40 -18.04 45.08
C ARG A 564 1.68 -18.65 45.68
N LEU A 565 2.35 -19.54 44.96
CA LEU A 565 3.62 -20.16 45.37
C LEU A 565 4.86 -19.42 44.85
N GLY A 566 4.70 -18.27 44.17
CA GLY A 566 5.81 -17.49 43.62
C GLY A 566 6.52 -18.14 42.42
N LEU A 567 5.84 -19.02 41.69
CA LEU A 567 6.37 -19.71 40.51
C LEU A 567 5.94 -19.00 39.21
N HIS A 568 6.74 -19.12 38.15
CA HIS A 568 6.40 -18.57 36.84
C HIS A 568 5.12 -19.19 36.28
N THR A 569 4.20 -18.39 35.78
CA THR A 569 2.97 -18.84 35.14
C THR A 569 3.20 -19.32 33.70
N LEU A 570 2.19 -19.99 33.15
CA LEU A 570 2.22 -20.60 31.83
C LEU A 570 1.28 -19.87 30.88
N PHE A 571 1.72 -19.65 29.64
CA PHE A 571 0.88 -19.06 28.59
C PHE A 571 -0.07 -20.08 27.97
N PHE A 572 -1.20 -19.61 27.47
CA PHE A 572 -2.11 -20.39 26.64
C PHE A 572 -1.85 -20.11 25.15
N THR A 573 -1.41 -21.13 24.41
CA THR A 573 -0.90 -20.98 23.04
C THR A 573 -1.59 -21.91 22.02
N PRO A 574 -2.87 -21.67 21.70
CA PRO A 574 -3.60 -22.50 20.74
C PRO A 574 -3.15 -22.28 19.29
N SER A 575 -3.40 -23.27 18.44
CA SER A 575 -3.29 -23.16 16.98
C SER A 575 -4.67 -23.07 16.31
N VAL A 576 -4.74 -22.44 15.14
CA VAL A 576 -5.98 -22.22 14.39
C VAL A 576 -5.78 -22.68 12.94
N ASN A 577 -6.27 -23.88 12.65
CA ASN A 577 -6.14 -24.57 11.36
C ASN A 577 -7.47 -24.70 10.59
N GLU A 578 -8.58 -24.26 11.20
CA GLU A 578 -9.88 -24.14 10.51
C GLU A 578 -9.83 -23.13 9.35
N LYS A 579 -10.57 -23.41 8.28
CA LYS A 579 -10.72 -22.49 7.15
C LYS A 579 -12.06 -21.76 7.26
N ALA A 580 -12.05 -20.46 6.92
CA ALA A 580 -13.28 -19.67 6.84
C ALA A 580 -14.29 -20.36 5.89
N PRO A 581 -15.60 -20.37 6.20
CA PRO A 581 -16.28 -19.55 7.20
C PRO A 581 -16.38 -20.16 8.62
N ALA A 582 -15.57 -21.17 8.97
CA ALA A 582 -15.42 -21.59 10.37
C ALA A 582 -14.53 -20.60 11.15
N TYR A 583 -14.97 -20.21 12.35
CA TYR A 583 -14.26 -19.26 13.22
C TYR A 583 -14.22 -19.71 14.69
N ASP A 584 -14.51 -20.98 14.98
CA ASP A 584 -14.62 -21.47 16.36
C ASP A 584 -13.24 -21.40 17.04
N GLN A 585 -12.21 -21.93 16.38
CA GLN A 585 -10.84 -21.88 16.87
C GLN A 585 -10.32 -20.43 16.94
N LEU A 586 -10.67 -19.59 15.96
CA LEU A 586 -10.26 -18.19 15.91
C LEU A 586 -10.88 -17.35 17.03
N VAL A 587 -12.18 -17.50 17.27
CA VAL A 587 -12.89 -16.77 18.33
C VAL A 587 -12.45 -17.22 19.71
N SER A 588 -12.30 -18.54 19.92
CA SER A 588 -11.81 -19.08 21.18
C SER A 588 -10.36 -18.66 21.45
N SER A 589 -9.48 -18.69 20.45
CA SER A 589 -8.10 -18.21 20.58
C SER A 589 -8.02 -16.70 20.80
N PHE A 590 -8.93 -15.91 20.22
CA PHE A 590 -9.03 -14.48 20.51
C PHE A 590 -9.42 -14.19 21.95
N LEU A 591 -10.32 -14.94 22.59
CA LEU A 591 -10.70 -14.67 23.97
C LEU A 591 -9.62 -15.15 24.95
N LEU A 592 -9.08 -16.35 24.70
CA LEU A 592 -8.30 -17.10 25.70
C LEU A 592 -6.79 -17.06 25.44
N GLY A 593 -6.35 -16.95 24.18
CA GLY A 593 -4.95 -17.08 23.79
C GLY A 593 -4.08 -15.89 24.16
N ASP A 594 -2.83 -16.19 24.52
CA ASP A 594 -1.74 -15.22 24.67
C ASP A 594 -1.02 -15.02 23.33
N VAL A 595 -0.69 -16.14 22.69
CA VAL A 595 -0.07 -16.21 21.37
C VAL A 595 -0.75 -17.31 20.57
N VAL A 596 -1.04 -17.07 19.29
CA VAL A 596 -1.81 -17.99 18.44
C VAL A 596 -0.96 -18.39 17.24
N HIS A 597 -0.91 -19.70 16.97
CA HIS A 597 -0.12 -20.28 15.88
C HIS A 597 -1.00 -20.53 14.64
N ASP A 598 -0.40 -20.42 13.45
CA ASP A 598 -0.93 -20.74 12.11
C ASP A 598 -2.07 -19.83 11.61
N VAL A 599 -3.05 -19.52 12.46
CA VAL A 599 -4.12 -18.51 12.29
C VAL A 599 -4.70 -18.37 10.88
N SER A 600 -5.02 -19.51 10.27
CA SER A 600 -5.42 -19.61 8.86
C SER A 600 -6.72 -18.85 8.53
N SER A 601 -7.75 -18.92 9.38
CA SER A 601 -9.04 -18.22 9.17
C SER A 601 -8.98 -16.70 9.39
N LEU A 602 -7.94 -16.17 10.06
CA LEU A 602 -7.82 -14.73 10.36
C LEU A 602 -7.77 -13.86 9.10
N ALA A 603 -7.16 -14.35 8.01
CA ALA A 603 -6.97 -13.58 6.79
C ALA A 603 -8.29 -13.12 6.15
N GLN A 604 -9.37 -13.87 6.44
CA GLN A 604 -10.71 -13.66 5.90
C GLN A 604 -11.62 -12.80 6.79
N SER A 605 -11.20 -12.46 8.02
CA SER A 605 -12.00 -11.63 8.94
C SER A 605 -11.28 -10.34 9.31
N TRP A 606 -11.71 -9.21 8.74
CA TRP A 606 -11.12 -7.89 9.04
C TRP A 606 -11.35 -7.45 10.47
N ILE A 607 -12.52 -7.75 11.06
CA ILE A 607 -12.79 -7.40 12.45
C ILE A 607 -11.87 -8.16 13.40
N MET A 608 -11.64 -9.46 13.16
CA MET A 608 -10.70 -10.23 13.97
C MET A 608 -9.27 -9.72 13.78
N GLN A 609 -8.88 -9.35 12.56
CA GLN A 609 -7.60 -8.67 12.31
C GLN A 609 -7.46 -7.39 13.16
N PHE A 610 -8.49 -6.55 13.19
CA PHE A 610 -8.46 -5.30 13.96
C PHE A 610 -8.37 -5.57 15.47
N LEU A 611 -9.13 -6.53 15.97
CA LEU A 611 -9.12 -6.91 17.38
C LEU A 611 -7.77 -7.54 17.81
N TYR A 612 -7.17 -8.39 16.98
CA TYR A 612 -5.83 -8.94 17.24
C TYR A 612 -4.76 -7.84 17.28
N MET A 613 -4.84 -6.87 16.36
CA MET A 613 -3.95 -5.70 16.33
C MET A 613 -4.13 -4.85 17.59
N TYR A 614 -5.36 -4.45 17.91
CA TYR A 614 -5.68 -3.59 19.05
C TYR A 614 -5.28 -4.24 20.38
N CYS A 615 -5.65 -5.51 20.57
CA CYS A 615 -5.33 -6.27 21.77
C CYS A 615 -3.89 -6.82 21.80
N ARG A 616 -3.07 -6.54 20.77
CA ARG A 616 -1.65 -6.94 20.65
C ARG A 616 -1.41 -8.45 20.86
N ILE A 617 -2.29 -9.27 20.29
CA ILE A 617 -2.18 -10.73 20.38
C ILE A 617 -1.00 -11.20 19.51
N GLY A 618 -0.15 -12.06 20.06
CA GLY A 618 0.96 -12.63 19.31
C GLY A 618 0.46 -13.58 18.23
N ILE A 619 0.94 -13.41 17.00
CA ILE A 619 0.64 -14.29 15.87
C ILE A 619 1.95 -14.92 15.41
N VAL A 620 1.98 -16.25 15.35
CA VAL A 620 3.12 -17.00 14.84
C VAL A 620 2.74 -17.63 13.50
N LEU A 621 3.54 -17.36 12.47
CA LEU A 621 3.35 -17.89 11.11
C LEU A 621 4.57 -18.69 10.67
N SER A 622 4.36 -19.63 9.74
CA SER A 622 5.41 -20.49 9.21
C SER A 622 5.39 -20.47 7.68
N PRO A 623 5.87 -19.40 7.01
CA PRO A 623 5.61 -19.16 5.60
C PRO A 623 6.13 -20.22 4.63
N LEU A 624 7.30 -20.85 4.88
CA LEU A 624 7.78 -21.94 4.01
C LEU A 624 6.91 -23.19 4.14
N ARG A 625 6.53 -23.53 5.38
CA ARG A 625 5.57 -24.61 5.69
C ARG A 625 4.25 -24.38 4.96
N ASP A 626 3.70 -23.19 5.11
CA ASP A 626 2.40 -22.84 4.54
C ASP A 626 2.44 -22.81 3.00
N ASN A 627 3.55 -22.37 2.40
CA ASN A 627 3.80 -22.43 0.95
C ASN A 627 3.84 -23.85 0.39
N ALA A 628 4.34 -24.80 1.17
CA ALA A 628 4.39 -26.19 0.75
C ALA A 628 3.05 -26.92 0.90
N LEU A 629 2.19 -26.49 1.84
CA LEU A 629 0.99 -27.24 2.24
C LEU A 629 -0.35 -26.60 1.84
N SER A 630 -0.45 -25.26 1.81
CA SER A 630 -1.77 -24.60 1.78
C SER A 630 -1.85 -23.30 0.97
N THR A 631 -0.89 -22.39 1.11
CA THR A 631 -1.01 -21.00 0.66
C THR A 631 0.28 -20.59 -0.03
N ALA A 632 0.23 -20.18 -1.29
CA ALA A 632 1.44 -19.79 -2.01
C ALA A 632 2.20 -18.70 -1.24
N TYR A 633 3.53 -18.72 -1.32
CA TYR A 633 4.38 -17.82 -0.54
C TYR A 633 4.01 -16.33 -0.68
N PHE A 634 3.68 -15.90 -1.90
CA PHE A 634 3.27 -14.52 -2.19
C PHE A 634 1.87 -14.17 -1.69
N ASP A 635 1.04 -15.18 -1.39
CA ASP A 635 -0.30 -15.03 -0.81
C ASP A 635 -0.26 -15.09 0.73
N SER A 636 0.92 -15.29 1.34
CA SER A 636 1.07 -15.29 2.79
C SER A 636 0.57 -13.96 3.38
N PRO A 637 -0.30 -13.99 4.40
CA PRO A 637 -0.83 -12.76 5.01
C PRO A 637 0.20 -12.05 5.90
N PHE A 638 1.41 -12.59 6.04
CA PHE A 638 2.48 -12.03 6.87
C PHE A 638 2.73 -10.53 6.62
N VAL A 639 2.98 -10.15 5.36
CA VAL A 639 3.32 -8.75 5.02
C VAL A 639 2.14 -7.82 5.34
N LYS A 640 0.91 -8.32 5.14
CA LYS A 640 -0.31 -7.59 5.46
C LYS A 640 -0.41 -7.34 6.97
N TYR A 641 -0.31 -8.37 7.79
CA TYR A 641 -0.40 -8.25 9.25
C TYR A 641 0.73 -7.39 9.83
N PHE A 642 1.96 -7.56 9.33
CA PHE A 642 3.11 -6.76 9.76
C PHE A 642 2.94 -5.28 9.45
N ARG A 643 2.47 -4.93 8.25
CA ARG A 643 2.20 -3.53 7.87
C ARG A 643 1.01 -2.94 8.63
N GLN A 644 0.02 -3.75 8.97
CA GLN A 644 -1.12 -3.38 9.82
C GLN A 644 -0.76 -3.21 11.32
N GLY A 645 0.51 -3.43 11.71
CA GLY A 645 0.97 -3.23 13.08
C GLY A 645 0.65 -4.37 14.04
N MET A 646 0.27 -5.55 13.53
CA MET A 646 0.10 -6.74 14.36
C MET A 646 1.45 -7.27 14.86
N ARG A 647 1.44 -7.90 16.03
CA ARG A 647 2.62 -8.55 16.60
C ARG A 647 2.84 -9.94 16.00
N VAL A 648 3.45 -9.96 14.82
CA VAL A 648 3.80 -11.20 14.12
C VAL A 648 5.23 -11.65 14.40
N SER A 649 5.44 -12.96 14.51
CA SER A 649 6.75 -13.62 14.48
C SER A 649 6.74 -14.83 13.54
N ILE A 650 7.94 -15.28 13.17
CA ILE A 650 8.15 -16.36 12.21
C ILE A 650 8.69 -17.58 12.92
N SER A 651 8.14 -18.75 12.63
CA SER A 651 8.64 -20.04 13.10
C SER A 651 8.95 -20.96 11.92
N THR A 652 9.88 -21.88 12.14
CA THR A 652 10.14 -22.97 11.20
C THR A 652 9.09 -24.08 11.28
N SER A 653 8.43 -24.23 12.43
CA SER A 653 7.40 -25.22 12.80
C SER A 653 7.82 -26.68 12.62
N ASP A 654 8.14 -27.11 11.40
CA ASP A 654 8.59 -28.46 11.03
C ASP A 654 9.83 -28.42 10.10
N PRO A 655 11.03 -28.06 10.63
CA PRO A 655 12.29 -28.05 9.87
C PRO A 655 12.56 -29.29 9.01
N LEU A 656 12.19 -30.48 9.51
CA LEU A 656 12.43 -31.76 8.84
C LEU A 656 11.94 -31.81 7.40
N TYR A 657 10.83 -31.13 7.09
CA TYR A 657 10.15 -31.26 5.80
C TYR A 657 10.53 -30.16 4.81
N PHE A 658 10.66 -28.92 5.31
CA PHE A 658 10.62 -27.71 4.49
C PHE A 658 11.91 -26.90 4.48
N HIS A 659 12.93 -27.34 5.22
CA HIS A 659 14.19 -26.61 5.36
C HIS A 659 15.38 -27.46 4.88
N HIS A 660 16.36 -26.77 4.32
CA HIS A 660 17.57 -27.40 3.78
C HIS A 660 18.85 -26.90 4.46
N HIS A 661 18.77 -25.78 5.19
CA HIS A 661 19.94 -25.26 5.90
C HIS A 661 20.23 -26.07 7.18
N GLU A 662 21.31 -26.87 7.14
CA GLU A 662 21.67 -27.84 8.19
C GLU A 662 21.74 -27.26 9.60
N SER A 663 22.33 -26.08 9.77
CA SER A 663 22.59 -25.53 11.11
C SER A 663 21.63 -24.46 11.59
N GLN A 664 20.83 -23.83 10.71
CA GLN A 664 20.09 -22.59 11.01
C GLN A 664 18.80 -22.42 10.18
N PRO A 665 17.81 -23.32 10.30
CA PRO A 665 16.57 -23.24 9.53
C PRO A 665 15.79 -21.94 9.76
N LEU A 666 15.81 -21.39 10.98
CA LEU A 666 15.14 -20.10 11.26
C LEU A 666 15.71 -18.94 10.43
N ILE A 667 17.01 -18.97 10.12
CA ILE A 667 17.62 -17.92 9.28
C ILE A 667 17.19 -18.08 7.82
N GLU A 668 16.98 -19.31 7.36
CA GLU A 668 16.45 -19.60 6.03
C GLU A 668 15.07 -18.94 5.84
N GLU A 669 14.17 -19.05 6.84
CA GLU A 669 12.87 -18.35 6.84
C GLU A 669 13.03 -16.83 6.72
N TYR A 670 13.84 -16.22 7.60
CA TYR A 670 14.04 -14.77 7.62
C TYR A 670 14.71 -14.27 6.32
N ALA A 671 15.73 -14.96 5.83
CA ALA A 671 16.45 -14.56 4.62
C ALA A 671 15.56 -14.67 3.37
N THR A 672 14.73 -15.71 3.31
CA THR A 672 13.77 -15.91 2.22
C THR A 672 12.70 -14.81 2.25
N LEU A 673 12.15 -14.50 3.43
CA LEU A 673 11.18 -13.41 3.62
C LEU A 673 11.78 -12.06 3.25
N SER A 674 12.99 -11.75 3.72
CA SER A 674 13.65 -10.49 3.39
C SER A 674 13.85 -10.32 1.89
N LYS A 675 14.27 -11.38 1.19
CA LYS A 675 14.52 -11.32 -0.25
C LYS A 675 13.24 -11.21 -1.07
N LEU A 676 12.22 -12.03 -0.76
CA LEU A 676 11.00 -12.11 -1.56
C LEU A 676 10.01 -10.99 -1.23
N CYS A 677 9.91 -10.58 0.04
CA CYS A 677 9.00 -9.52 0.50
C CYS A 677 9.67 -8.14 0.57
N SER A 678 10.94 -8.04 0.15
CA SER A 678 11.74 -6.80 0.19
C SER A 678 11.76 -6.15 1.57
N LEU A 679 11.92 -6.96 2.63
CA LEU A 679 11.96 -6.44 4.00
C LEU A 679 13.29 -5.75 4.25
N THR A 680 13.22 -4.58 4.88
CA THR A 680 14.41 -3.84 5.31
C THR A 680 15.06 -4.55 6.50
N PRO A 681 16.34 -4.27 6.79
CA PRO A 681 16.95 -4.81 8.00
C PRO A 681 16.21 -4.43 9.28
N MET A 682 15.66 -3.22 9.36
CA MET A 682 14.87 -2.77 10.50
C MET A 682 13.60 -3.61 10.68
N ASP A 683 12.97 -4.02 9.59
CA ASP A 683 11.83 -4.95 9.65
C ASP A 683 12.27 -6.31 10.22
N THR A 684 13.43 -6.84 9.82
CA THR A 684 13.92 -8.12 10.35
C THR A 684 14.25 -8.06 11.84
N MET A 685 14.72 -6.91 12.34
CA MET A 685 14.97 -6.68 13.77
C MET A 685 13.67 -6.53 14.55
N GLU A 686 12.67 -5.85 13.98
CA GLU A 686 11.32 -5.77 14.56
C GLU A 686 10.68 -7.15 14.69
N LEU A 687 10.85 -8.02 13.68
CA LEU A 687 10.43 -9.42 13.74
C LEU A 687 11.19 -10.21 14.81
N GLY A 688 12.50 -10.00 14.93
CA GLY A 688 13.30 -10.59 16.00
C GLY A 688 12.78 -10.19 17.38
N ARG A 689 12.56 -8.89 17.60
CA ARG A 689 11.95 -8.36 18.83
C ARG A 689 10.57 -8.98 19.09
N ASN A 690 9.71 -9.06 18.09
CA ASN A 690 8.38 -9.66 18.22
C ASN A 690 8.44 -11.15 18.58
N SER A 691 9.41 -11.90 18.05
CA SER A 691 9.61 -13.31 18.40
C SER A 691 9.94 -13.50 19.89
N VAL A 692 10.76 -12.61 20.45
CA VAL A 692 11.06 -12.60 21.89
C VAL A 692 9.81 -12.22 22.70
N LEU A 693 9.05 -11.21 22.25
CA LEU A 693 7.82 -10.79 22.93
C LEU A 693 6.77 -11.90 22.96
N ASN A 694 6.61 -12.61 21.85
CA ASN A 694 5.68 -13.75 21.70
C ASN A 694 6.15 -14.99 22.47
N SER A 695 7.44 -15.09 22.81
CA SER A 695 7.93 -16.26 23.54
C SER A 695 7.40 -16.33 24.98
N SER A 696 7.43 -17.52 25.57
CA SER A 696 7.08 -17.82 26.95
C SER A 696 8.29 -17.87 27.89
N PHE A 697 9.44 -17.33 27.47
CA PHE A 697 10.60 -17.19 28.34
C PHE A 697 10.30 -16.26 29.54
N PRO A 698 10.91 -16.50 30.71
CA PRO A 698 10.74 -15.66 31.89
C PRO A 698 11.12 -14.20 31.63
N LEU A 699 10.55 -13.31 32.44
CA LEU A 699 10.73 -11.87 32.30
C LEU A 699 12.21 -11.48 32.35
N GLU A 700 12.99 -12.12 33.22
CA GLU A 700 14.41 -11.85 33.44
C GLU A 700 15.23 -12.20 32.18
N VAL A 701 14.86 -13.27 31.48
CA VAL A 701 15.49 -13.68 30.22
C VAL A 701 15.13 -12.71 29.10
N LYS A 702 13.86 -12.31 29.00
CA LYS A 702 13.44 -11.29 28.04
C LYS A 702 14.10 -9.93 28.31
N GLN A 703 14.27 -9.55 29.57
CA GLN A 703 15.01 -8.34 29.97
C GLN A 703 16.48 -8.42 29.53
N ALA A 704 17.10 -9.59 29.64
CA ALA A 704 18.45 -9.80 29.11
C ALA A 704 18.52 -9.69 27.58
N TRP A 705 17.45 -10.00 26.84
CA TRP A 705 17.45 -9.92 25.37
C TRP A 705 16.95 -8.61 24.78
N LEU A 706 16.09 -7.87 25.50
CA LEU A 706 15.44 -6.65 24.99
C LEU A 706 15.70 -5.40 25.85
N GLY A 707 16.25 -5.55 27.05
CA GLY A 707 16.46 -4.46 28.02
C GLY A 707 15.46 -4.51 29.18
N GLU A 708 15.80 -3.89 30.31
CA GLU A 708 15.01 -3.96 31.56
C GLU A 708 13.58 -3.43 31.44
N ARG A 709 13.37 -2.40 30.59
CA ARG A 709 12.10 -1.68 30.41
C ARG A 709 11.34 -2.07 29.14
N PHE A 710 11.62 -3.24 28.55
CA PHE A 710 11.06 -3.64 27.25
C PHE A 710 9.51 -3.70 27.19
N SER A 711 8.85 -3.80 28.36
CA SER A 711 7.40 -3.81 28.51
C SER A 711 6.77 -2.43 28.29
N THR A 712 7.52 -1.35 28.52
CA THR A 712 7.11 0.01 28.21
C THR A 712 7.00 0.17 26.69
N LEU A 713 5.88 0.73 26.23
CA LEU A 713 5.65 0.98 24.81
C LEU A 713 6.39 2.23 24.33
N GLY A 714 6.70 2.27 23.03
CA GLY A 714 7.41 3.39 22.41
C GLY A 714 8.91 3.33 22.63
N ALA A 715 9.56 4.49 22.51
CA ALA A 715 11.02 4.61 22.58
C ALA A 715 11.58 4.46 24.01
N GLU A 716 10.84 4.86 25.05
CA GLU A 716 11.35 4.93 26.43
C GLU A 716 11.76 3.57 27.01
N GLY A 717 11.12 2.49 26.55
CA GLY A 717 11.41 1.12 26.96
C GLY A 717 12.49 0.43 26.14
N ASN A 718 13.04 1.10 25.13
CA ASN A 718 13.89 0.46 24.14
C ASN A 718 15.36 0.38 24.58
N ASP A 719 16.00 -0.76 24.35
CA ASP A 719 17.45 -0.92 24.41
C ASP A 719 17.97 -1.31 23.02
N LEU A 720 18.41 -0.30 22.27
CA LEU A 720 18.89 -0.44 20.89
C LEU A 720 20.02 -1.47 20.77
N ARG A 721 20.93 -1.53 21.77
CA ARG A 721 22.10 -2.42 21.75
C ARG A 721 21.72 -3.89 21.80
N ARG A 722 20.50 -4.20 22.25
CA ARG A 722 20.01 -5.57 22.41
C ARG A 722 19.01 -5.95 21.32
N CYS A 723 17.99 -5.13 21.10
CA CYS A 723 16.93 -5.48 20.14
C CYS A 723 17.23 -5.04 18.69
N GLY A 724 18.11 -4.05 18.49
CA GLY A 724 18.47 -3.51 17.17
C GLY A 724 17.43 -2.62 16.49
N VAL A 725 16.20 -2.52 17.03
CA VAL A 725 15.12 -1.69 16.49
C VAL A 725 15.30 -0.24 16.93
N CYS A 726 15.21 0.73 16.00
CA CYS A 726 15.34 2.14 16.35
C CYS A 726 14.13 2.67 17.13
N ASP A 727 14.38 3.69 17.95
CA ASP A 727 13.37 4.35 18.77
C ASP A 727 12.23 4.92 17.95
N TYR A 728 12.54 5.47 16.76
CA TYR A 728 11.54 6.06 15.87
C TYR A 728 10.50 5.04 15.42
N ARG A 729 10.91 3.80 15.12
CA ARG A 729 10.01 2.72 14.69
C ARG A 729 9.05 2.35 15.80
N LEU A 730 9.57 2.11 17.00
CA LEU A 730 8.76 1.74 18.16
C LEU A 730 7.83 2.87 18.59
N GLN A 731 8.31 4.10 18.52
CA GLN A 731 7.51 5.28 18.80
C GLN A 731 6.38 5.45 17.78
N PHE A 732 6.63 5.26 16.49
CA PHE A 732 5.59 5.28 15.45
C PHE A 732 4.51 4.20 15.69
N ARG A 733 4.91 2.97 16.04
CA ARG A 733 3.97 1.88 16.38
C ARG A 733 3.11 2.26 17.59
N HIS A 734 3.72 2.86 18.61
CA HIS A 734 3.02 3.28 19.81
C HIS A 734 2.04 4.42 19.53
N GLU A 735 2.45 5.46 18.81
CA GLU A 735 1.60 6.60 18.43
C GLU A 735 0.41 6.17 17.57
N THR A 736 0.63 5.23 16.65
CA THR A 736 -0.44 4.73 15.79
C THR A 736 -1.47 3.94 16.58
N LEU A 737 -1.03 3.10 17.51
CA LEU A 737 -1.96 2.37 18.39
C LEU A 737 -2.68 3.33 19.35
N ALA A 738 -1.96 4.29 19.93
CA ALA A 738 -2.52 5.32 20.81
C ALA A 738 -3.58 6.17 20.11
N HIS A 739 -3.37 6.48 18.83
CA HIS A 739 -4.36 7.16 17.99
C HIS A 739 -5.66 6.34 17.87
N GLU A 740 -5.57 5.03 17.65
CA GLU A 740 -6.77 4.17 17.58
C GLU A 740 -7.53 4.10 18.91
N GLU A 741 -6.85 4.00 20.06
CA GLU A 741 -7.52 4.03 21.38
C GLU A 741 -8.16 5.39 21.66
N ALA A 742 -7.47 6.49 21.34
CA ALA A 742 -8.01 7.83 21.50
C ALA A 742 -9.28 8.03 20.66
N LEU A 743 -9.27 7.57 19.41
CA LEU A 743 -10.42 7.63 18.53
C LEU A 743 -11.58 6.76 19.05
N LEU A 744 -11.30 5.53 19.48
CA LEU A 744 -12.30 4.62 20.02
C LEU A 744 -12.97 5.23 21.26
N ASN A 745 -12.20 5.80 22.18
CA ASN A 745 -12.72 6.48 23.37
C ASN A 745 -13.52 7.74 23.04
N GLN A 746 -13.09 8.52 22.07
CA GLN A 746 -13.84 9.68 21.58
C GLN A 746 -15.20 9.24 21.00
N LEU A 747 -15.23 8.14 20.23
CA LEU A 747 -16.46 7.59 19.66
C LEU A 747 -17.38 6.98 20.72
N LEU A 748 -16.85 6.32 21.75
CA LEU A 748 -17.64 5.82 22.89
C LEU A 748 -18.32 6.97 23.64
N ALA A 749 -17.58 8.06 23.89
CA ALA A 749 -18.13 9.27 24.50
C ALA A 749 -19.23 9.90 23.63
N LYS A 750 -19.03 9.98 22.31
CA LYS A 750 -20.05 10.46 21.35
C LYS A 750 -21.28 9.56 21.29
N ALA A 751 -21.10 8.24 21.39
CA ALA A 751 -22.19 7.26 21.36
C ALA A 751 -22.99 7.22 22.68
N GLY A 752 -22.51 7.86 23.75
CA GLY A 752 -23.17 7.86 25.06
C GLY A 752 -23.19 6.49 25.74
N ILE A 753 -22.26 5.60 25.39
CA ILE A 753 -22.18 4.25 25.95
C ILE A 753 -21.59 4.35 27.35
N LYS A 754 -22.41 4.07 28.37
CA LYS A 754 -22.02 4.11 29.78
C LYS A 754 -21.30 2.83 30.19
N ALA A 755 -20.37 2.93 31.14
CA ALA A 755 -19.72 1.75 31.70
C ALA A 755 -20.76 0.82 32.39
N PRO A 756 -20.68 -0.51 32.18
CA PRO A 756 -21.54 -1.46 32.88
C PRO A 756 -21.24 -1.42 34.38
N GLY A 757 -22.23 -1.04 35.20
CA GLY A 757 -22.11 -1.08 36.67
C GLY A 757 -22.26 0.25 37.42
N GLY A 758 -22.90 1.27 36.85
CA GLY A 758 -23.33 2.49 37.59
C GLY A 758 -24.34 2.26 38.73
N VAL A 759 -24.43 1.05 39.29
CA VAL A 759 -25.32 0.70 40.41
C VAL A 759 -24.45 0.30 41.59
N GLY A 760 -24.36 1.18 42.61
CA GLY A 760 -24.02 0.77 43.96
C GLY A 760 -22.59 1.04 44.45
N SER A 761 -22.03 2.23 44.24
CA SER A 761 -21.20 2.81 45.31
C SER A 761 -22.17 3.47 46.28
N GLY A 762 -22.48 2.80 47.40
CA GLY A 762 -23.47 3.19 48.40
C GLY A 762 -23.09 4.44 49.20
N VAL A 763 -22.85 5.54 48.52
CA VAL A 763 -22.72 6.87 49.14
C VAL A 763 -23.94 7.66 48.72
N ASP A 764 -24.90 7.78 49.64
CA ASP A 764 -26.02 8.70 49.55
C ASP A 764 -25.51 10.10 49.19
N GLY A 765 -25.78 10.58 47.97
CA GLY A 765 -25.56 11.97 47.60
C GLY A 765 -25.09 12.22 46.16
N GLY A 766 -26.04 12.59 45.30
CA GLY A 766 -25.77 13.32 44.06
C GLY A 766 -25.73 12.46 42.80
N ASP A 767 -26.37 12.96 41.74
CA ASP A 767 -26.40 12.44 40.36
C ASP A 767 -24.98 12.20 39.80
N SER A 768 -24.33 11.13 40.23
CA SER A 768 -23.15 10.61 39.53
C SER A 768 -23.63 9.89 38.27
N ASP A 769 -23.96 10.69 37.26
CA ASP A 769 -24.11 10.25 35.90
C ASP A 769 -22.91 9.37 35.54
N GLY A 770 -23.12 8.05 35.44
CA GLY A 770 -22.04 7.10 35.19
C GLY A 770 -21.25 7.51 33.97
N GLY A 771 -19.94 7.75 34.17
CA GLY A 771 -19.05 8.24 33.12
C GLY A 771 -19.09 7.37 31.86
N ALA A 772 -18.79 7.99 30.72
CA ALA A 772 -18.68 7.28 29.46
C ALA A 772 -17.66 6.14 29.57
N LEU A 773 -17.97 5.01 28.92
CA LEU A 773 -17.05 3.90 28.81
C LEU A 773 -15.76 4.36 28.14
N SER A 774 -14.62 4.07 28.76
CA SER A 774 -13.28 4.39 28.25
C SER A 774 -12.39 3.15 28.36
N LEU A 775 -11.69 2.83 27.28
CA LEU A 775 -10.68 1.79 27.21
C LEU A 775 -9.29 2.40 27.49
N HIS A 776 -8.51 1.73 28.33
CA HIS A 776 -7.15 2.13 28.69
C HIS A 776 -6.20 0.93 28.61
N LEU A 777 -6.09 0.33 27.42
CA LEU A 777 -5.19 -0.79 27.15
C LEU A 777 -3.77 -0.30 26.80
N ILE A 778 -3.62 0.97 26.41
CA ILE A 778 -2.37 1.56 25.97
C ILE A 778 -1.87 2.58 27.00
N PRO A 779 -0.76 2.30 27.70
CA PRO A 779 -0.15 3.27 28.62
C PRO A 779 0.15 4.60 27.92
N TYR A 780 -0.13 5.72 28.60
CA TYR A 780 0.24 7.08 28.15
C TYR A 780 -0.31 7.49 26.77
N ALA A 781 -1.37 6.85 26.26
CA ALA A 781 -1.90 7.11 24.93
C ALA A 781 -2.19 8.60 24.67
N GLN A 782 -2.80 9.30 25.64
CA GLN A 782 -3.12 10.73 25.51
C GLN A 782 -1.87 11.62 25.52
N SER A 783 -0.92 11.38 26.43
CA SER A 783 0.30 12.19 26.54
C SER A 783 1.24 11.99 25.34
N VAL A 784 1.22 10.82 24.71
CA VAL A 784 2.04 10.54 23.53
C VAL A 784 1.55 11.28 22.28
N LEU A 785 0.24 11.47 22.16
CA LEU A 785 -0.37 12.27 21.10
C LEU A 785 -0.21 13.78 21.32
N VAL A 786 -0.07 14.21 22.59
CA VAL A 786 0.08 15.61 23.00
C VAL A 786 1.53 15.90 23.37
N SER A 787 2.35 16.24 22.38
CA SER A 787 3.61 16.93 22.65
C SER A 787 3.39 18.43 22.46
N ASP A 788 3.96 19.27 23.34
CA ASP A 788 3.92 20.74 23.22
C ASP A 788 4.30 21.21 21.80
N LEU A 789 5.23 20.53 21.14
CA LEU A 789 5.65 20.82 19.78
C LEU A 789 4.53 20.57 18.74
N VAL A 790 3.73 19.52 18.94
CA VAL A 790 2.58 19.20 18.06
C VAL A 790 1.49 20.24 18.28
N GLN A 791 1.17 20.62 19.52
CA GLN A 791 0.19 21.67 19.78
C GLN A 791 0.62 23.04 19.25
N GLN A 792 1.88 23.44 19.46
CA GLN A 792 2.42 24.70 18.94
C GLN A 792 2.44 24.74 17.41
N SER A 793 2.71 23.61 16.74
CA SER A 793 2.74 23.52 15.28
C SER A 793 1.37 23.36 14.63
N ARG A 794 0.41 22.67 15.27
CA ARG A 794 -1.00 22.63 14.85
C ARG A 794 -1.59 24.02 14.64
N HIS A 795 -1.22 24.96 15.50
CA HIS A 795 -1.63 26.36 15.36
C HIS A 795 -0.72 27.17 14.42
N SER A 796 0.59 26.88 14.37
CA SER A 796 1.54 27.68 13.57
C SER A 796 1.65 27.28 12.09
N ARG A 797 1.14 26.11 11.66
CA ARG A 797 1.32 25.61 10.29
C ARG A 797 0.05 25.36 9.49
N ARG A 798 -1.15 25.74 9.96
CA ARG A 798 -2.30 25.81 9.04
C ARG A 798 -1.99 26.89 8.01
N MET A 799 -1.48 26.44 6.86
CA MET A 799 -0.92 27.30 5.83
C MET A 799 -2.02 28.20 5.25
N ASN A 800 -1.63 29.39 4.79
CA ASN A 800 -2.56 30.40 4.27
C ASN A 800 -3.47 29.92 3.13
N TYR A 801 -3.16 28.78 2.50
CA TYR A 801 -3.95 28.13 1.43
C TYR A 801 -4.90 27.03 1.90
N THR A 802 -4.98 26.74 3.21
CA THR A 802 -5.86 25.70 3.77
C THR A 802 -7.29 26.24 3.86
N ASP A 803 -8.27 25.58 3.23
CA ASP A 803 -9.67 25.98 3.37
C ASP A 803 -10.26 25.44 4.69
N GLN A 804 -10.38 26.32 5.68
CA GLN A 804 -10.89 25.97 7.00
C GLN A 804 -12.38 25.61 7.01
N ARG A 805 -13.13 25.95 5.96
CA ARG A 805 -14.55 25.58 5.84
C ARG A 805 -14.73 24.09 5.54
N ILE A 806 -13.72 23.47 4.90
CA ILE A 806 -13.74 22.06 4.54
C ILE A 806 -13.07 21.24 5.64
N VAL A 807 -13.87 20.51 6.39
CA VAL A 807 -13.43 19.67 7.50
C VAL A 807 -13.31 18.23 7.03
N TYR A 808 -12.08 17.71 7.07
CA TYR A 808 -11.76 16.32 6.79
C TYR A 808 -10.44 15.95 7.50
N PRO A 809 -10.19 14.66 7.78
CA PRO A 809 -8.90 14.17 8.28
C PRO A 809 -7.73 14.60 7.39
N ARG A 810 -6.86 15.47 7.93
CA ARG A 810 -5.67 15.99 7.24
C ARG A 810 -4.41 15.26 7.68
N ILE A 811 -3.55 14.95 6.70
CA ILE A 811 -2.27 14.27 6.91
C ILE A 811 -1.18 15.32 7.11
N ASP A 812 -0.74 15.49 8.35
CA ASP A 812 0.33 16.41 8.73
C ASP A 812 1.64 15.65 8.99
N ILE A 813 2.70 16.12 8.34
CA ILE A 813 4.05 15.55 8.45
C ILE A 813 4.94 16.56 9.16
N TYR A 814 5.34 16.23 10.38
CA TYR A 814 6.22 17.05 11.20
C TYR A 814 7.65 16.53 11.13
N TYR A 815 8.62 17.44 11.04
CA TYR A 815 10.05 17.12 11.10
C TYR A 815 10.77 18.21 11.88
N GLY A 816 11.55 17.82 12.88
CA GLY A 816 12.22 18.74 13.80
C GLY A 816 13.56 19.29 13.32
N GLY A 817 14.17 18.69 12.29
CA GLY A 817 15.49 19.09 11.78
C GLY A 817 15.44 20.23 10.75
N HIS A 818 16.55 20.94 10.59
CA HIS A 818 16.75 21.81 9.43
C HIS A 818 16.68 20.97 8.15
N ARG A 819 15.76 21.32 7.24
CA ARG A 819 15.74 20.78 5.88
C ARG A 819 17.01 21.26 5.18
N SER A 820 18.03 20.41 5.14
CA SER A 820 19.26 20.69 4.43
C SER A 820 18.99 20.69 2.92
N GLY A 821 19.37 21.77 2.25
CA GLY A 821 19.23 21.96 0.81
C GLY A 821 20.18 21.09 -0.01
N PHE A 822 20.17 19.77 0.17
CA PHE A 822 21.06 18.83 -0.52
C PHE A 822 20.90 18.85 -2.06
N ALA A 823 19.76 19.32 -2.56
CA ALA A 823 19.44 19.38 -3.98
C ALA A 823 19.25 20.83 -4.49
N THR A 824 19.83 21.83 -3.83
CA THR A 824 19.62 23.25 -4.17
C THR A 824 19.88 23.58 -5.64
N GLU A 825 21.04 23.17 -6.19
CA GLU A 825 21.39 23.41 -7.59
C GLU A 825 20.44 22.69 -8.55
N ALA A 826 20.07 21.46 -8.20
CA ALA A 826 19.10 20.64 -8.92
C ALA A 826 17.72 21.33 -8.97
N VAL A 827 17.22 21.84 -7.84
CA VAL A 827 15.95 22.57 -7.77
C VAL A 827 16.03 23.92 -8.49
N ALA A 828 17.19 24.59 -8.47
CA ALA A 828 17.41 25.80 -9.25
C ALA A 828 17.31 25.54 -10.77
N ALA A 829 17.86 24.42 -11.24
CA ALA A 829 17.72 23.97 -12.64
C ALA A 829 16.25 23.63 -12.97
N LEU A 830 15.53 22.96 -12.07
CA LEU A 830 14.10 22.69 -12.23
C LEU A 830 13.30 24.00 -12.37
N ARG A 831 13.56 25.00 -11.51
CA ARG A 831 12.92 26.33 -11.61
C ARG A 831 13.23 27.02 -12.94
N GLN A 832 14.47 26.91 -13.43
CA GLN A 832 14.86 27.44 -14.72
C GLN A 832 14.08 26.79 -15.86
N VAL A 833 13.92 25.46 -15.85
CA VAL A 833 13.15 24.72 -16.86
C VAL A 833 11.67 25.09 -16.84
N VAL A 834 11.06 25.24 -15.66
CA VAL A 834 9.67 25.71 -15.55
C VAL A 834 9.52 27.13 -16.10
N ALA A 835 10.49 28.02 -15.85
CA ALA A 835 10.51 29.36 -16.45
C ALA A 835 10.74 29.32 -17.97
N LEU A 836 11.55 28.38 -18.48
CA LEU A 836 11.72 28.16 -19.91
C LEU A 836 10.39 27.75 -20.56
N ARG A 837 9.58 26.89 -19.95
CA ARG A 837 8.24 26.59 -20.49
C ARG A 837 7.37 27.85 -20.62
N LEU A 838 7.41 28.76 -19.64
CA LEU A 838 6.67 30.03 -19.70
C LEU A 838 7.14 30.94 -20.85
N LYS A 839 8.38 30.80 -21.32
CA LYS A 839 8.88 31.49 -22.52
C LYS A 839 8.11 31.09 -23.80
N TYR A 840 7.69 29.83 -23.91
CA TYR A 840 7.03 29.28 -25.11
C TYR A 840 5.50 29.22 -24.99
N VAL A 841 4.97 28.80 -23.84
CA VAL A 841 3.51 28.63 -23.62
C VAL A 841 2.88 29.83 -22.90
N GLY A 842 3.68 30.68 -22.24
CA GLY A 842 3.15 31.80 -21.46
C GLY A 842 2.39 32.84 -22.28
N ASN A 843 2.78 33.06 -23.54
CA ASN A 843 2.09 33.98 -24.45
C ASN A 843 0.80 33.37 -25.01
N ALA A 844 0.76 32.05 -25.23
CA ALA A 844 -0.45 31.35 -25.68
C ALA A 844 -1.60 31.48 -24.66
N ASN A 845 -1.31 31.51 -23.36
CA ASN A 845 -2.34 31.72 -22.34
C ASN A 845 -2.88 33.16 -22.32
N ARG A 846 -2.10 34.17 -22.74
CA ARG A 846 -2.60 35.55 -22.90
C ARG A 846 -3.53 35.66 -24.10
N THR A 847 -3.20 34.98 -25.20
CA THR A 847 -4.00 35.01 -26.43
C THR A 847 -5.19 34.04 -26.38
N ALA A 848 -5.16 33.01 -25.54
CA ALA A 848 -6.31 32.15 -25.28
C ALA A 848 -7.50 32.93 -24.68
N VAL A 849 -7.26 34.07 -24.00
CA VAL A 849 -8.34 34.98 -23.56
C VAL A 849 -9.15 35.50 -24.76
N ALA A 850 -8.60 35.55 -25.98
CA ALA A 850 -9.38 35.87 -27.17
C ALA A 850 -10.42 34.79 -27.53
N THR A 851 -10.30 33.55 -27.00
CA THR A 851 -11.35 32.53 -27.11
C THR A 851 -12.53 32.75 -26.13
N ASP A 852 -12.44 33.71 -25.21
CA ASP A 852 -13.53 34.01 -24.27
C ASP A 852 -14.71 34.74 -24.92
N ALA A 853 -14.46 35.51 -25.98
CA ALA A 853 -15.56 35.98 -26.79
C ALA A 853 -16.14 34.77 -27.51
N ASN A 854 -17.45 34.54 -27.39
CA ASN A 854 -18.18 33.83 -28.44
C ASN A 854 -18.01 34.69 -29.70
N VAL A 855 -16.89 34.51 -30.41
CA VAL A 855 -16.60 35.21 -31.64
C VAL A 855 -17.68 34.74 -32.59
N HIS A 856 -18.71 35.57 -32.78
CA HIS A 856 -19.67 35.30 -33.81
C HIS A 856 -18.92 35.45 -35.12
N VAL A 857 -19.13 34.49 -36.03
CA VAL A 857 -18.44 34.45 -37.33
C VAL A 857 -18.60 35.79 -38.08
N GLU A 858 -19.71 36.49 -37.81
CA GLU A 858 -20.10 37.78 -38.34
C GLU A 858 -19.37 38.99 -37.74
N ASP A 859 -18.81 38.89 -36.53
CA ASP A 859 -18.18 40.01 -35.80
C ASP A 859 -17.01 40.61 -36.55
N VAL A 860 -16.34 39.81 -37.37
CA VAL A 860 -15.20 40.25 -38.16
C VAL A 860 -15.62 41.21 -39.27
N PHE A 861 -16.82 41.02 -39.82
CA PHE A 861 -17.37 41.88 -40.86
C PHE A 861 -17.95 43.18 -40.29
N SER A 862 -18.32 43.22 -39.01
CA SER A 862 -18.80 44.43 -38.33
C SER A 862 -17.66 45.30 -37.76
N THR A 863 -16.56 44.69 -37.31
CA THR A 863 -15.37 45.37 -36.73
C THR A 863 -14.33 45.85 -37.75
N THR A 864 -14.52 45.60 -39.04
CA THR A 864 -13.61 45.98 -40.15
C THR A 864 -13.11 47.43 -40.13
N ARG A 865 -13.81 48.37 -39.46
CA ARG A 865 -13.34 49.77 -39.34
C ARG A 865 -12.03 49.96 -38.57
N GLN A 866 -11.52 48.96 -37.84
CA GLN A 866 -10.31 49.09 -37.02
C GLN A 866 -9.01 48.62 -37.68
N PHE A 867 -9.08 47.71 -38.67
CA PHE A 867 -7.90 47.11 -39.31
C PHE A 867 -8.00 47.26 -40.83
N ASP A 868 -7.11 48.06 -41.42
CA ASP A 868 -7.03 48.24 -42.87
C ASP A 868 -6.22 47.10 -43.50
N GLU A 869 -6.93 46.11 -44.03
CA GLU A 869 -6.36 44.92 -44.66
C GLU A 869 -5.40 45.26 -45.81
N ALA A 870 -5.54 46.41 -46.47
CA ALA A 870 -4.68 46.81 -47.57
C ALA A 870 -3.30 47.33 -47.13
N GLN A 871 -3.10 47.64 -45.84
CA GLN A 871 -1.82 48.16 -45.33
C GLN A 871 -0.86 47.08 -44.84
N TRP A 872 -1.35 45.86 -44.66
CA TRP A 872 -0.61 44.77 -44.04
C TRP A 872 -0.42 43.62 -45.02
N GLU A 873 0.68 42.90 -44.86
CA GLU A 873 1.01 41.67 -45.58
C GLU A 873 1.65 40.68 -44.61
N TYR A 874 1.58 39.39 -44.92
CA TYR A 874 2.33 38.36 -44.20
C TYR A 874 3.38 37.77 -45.14
N ASN A 875 4.56 37.47 -44.60
CA ASN A 875 5.66 36.90 -45.37
C ASN A 875 6.35 35.81 -44.54
N THR A 876 6.82 34.75 -45.19
CA THR A 876 7.56 33.67 -44.53
C THR A 876 9.02 34.05 -44.36
N TYR A 877 9.47 34.18 -43.11
CA TYR A 877 10.88 34.38 -42.76
C TYR A 877 11.38 33.18 -41.96
N TYR A 878 12.43 32.52 -42.45
CA TYR A 878 13.02 31.33 -41.83
C TYR A 878 12.00 30.21 -41.56
N GLY A 879 10.97 30.08 -42.41
CA GLY A 879 9.88 29.10 -42.25
C GLY A 879 8.78 29.48 -41.26
N VAL A 880 8.75 30.73 -40.79
CA VAL A 880 7.68 31.26 -39.93
C VAL A 880 7.01 32.45 -40.62
N CYS A 881 5.68 32.40 -40.75
CA CYS A 881 4.89 33.50 -41.27
C CYS A 881 4.82 34.65 -40.23
N ILE A 882 5.22 35.85 -40.63
CA ILE A 882 5.24 37.05 -39.78
C ILE A 882 4.50 38.19 -40.50
N LEU A 883 3.68 38.90 -39.74
CA LEU A 883 2.95 40.08 -40.19
C LEU A 883 3.89 41.29 -40.32
N SER A 884 3.82 42.00 -41.44
CA SER A 884 4.53 43.25 -41.71
C SER A 884 3.60 44.27 -42.37
N GLN A 885 3.92 45.56 -42.21
CA GLN A 885 3.28 46.59 -43.02
C GLN A 885 3.84 46.53 -44.44
N GLN A 886 3.01 46.72 -45.46
CA GLN A 886 3.42 46.62 -46.86
C GLN A 886 4.69 47.43 -47.15
N GLY A 887 5.69 46.77 -47.76
CA GLY A 887 6.96 47.37 -48.15
C GLY A 887 7.96 47.57 -47.02
N LYS A 888 7.63 47.22 -45.77
CA LYS A 888 8.58 47.22 -44.65
C LYS A 888 9.07 45.81 -44.36
N THR A 889 10.38 45.63 -44.25
CA THR A 889 10.95 44.38 -43.75
C THR A 889 10.61 44.22 -42.26
N PRO A 890 9.91 43.15 -41.85
CA PRO A 890 9.61 42.92 -40.44
C PRO A 890 10.88 42.61 -39.67
N LEU A 891 10.88 43.03 -38.40
CA LEU A 891 11.84 42.55 -37.41
C LEU A 891 11.31 41.23 -36.82
N TRP A 892 12.22 40.31 -36.50
CA TRP A 892 11.84 39.06 -35.85
C TRP A 892 11.12 39.35 -34.51
N PRO A 893 9.90 38.84 -34.29
CA PRO A 893 9.11 39.19 -33.11
C PRO A 893 9.78 38.76 -31.81
N THR A 894 9.81 39.65 -30.81
CA THR A 894 10.46 39.39 -29.52
C THR A 894 9.78 38.29 -28.70
N PHE A 895 8.50 38.01 -28.96
CA PHE A 895 7.73 36.96 -28.31
C PHE A 895 7.99 35.56 -28.91
N LEU A 896 8.68 35.46 -30.05
CA LEU A 896 9.05 34.20 -30.71
C LEU A 896 10.53 33.90 -30.50
N PRO A 897 10.91 32.96 -29.63
CA PRO A 897 12.24 32.36 -29.66
C PRO A 897 12.63 31.80 -31.03
N THR A 898 13.89 32.01 -31.43
CA THR A 898 14.46 31.45 -32.67
C THR A 898 14.76 29.95 -32.54
N ILE A 899 14.94 29.24 -33.66
CA ILE A 899 15.29 27.81 -33.65
C ILE A 899 16.61 27.54 -32.91
N THR A 900 17.58 28.44 -33.01
CA THR A 900 18.87 28.33 -32.31
C THR A 900 18.71 28.48 -30.80
N GLU A 901 17.82 29.37 -30.35
CA GLU A 901 17.43 29.46 -28.94
C GLU A 901 16.69 28.21 -28.49
N PHE A 902 15.76 27.69 -29.29
CA PHE A 902 15.02 26.45 -28.99
C PHE A 902 15.96 25.25 -28.86
N ILE A 903 16.93 25.09 -29.75
CA ILE A 903 17.95 24.03 -29.65
C ILE A 903 18.73 24.13 -28.33
N ARG A 904 19.13 25.35 -27.95
CA ARG A 904 19.82 25.59 -26.68
C ARG A 904 18.93 25.28 -25.49
N ASP A 905 17.68 25.74 -25.50
CA ASP A 905 16.71 25.56 -24.42
C ASP A 905 16.34 24.06 -24.26
N MET A 906 16.12 23.34 -25.36
CA MET A 906 15.95 21.87 -25.40
C MET A 906 17.14 21.16 -24.75
N SER A 907 18.37 21.60 -25.01
CA SER A 907 19.56 21.02 -24.38
C SER A 907 19.58 21.23 -22.86
N VAL A 908 19.12 22.39 -22.37
CA VAL A 908 19.01 22.67 -20.93
C VAL A 908 17.96 21.78 -20.27
N ILE A 909 16.80 21.60 -20.90
CA ILE A 909 15.73 20.72 -20.39
C ILE A 909 16.22 19.27 -20.35
N ARG A 910 16.86 18.78 -21.44
CA ARG A 910 17.44 17.43 -21.50
C ARG A 910 18.49 17.18 -20.42
N GLN A 911 19.38 18.14 -20.20
CA GLN A 911 20.40 18.05 -19.15
C GLN A 911 19.76 17.99 -17.75
N THR A 912 18.71 18.78 -17.52
CA THR A 912 17.96 18.81 -16.27
C THR A 912 17.21 17.50 -16.04
N ALA A 913 16.53 16.98 -17.07
CA ALA A 913 15.82 15.70 -17.03
C ALA A 913 16.75 14.50 -16.78
N SER A 914 18.01 14.61 -17.20
CA SER A 914 19.04 13.57 -17.00
C SER A 914 19.85 13.74 -15.70
N SER A 915 19.52 14.71 -14.85
CA SER A 915 20.24 14.95 -13.60
C SER A 915 19.95 13.84 -12.59
N VAL A 916 21.01 13.15 -12.14
CA VAL A 916 20.89 12.07 -11.14
C VAL A 916 20.34 12.58 -9.81
N ALA A 917 20.72 13.79 -9.39
CA ALA A 917 20.23 14.40 -8.16
C ALA A 917 18.73 14.69 -8.24
N LEU A 918 18.26 15.24 -9.36
CA LEU A 918 16.83 15.44 -9.60
C LEU A 918 16.09 14.12 -9.78
N GLN A 919 16.69 13.11 -10.40
CA GLN A 919 16.05 11.81 -10.56
C GLN A 919 15.72 11.19 -9.20
N ARG A 920 16.67 11.22 -8.26
CA ARG A 920 16.44 10.76 -6.87
C ARG A 920 15.36 11.57 -6.18
N LEU A 921 15.45 12.90 -6.25
CA LEU A 921 14.48 13.81 -5.65
C LEU A 921 13.08 13.55 -6.23
N ALA A 922 12.91 13.67 -7.55
CA ALA A 922 11.64 13.50 -8.25
C ALA A 922 11.02 12.13 -7.97
N THR A 923 11.81 11.05 -8.05
CA THR A 923 11.32 9.71 -7.72
C THR A 923 10.77 9.66 -6.30
N HIS A 924 11.52 10.14 -5.31
CA HIS A 924 11.07 10.17 -3.92
C HIS A 924 9.82 11.05 -3.73
N ARG A 925 9.78 12.24 -4.33
CA ARG A 925 8.63 13.16 -4.25
C ARG A 925 7.37 12.59 -4.89
N LEU A 926 7.48 11.96 -6.06
CA LEU A 926 6.36 11.33 -6.74
C LEU A 926 5.78 10.17 -5.93
N HIS A 927 6.62 9.30 -5.36
CA HIS A 927 6.15 8.25 -4.45
C HIS A 927 5.48 8.85 -3.20
N LEU A 928 5.95 9.99 -2.71
CA LEU A 928 5.35 10.65 -1.55
C LEU A 928 3.94 11.18 -1.85
N LEU A 929 3.76 11.79 -3.03
CA LEU A 929 2.46 12.25 -3.50
C LEU A 929 1.46 11.09 -3.62
N GLU A 930 1.92 9.98 -4.22
CA GLU A 930 1.13 8.76 -4.38
C GLU A 930 0.71 8.16 -3.03
N GLN A 931 1.67 7.90 -2.12
CA GLN A 931 1.38 7.29 -0.82
C GLN A 931 0.53 8.21 0.08
N LYS A 932 0.71 9.54 -0.02
CA LYS A 932 -0.14 10.50 0.69
C LYS A 932 -1.58 10.46 0.14
N PHE A 933 -1.77 10.23 -1.16
CA PHE A 933 -3.11 10.13 -1.75
C PHE A 933 -3.80 8.82 -1.36
N LEU A 934 -3.08 7.71 -1.34
CA LEU A 934 -3.62 6.42 -0.90
C LEU A 934 -4.05 6.44 0.58
N LEU A 935 -3.26 7.05 1.45
CA LEU A 935 -3.66 7.27 2.85
C LEU A 935 -4.87 8.23 2.95
N HIS A 936 -4.94 9.25 2.11
CA HIS A 936 -6.11 10.13 2.06
C HIS A 936 -7.37 9.34 1.67
N LEU A 937 -7.31 8.53 0.61
CA LEU A 937 -8.42 7.69 0.18
C LEU A 937 -8.86 6.73 1.28
N SER A 938 -7.93 6.06 1.95
CA SER A 938 -8.27 5.08 2.99
C SER A 938 -9.05 5.67 4.17
N MET A 939 -8.96 6.98 4.40
CA MET A 939 -9.66 7.69 5.47
C MET A 939 -10.86 8.51 4.98
N ASN A 940 -10.84 8.96 3.73
CA ASN A 940 -11.78 9.98 3.23
C ASN A 940 -12.74 9.50 2.14
N ILE A 941 -12.64 8.27 1.61
CA ILE A 941 -13.60 7.76 0.61
C ILE A 941 -15.06 7.97 1.06
N SER A 942 -15.39 7.62 2.32
CA SER A 942 -16.73 7.81 2.87
C SER A 942 -17.12 9.29 3.05
N ASN A 943 -16.15 10.15 3.35
CA ASN A 943 -16.37 11.59 3.55
C ASN A 943 -16.58 12.31 2.21
N GLU A 944 -15.79 11.97 1.20
CA GLU A 944 -15.89 12.50 -0.17
C GLU A 944 -17.22 12.15 -0.82
N ALA A 945 -17.79 10.97 -0.50
CA ALA A 945 -19.11 10.56 -0.96
C ALA A 945 -20.24 11.48 -0.47
N GLY A 946 -20.01 12.34 0.52
CA GLY A 946 -20.96 13.32 1.04
C GLY A 946 -22.00 12.76 2.02
N LYS A 947 -22.72 13.66 2.68
CA LYS A 947 -23.85 13.30 3.55
C LYS A 947 -25.03 12.77 2.72
N ARG A 948 -25.96 12.04 3.35
CA ARG A 948 -27.13 11.46 2.68
C ARG A 948 -27.95 12.53 1.93
N GLU A 949 -28.16 13.68 2.56
CA GLU A 949 -28.86 14.84 1.95
C GLU A 949 -28.14 15.35 0.69
N GLU A 950 -26.80 15.44 0.74
CA GLU A 950 -26.00 15.80 -0.43
C GLU A 950 -26.09 14.72 -1.51
N LYS A 951 -26.13 13.44 -1.16
CA LYS A 951 -26.31 12.35 -2.14
C LYS A 951 -27.69 12.40 -2.80
N GLU A 952 -28.74 12.60 -2.02
CA GLU A 952 -30.14 12.57 -2.47
C GLU A 952 -30.47 13.75 -3.41
N TRP A 953 -30.01 14.97 -3.11
CA TRP A 953 -30.31 16.13 -3.96
C TRP A 953 -29.28 16.39 -5.06
N ASN A 954 -28.01 16.03 -4.86
CA ASN A 954 -26.98 16.21 -5.88
C ASN A 954 -27.04 15.12 -6.97
N ASN A 955 -27.81 14.04 -6.76
CA ASN A 955 -27.94 12.90 -7.66
C ASN A 955 -26.62 12.63 -8.38
N ARG A 956 -25.53 12.46 -7.58
CA ARG A 956 -24.14 12.43 -8.07
C ARG A 956 -23.95 11.21 -8.95
N ASP A 957 -24.40 11.33 -10.18
CA ASP A 957 -24.31 10.31 -11.19
C ASP A 957 -23.21 10.72 -12.15
N PHE A 958 -22.20 9.86 -12.32
CA PHE A 958 -21.11 10.09 -13.26
C PHE A 958 -21.62 10.34 -14.68
N PHE A 959 -22.72 9.68 -15.07
CA PHE A 959 -23.27 9.83 -16.41
C PHE A 959 -23.74 11.26 -16.70
N THR A 960 -24.06 12.04 -15.66
CA THR A 960 -24.43 13.46 -15.77
C THR A 960 -23.28 14.43 -15.48
N ALA A 961 -22.04 13.94 -15.37
CA ALA A 961 -20.84 14.76 -15.39
C ALA A 961 -20.38 15.04 -16.83
N TYR A 962 -20.06 16.29 -17.13
CA TYR A 962 -19.51 16.71 -18.41
C TYR A 962 -18.13 16.08 -18.62
N LYS A 963 -17.95 15.42 -19.75
CA LYS A 963 -16.71 14.76 -20.15
C LYS A 963 -16.44 15.00 -21.63
N VAL A 964 -15.18 15.28 -21.95
CA VAL A 964 -14.75 15.61 -23.30
C VAL A 964 -13.72 14.59 -23.75
N ASP A 965 -13.99 13.91 -24.86
CA ASP A 965 -12.98 13.15 -25.58
C ASP A 965 -12.04 14.13 -26.29
N THR A 966 -10.89 14.41 -25.65
CA THR A 966 -9.92 15.39 -26.14
C THR A 966 -8.96 14.81 -27.19
N ASN A 967 -9.04 13.51 -27.48
CA ASN A 967 -8.22 12.84 -28.47
C ASN A 967 -9.01 11.75 -29.21
N VAL A 968 -9.71 12.13 -30.29
CA VAL A 968 -10.39 11.19 -31.19
C VAL A 968 -10.17 11.57 -32.65
N HIS A 969 -9.68 10.63 -33.45
CA HIS A 969 -9.52 10.78 -34.90
C HIS A 969 -10.85 10.59 -35.61
N THR A 970 -11.27 11.54 -36.45
CA THR A 970 -12.59 11.47 -37.10
C THR A 970 -12.69 10.31 -38.09
N ASP A 971 -11.62 9.97 -38.81
CA ASP A 971 -11.55 8.81 -39.73
C ASP A 971 -11.63 7.45 -39.02
N ALA A 972 -11.46 7.43 -37.70
CA ALA A 972 -11.61 6.25 -36.85
C ALA A 972 -12.54 6.51 -35.65
N GLY A 973 -13.40 7.54 -35.74
CA GLY A 973 -14.19 8.04 -34.61
C GLY A 973 -15.47 7.23 -34.37
N SER A 974 -16.03 6.63 -35.42
CA SER A 974 -17.13 5.66 -35.31
C SER A 974 -16.59 4.30 -34.86
N ASN A 975 -17.27 3.62 -33.95
CA ASN A 975 -16.94 2.24 -33.65
C ASN A 975 -17.17 1.31 -34.87
N ALA A 976 -16.64 0.11 -34.80
CA ALA A 976 -16.67 -0.83 -35.91
C ALA A 976 -18.10 -1.30 -36.28
N ARG A 977 -19.01 -1.36 -35.30
CA ARG A 977 -20.41 -1.74 -35.53
C ARG A 977 -21.19 -0.65 -36.28
N THR A 978 -21.04 0.60 -35.88
CA THR A 978 -21.66 1.76 -36.54
C THR A 978 -21.15 1.90 -37.96
N LEU A 979 -19.85 1.69 -38.19
CA LEU A 979 -19.29 1.66 -39.55
C LEU A 979 -19.89 0.52 -40.39
N LEU A 980 -20.03 -0.68 -39.81
CA LEU A 980 -20.65 -1.81 -40.51
C LEU A 980 -22.12 -1.54 -40.87
N GLU A 981 -22.92 -1.06 -39.90
CA GLU A 981 -24.32 -0.69 -40.12
C GLU A 981 -24.44 0.41 -41.19
N PHE A 982 -23.53 1.39 -41.19
CA PHE A 982 -23.45 2.43 -42.21
C PHE A 982 -23.07 1.87 -43.59
N PHE A 983 -22.04 1.02 -43.65
CA PHE A 983 -21.57 0.42 -44.89
C PHE A 983 -22.67 -0.43 -45.53
N VAL A 984 -23.35 -1.27 -44.76
CA VAL A 984 -24.46 -2.11 -45.23
C VAL A 984 -25.62 -1.25 -45.73
N ASP A 985 -25.99 -0.19 -45.00
CA ASP A 985 -27.02 0.75 -45.42
C ASP A 985 -26.67 1.43 -46.76
N LYS A 986 -25.42 1.89 -46.94
CA LYS A 986 -24.98 2.48 -48.21
C LYS A 986 -24.93 1.48 -49.35
N ALA A 987 -24.40 0.30 -49.11
CA ALA A 987 -24.30 -0.74 -50.12
C ALA A 987 -25.68 -1.21 -50.60
N LEU A 988 -26.67 -1.32 -49.71
CA LEU A 988 -28.03 -1.78 -50.06
C LEU A 988 -28.90 -0.66 -50.64
N ASN A 989 -28.88 0.54 -50.05
CA ASN A 989 -29.84 1.61 -50.39
C ASN A 989 -29.26 2.69 -51.31
N HIS A 990 -27.93 2.75 -51.46
CA HIS A 990 -27.22 3.78 -52.23
C HIS A 990 -26.19 3.20 -53.21
N GLY A 991 -26.38 1.95 -53.65
CA GLY A 991 -25.45 1.27 -54.57
C GLY A 991 -25.24 1.99 -55.91
N GLU A 992 -26.19 2.81 -56.37
CA GLU A 992 -26.09 3.56 -57.63
C GLU A 992 -25.36 4.91 -57.49
N ASP A 993 -24.91 5.29 -56.28
CA ASP A 993 -24.08 6.48 -56.08
C ASP A 993 -22.74 6.31 -56.83
N VAL A 994 -22.37 7.31 -57.64
CA VAL A 994 -21.08 7.33 -58.36
C VAL A 994 -19.97 7.71 -57.36
N VAL A 995 -19.03 6.77 -57.15
CA VAL A 995 -17.99 6.89 -56.12
C VAL A 995 -16.67 7.43 -56.64
N PHE A 996 -16.31 7.16 -57.91
CA PHE A 996 -15.17 7.77 -58.61
C PHE A 996 -15.29 7.57 -60.13
N GLU A 997 -14.39 8.18 -60.89
CA GLU A 997 -14.30 8.05 -62.36
C GLU A 997 -13.00 7.34 -62.75
N ARG A 998 -13.09 6.24 -63.51
CA ARG A 998 -11.95 5.46 -64.04
C ARG A 998 -11.98 5.50 -65.55
N ASP A 999 -10.94 6.03 -66.20
CA ASP A 999 -10.86 6.17 -67.67
C ASP A 999 -12.10 6.83 -68.31
N HIS A 1000 -12.60 7.89 -67.67
CA HIS A 1000 -13.84 8.58 -68.06
C HIS A 1000 -15.15 7.79 -67.91
N HIS A 1001 -15.10 6.66 -67.19
CA HIS A 1001 -16.27 5.89 -66.81
C HIS A 1001 -16.64 6.17 -65.34
N PRO A 1002 -17.86 6.66 -65.06
CA PRO A 1002 -18.34 6.79 -63.68
C PRO A 1002 -18.54 5.39 -63.10
N VAL A 1003 -17.85 5.08 -62.00
CA VAL A 1003 -17.98 3.82 -61.28
C VAL A 1003 -18.93 4.02 -60.11
N THR A 1004 -19.98 3.20 -60.06
CA THR A 1004 -20.94 3.20 -58.95
C THR A 1004 -20.45 2.38 -57.76
N LEU A 1005 -20.97 2.65 -56.55
CA LEU A 1005 -20.65 1.86 -55.36
C LEU A 1005 -20.91 0.37 -55.58
N LYS A 1006 -22.03 0.02 -56.22
CA LYS A 1006 -22.44 -1.36 -56.50
C LYS A 1006 -21.50 -2.07 -57.47
N GLU A 1007 -21.03 -1.37 -58.51
CA GLU A 1007 -20.01 -1.89 -59.42
C GLU A 1007 -18.70 -2.14 -58.68
N LEU A 1008 -18.26 -1.21 -57.84
CA LEU A 1008 -17.05 -1.35 -57.03
C LEU A 1008 -17.13 -2.54 -56.06
N LEU A 1009 -18.25 -2.71 -55.36
CA LEU A 1009 -18.46 -3.82 -54.44
C LEU A 1009 -18.51 -5.17 -55.17
N SER A 1010 -19.05 -5.18 -56.40
CA SER A 1010 -19.06 -6.36 -57.26
C SER A 1010 -17.65 -6.70 -57.76
N GLU A 1011 -16.85 -5.69 -58.13
CA GLU A 1011 -15.44 -5.84 -58.54
C GLU A 1011 -14.58 -6.45 -57.42
N TYR A 1012 -14.81 -6.02 -56.18
CA TYR A 1012 -14.09 -6.53 -55.01
C TYR A 1012 -14.69 -7.80 -54.40
N GLU A 1013 -15.73 -8.37 -55.03
CA GLU A 1013 -16.43 -9.59 -54.59
C GLU A 1013 -16.89 -9.52 -53.12
N ILE A 1014 -17.44 -8.37 -52.70
CA ILE A 1014 -17.90 -8.15 -51.33
C ILE A 1014 -19.38 -8.52 -51.20
N ASP A 1015 -19.68 -9.61 -50.48
CA ASP A 1015 -21.06 -9.95 -50.13
C ASP A 1015 -21.56 -9.12 -48.93
N VAL A 1016 -22.38 -8.12 -49.25
CA VAL A 1016 -22.95 -7.16 -48.29
C VAL A 1016 -23.86 -7.82 -47.26
N HIS A 1017 -24.53 -8.93 -47.60
CA HIS A 1017 -25.49 -9.56 -46.68
C HIS A 1017 -24.81 -10.36 -45.56
N HIS A 1018 -23.57 -10.82 -45.79
CA HIS A 1018 -22.81 -11.66 -44.85
C HIS A 1018 -21.51 -11.01 -44.38
N ILE A 1019 -21.27 -9.74 -44.71
CA ILE A 1019 -20.06 -9.03 -44.29
C ILE A 1019 -20.04 -8.85 -42.77
N THR A 1020 -18.94 -9.26 -42.16
CA THR A 1020 -18.69 -9.10 -40.72
C THR A 1020 -17.85 -7.85 -40.45
N VAL A 1021 -17.76 -7.46 -39.18
CA VAL A 1021 -16.89 -6.35 -38.75
C VAL A 1021 -15.43 -6.60 -39.16
N ASP A 1022 -14.92 -7.82 -38.95
CA ASP A 1022 -13.54 -8.19 -39.26
C ASP A 1022 -13.28 -8.17 -40.77
N GLU A 1023 -14.22 -8.70 -41.56
CA GLU A 1023 -14.12 -8.71 -43.02
C GLU A 1023 -14.14 -7.28 -43.56
N LEU A 1024 -15.05 -6.41 -43.08
CA LEU A 1024 -15.09 -5.01 -43.50
C LEU A 1024 -13.78 -4.28 -43.17
N ASN A 1025 -13.24 -4.47 -41.97
CA ASN A 1025 -11.97 -3.89 -41.59
C ASN A 1025 -10.82 -4.40 -42.49
N HIS A 1026 -10.81 -5.68 -42.84
CA HIS A 1026 -9.85 -6.22 -43.81
C HIS A 1026 -10.00 -5.59 -45.20
N ARG A 1027 -11.23 -5.42 -45.69
CA ARG A 1027 -11.51 -4.82 -47.01
C ARG A 1027 -11.11 -3.35 -47.08
N LEU A 1028 -11.38 -2.56 -46.04
CA LEU A 1028 -10.97 -1.14 -45.96
C LEU A 1028 -9.45 -0.98 -45.92
N ASN A 1029 -8.72 -1.89 -45.27
CA ASN A 1029 -7.26 -1.84 -45.23
C ASN A 1029 -6.61 -2.34 -46.53
N THR A 1030 -7.28 -3.22 -47.27
CA THR A 1030 -6.77 -3.80 -48.52
C THR A 1030 -7.05 -2.91 -49.73
N HIS A 1031 -8.21 -2.24 -49.75
CA HIS A 1031 -8.65 -1.40 -50.87
C HIS A 1031 -8.63 0.08 -50.45
N PRO A 1032 -7.57 0.85 -50.80
CA PRO A 1032 -7.46 2.25 -50.42
C PRO A 1032 -8.62 3.08 -50.95
N ASP A 1033 -9.16 2.75 -52.13
CA ASP A 1033 -10.32 3.43 -52.72
C ASP A 1033 -11.55 3.32 -51.80
N LEU A 1034 -11.85 2.14 -51.25
CA LEU A 1034 -12.96 1.98 -50.30
C LEU A 1034 -12.73 2.79 -49.03
N ARG A 1035 -11.50 2.80 -48.50
CA ARG A 1035 -11.16 3.61 -47.34
C ARG A 1035 -11.34 5.11 -47.61
N GLU A 1036 -10.91 5.58 -48.77
CA GLU A 1036 -11.04 6.99 -49.17
C GLU A 1036 -12.51 7.40 -49.34
N ILE A 1037 -13.35 6.54 -49.93
CA ILE A 1037 -14.78 6.79 -50.12
C ILE A 1037 -15.50 6.97 -48.77
N PHE A 1038 -15.22 6.11 -47.78
CA PHE A 1038 -15.96 6.08 -46.51
C PHE A 1038 -15.33 6.90 -45.38
N LEU A 1039 -13.99 7.03 -45.34
CA LEU A 1039 -13.25 7.56 -44.18
C LEU A 1039 -12.38 8.79 -44.51
N SER A 1040 -12.51 9.38 -45.70
CA SER A 1040 -11.80 10.62 -46.08
C SER A 1040 -12.77 11.72 -46.51
N PRO A 1041 -12.52 12.99 -46.16
CA PRO A 1041 -13.25 14.12 -46.73
C PRO A 1041 -12.80 14.44 -48.17
N PHE A 1042 -11.58 14.04 -48.54
CA PHE A 1042 -10.99 14.26 -49.86
C PHE A 1042 -11.27 13.05 -50.75
N ASN A 1043 -12.33 13.11 -51.56
CA ASN A 1043 -12.66 12.11 -52.56
C ASN A 1043 -13.59 12.70 -53.66
N PHE A 1044 -13.90 11.92 -54.69
CA PHE A 1044 -14.75 12.35 -55.81
C PHE A 1044 -16.16 12.79 -55.38
N MET A 1045 -16.72 12.15 -54.34
CA MET A 1045 -18.01 12.50 -53.74
C MET A 1045 -17.93 13.69 -52.77
N GLN A 1046 -16.81 14.41 -52.76
CA GLN A 1046 -16.55 15.51 -51.83
C GLN A 1046 -16.80 15.11 -50.37
N GLY A 1047 -16.44 13.90 -49.96
CA GLY A 1047 -16.53 13.45 -48.56
C GLY A 1047 -17.94 13.20 -48.03
N ARG A 1048 -18.95 13.02 -48.89
CA ARG A 1048 -20.36 12.81 -48.49
C ARG A 1048 -20.54 11.71 -47.44
N TYR A 1049 -20.06 10.50 -47.72
CA TYR A 1049 -20.24 9.36 -46.81
C TYR A 1049 -19.50 9.55 -45.50
N PHE A 1050 -18.30 10.13 -45.55
CA PHE A 1050 -17.54 10.49 -44.36
C PHE A 1050 -18.31 11.51 -43.49
N ALA A 1051 -18.94 12.51 -44.09
CA ALA A 1051 -19.81 13.46 -43.37
C ALA A 1051 -21.05 12.78 -42.76
N GLU A 1052 -21.74 11.93 -43.52
CA GLU A 1052 -22.94 11.23 -43.03
C GLU A 1052 -22.61 10.28 -41.88
N LEU A 1053 -21.50 9.54 -41.96
CA LEU A 1053 -21.01 8.68 -40.89
C LEU A 1053 -20.61 9.50 -39.66
N THR A 1054 -19.90 10.60 -39.87
CA THR A 1054 -19.49 11.50 -38.77
C THR A 1054 -20.70 12.10 -38.06
N LYS A 1055 -21.75 12.49 -38.79
CA LYS A 1055 -23.01 12.93 -38.19
C LYS A 1055 -23.66 11.86 -37.32
N ARG A 1056 -23.72 10.61 -37.78
CA ARG A 1056 -24.24 9.51 -36.94
C ARG A 1056 -23.47 9.38 -35.63
N THR A 1057 -22.15 9.57 -35.66
CA THR A 1057 -21.34 9.58 -34.43
C THR A 1057 -21.64 10.80 -33.54
N LEU A 1058 -21.84 11.98 -34.13
CA LEU A 1058 -22.23 13.20 -33.39
C LEU A 1058 -23.64 13.09 -32.79
N ASP A 1059 -24.57 12.43 -33.47
CA ASP A 1059 -25.92 12.16 -32.98
C ASP A 1059 -25.87 11.26 -31.73
N ILE A 1060 -24.98 10.24 -31.70
CA ILE A 1060 -24.73 9.42 -30.51
C ILE A 1060 -24.21 10.28 -29.34
N TYR A 1061 -23.27 11.19 -29.58
CA TYR A 1061 -22.83 12.14 -28.55
C TYR A 1061 -23.96 13.08 -28.07
N GLU A 1062 -24.92 13.39 -28.93
CA GLU A 1062 -26.08 14.18 -28.57
C GLU A 1062 -27.08 13.40 -27.71
N GLU A 1063 -27.27 12.11 -27.99
CA GLU A 1063 -28.05 11.16 -27.19
C GLU A 1063 -27.48 10.99 -25.77
N ASP A 1064 -26.15 10.92 -25.62
CA ASP A 1064 -25.44 10.82 -24.33
C ASP A 1064 -25.61 12.06 -23.43
N ALA A 1065 -26.03 13.19 -24.00
CA ALA A 1065 -26.24 14.51 -23.38
C ALA A 1065 -25.03 15.20 -22.69
N PHE A 1066 -24.08 14.46 -22.10
CA PHE A 1066 -22.94 14.97 -21.32
C PHE A 1066 -21.56 14.55 -21.87
N SER A 1067 -21.55 13.80 -22.97
CA SER A 1067 -20.35 13.43 -23.71
C SER A 1067 -20.10 14.44 -24.83
N TYR A 1068 -18.86 14.90 -24.96
CA TYR A 1068 -18.42 15.86 -25.97
C TYR A 1068 -17.11 15.37 -26.59
N ALA A 1069 -16.73 15.90 -27.76
CA ALA A 1069 -15.52 15.49 -28.44
C ALA A 1069 -14.76 16.66 -29.07
N GLU A 1070 -13.45 16.48 -29.22
CA GLU A 1070 -12.61 17.30 -30.08
C GLU A 1070 -12.09 16.45 -31.24
N ASN A 1071 -12.89 16.42 -32.30
CA ASN A 1071 -12.71 15.58 -33.46
C ASN A 1071 -11.53 16.06 -34.31
N ARG A 1072 -10.62 15.13 -34.64
CA ARG A 1072 -9.38 15.40 -35.36
C ARG A 1072 -9.51 15.09 -36.86
N LEU A 1073 -9.45 16.15 -37.67
CA LEU A 1073 -9.42 16.10 -39.14
C LEU A 1073 -7.97 16.12 -39.64
N SER A 1074 -7.62 15.25 -40.58
CA SER A 1074 -6.24 15.14 -41.08
C SER A 1074 -5.99 16.05 -42.28
N ILE A 1075 -4.88 16.79 -42.26
CA ILE A 1075 -4.33 17.51 -43.42
C ILE A 1075 -2.91 17.00 -43.65
N THR A 1076 -2.61 16.60 -44.88
CA THR A 1076 -1.33 15.98 -45.23
C THR A 1076 -0.23 17.00 -45.50
N GLY A 1077 -0.59 18.24 -45.85
CA GLY A 1077 0.34 19.32 -46.24
C GLY A 1077 0.92 19.14 -47.64
N ALA A 1078 0.27 18.32 -48.48
CA ALA A 1078 0.60 18.11 -49.88
C ALA A 1078 0.22 19.32 -50.74
N SER A 1079 -0.89 20.00 -50.41
CA SER A 1079 -1.38 21.18 -51.13
C SER A 1079 -2.15 22.13 -50.22
N GLU A 1080 -2.07 23.44 -50.51
CA GLU A 1080 -2.94 24.46 -49.92
C GLU A 1080 -4.43 24.19 -50.17
N GLN A 1081 -4.77 23.52 -51.29
CA GLN A 1081 -6.14 23.22 -51.68
C GLN A 1081 -6.87 22.33 -50.65
N GLU A 1082 -6.13 21.50 -49.88
CA GLU A 1082 -6.70 20.65 -48.84
C GLU A 1082 -7.52 21.46 -47.82
N TRP A 1083 -7.09 22.67 -47.49
CA TRP A 1083 -7.82 23.54 -46.57
C TRP A 1083 -9.16 24.02 -47.13
N TYR A 1084 -9.16 24.44 -48.40
CA TYR A 1084 -10.35 24.94 -49.08
C TYR A 1084 -11.36 23.81 -49.31
N ASP A 1085 -10.88 22.62 -49.68
CA ASP A 1085 -11.73 21.44 -49.84
C ASP A 1085 -12.33 20.99 -48.50
N LEU A 1086 -11.52 21.01 -47.43
CA LEU A 1086 -12.01 20.70 -46.08
C LEU A 1086 -13.02 21.72 -45.57
N ALA A 1087 -12.80 23.01 -45.83
CA ALA A 1087 -13.75 24.07 -45.53
C ALA A 1087 -15.07 23.92 -46.30
N HIS A 1088 -14.97 23.59 -47.59
CA HIS A 1088 -16.13 23.29 -48.42
C HIS A 1088 -16.91 22.09 -47.87
N TRP A 1089 -16.23 20.99 -47.52
CA TRP A 1089 -16.85 19.82 -46.90
C TRP A 1089 -17.55 20.17 -45.58
N PHE A 1090 -16.87 20.92 -44.70
CA PHE A 1090 -17.38 21.31 -43.40
C PHE A 1090 -18.67 22.13 -43.49
N ASP A 1091 -18.70 23.14 -44.38
CA ASP A 1091 -19.84 24.01 -44.63
C ASP A 1091 -20.97 23.27 -45.38
N CYS A 1092 -20.64 22.59 -46.49
CA CYS A 1092 -21.62 21.94 -47.36
C CYS A 1092 -22.43 20.86 -46.62
N TYR A 1093 -21.81 20.10 -45.73
CA TYR A 1093 -22.49 19.07 -44.96
C TYR A 1093 -22.94 19.54 -43.57
N GLY A 1094 -22.63 20.76 -43.14
CA GLY A 1094 -23.03 21.28 -41.82
C GLY A 1094 -22.43 20.47 -40.67
N MET A 1095 -21.09 20.44 -40.58
CA MET A 1095 -20.34 19.73 -39.54
C MET A 1095 -20.20 20.51 -38.23
N ALA A 1096 -20.72 21.74 -38.17
CA ALA A 1096 -20.79 22.49 -36.94
C ALA A 1096 -21.78 21.84 -35.96
N SER A 1097 -21.29 21.48 -34.77
CA SER A 1097 -22.10 20.89 -33.71
C SER A 1097 -21.79 21.57 -32.38
N SER A 1098 -22.78 21.63 -31.48
CA SER A 1098 -22.58 22.07 -30.10
C SER A 1098 -21.84 21.02 -29.25
N ARG A 1099 -21.82 19.75 -29.69
CA ARG A 1099 -21.17 18.61 -29.03
C ARG A 1099 -19.71 18.43 -29.40
N SER A 1100 -19.27 19.05 -30.49
CA SER A 1100 -17.92 18.86 -31.02
C SER A 1100 -17.20 20.18 -31.26
N ARG A 1101 -15.93 20.22 -30.85
CA ARG A 1101 -14.94 21.12 -31.47
C ARG A 1101 -14.06 20.31 -32.41
N TRP A 1102 -13.26 21.02 -33.20
CA TRP A 1102 -12.48 20.40 -34.25
C TRP A 1102 -10.99 20.73 -34.07
N MET A 1103 -10.16 19.74 -34.32
CA MET A 1103 -8.70 19.83 -34.26
C MET A 1103 -8.13 19.40 -35.60
N VAL A 1104 -7.02 20.00 -36.02
CA VAL A 1104 -6.34 19.57 -37.26
C VAL A 1104 -5.12 18.74 -36.94
N CYS A 1105 -5.06 17.56 -37.52
CA CYS A 1105 -3.91 16.67 -37.44
C CYS A 1105 -2.95 16.87 -38.60
N LEU A 1106 -1.68 17.07 -38.26
CA LEU A 1106 -0.58 17.12 -39.20
C LEU A 1106 0.29 15.86 -39.06
N PRO A 1107 0.20 14.91 -40.00
CA PRO A 1107 1.01 13.70 -39.97
C PRO A 1107 2.49 13.95 -40.32
N TRP A 1108 3.40 13.25 -39.65
CA TRP A 1108 4.85 13.30 -39.87
C TRP A 1108 5.31 12.55 -41.15
N HIS A 1109 4.81 12.98 -42.31
CA HIS A 1109 4.93 12.29 -43.61
C HIS A 1109 5.68 13.05 -44.71
N TYR A 1110 6.44 14.11 -44.40
CA TYR A 1110 7.17 14.90 -45.43
C TYR A 1110 8.02 14.03 -46.36
N ARG A 1111 8.72 13.03 -45.81
CA ARG A 1111 9.52 12.07 -46.59
C ARG A 1111 8.73 11.40 -47.70
N ARG A 1112 7.46 11.05 -47.47
CA ARG A 1112 6.60 10.41 -48.49
C ARG A 1112 6.25 11.43 -49.57
N LEU A 1113 5.80 12.62 -49.18
CA LEU A 1113 5.44 13.70 -50.11
C LEU A 1113 6.63 14.16 -50.96
N ARG A 1114 7.81 14.25 -50.34
CA ARG A 1114 9.06 14.60 -51.01
C ARG A 1114 9.49 13.54 -52.02
N ARG A 1115 9.48 12.26 -51.63
CA ARG A 1115 9.83 11.15 -52.54
C ARG A 1115 8.89 11.03 -53.73
N ASN A 1116 7.61 11.35 -53.53
CA ASN A 1116 6.61 11.38 -54.60
C ASN A 1116 6.72 12.64 -55.47
N GLY A 1117 7.63 13.57 -55.17
CA GLY A 1117 7.85 14.79 -55.94
C GLY A 1117 6.79 15.87 -55.73
N VAL A 1118 5.90 15.72 -54.73
CA VAL A 1118 4.83 16.68 -54.43
C VAL A 1118 5.42 17.97 -53.85
N LEU A 1119 6.44 17.84 -52.99
CA LEU A 1119 7.04 18.96 -52.27
C LEU A 1119 8.52 19.14 -52.62
N LYS A 1120 8.97 20.41 -52.70
CA LYS A 1120 10.35 20.79 -53.03
C LYS A 1120 11.30 20.91 -51.85
N ASN A 1121 10.79 21.10 -50.64
CA ASN A 1121 11.51 21.25 -49.37
C ASN A 1121 10.50 21.23 -48.22
N PHE A 1122 10.98 21.22 -46.98
CA PHE A 1122 10.10 21.26 -45.81
C PHE A 1122 9.40 22.62 -45.65
N GLY A 1123 10.00 23.71 -46.16
CA GLY A 1123 9.37 25.03 -46.24
C GLY A 1123 8.04 24.99 -46.99
N ALA A 1124 7.99 24.33 -48.15
CA ALA A 1124 6.77 24.16 -48.93
C ALA A 1124 5.66 23.40 -48.19
N PHE A 1125 6.02 22.45 -47.31
CA PHE A 1125 5.04 21.80 -46.43
C PHE A 1125 4.43 22.81 -45.45
N LEU A 1126 5.26 23.64 -44.81
CA LEU A 1126 4.79 24.67 -43.87
C LEU A 1126 3.96 25.73 -44.59
N ASP A 1127 4.40 26.16 -45.77
CA ASP A 1127 3.70 27.12 -46.62
C ASP A 1127 2.30 26.58 -46.96
N ASN A 1128 2.20 25.32 -47.43
CA ASN A 1128 0.91 24.67 -47.70
C ASN A 1128 -0.04 24.59 -46.50
N VAL A 1129 0.51 24.47 -45.29
CA VAL A 1129 -0.26 24.37 -44.05
C VAL A 1129 -0.68 25.75 -43.54
N PHE A 1130 0.21 26.74 -43.54
CA PHE A 1130 0.02 28.00 -42.83
C PHE A 1130 -0.35 29.19 -43.73
N HIS A 1131 0.01 29.22 -45.00
CA HIS A 1131 -0.40 30.30 -45.91
C HIS A 1131 -1.92 30.41 -46.02
N PRO A 1132 -2.70 29.32 -46.21
CA PRO A 1132 -4.16 29.44 -46.31
C PRO A 1132 -4.79 29.96 -45.02
N LEU A 1133 -4.22 29.61 -43.86
CA LEU A 1133 -4.66 30.10 -42.56
C LEU A 1133 -4.41 31.60 -42.38
N TRP A 1134 -3.25 32.09 -42.82
CA TRP A 1134 -2.91 33.51 -42.81
C TRP A 1134 -3.79 34.30 -43.79
N GLU A 1135 -3.96 33.77 -45.01
CA GLU A 1135 -4.76 34.38 -46.07
C GLU A 1135 -6.19 34.67 -45.62
N ILE A 1136 -6.86 33.66 -45.02
CA ILE A 1136 -8.24 33.80 -44.55
C ILE A 1136 -8.33 34.56 -43.22
N SER A 1137 -7.33 34.46 -42.34
CA SER A 1137 -7.32 35.29 -41.12
C SER A 1137 -7.16 36.78 -41.44
N MET A 1138 -6.38 37.10 -42.48
CA MET A 1138 -6.15 38.47 -42.93
C MET A 1138 -7.33 39.00 -43.74
N HIS A 1139 -7.90 38.16 -44.62
CA HIS A 1139 -9.01 38.51 -45.49
C HIS A 1139 -10.17 37.47 -45.40
N PRO A 1140 -10.95 37.48 -44.31
CA PRO A 1140 -12.04 36.53 -44.08
C PRO A 1140 -13.11 36.54 -45.17
N ALA A 1141 -13.25 37.66 -45.89
CA ALA A 1141 -14.19 37.81 -47.00
C ALA A 1141 -13.80 37.04 -48.27
N LYS A 1142 -12.53 36.62 -48.41
CA LYS A 1142 -12.06 35.85 -49.58
C LYS A 1142 -12.69 34.46 -49.64
N ASP A 1143 -12.88 33.83 -48.49
CA ASP A 1143 -13.61 32.56 -48.36
C ASP A 1143 -14.31 32.50 -47.00
N THR A 1144 -15.62 32.76 -47.01
CA THR A 1144 -16.43 32.75 -45.79
C THR A 1144 -16.61 31.34 -45.22
N LYS A 1145 -16.56 30.30 -46.06
CA LYS A 1145 -16.69 28.89 -45.62
C LYS A 1145 -15.44 28.47 -44.86
N PHE A 1146 -14.28 28.89 -45.34
CA PHE A 1146 -13.03 28.63 -44.65
C PHE A 1146 -12.94 29.43 -43.34
N HIS A 1147 -13.32 30.71 -43.34
CA HIS A 1147 -13.43 31.46 -42.09
C HIS A 1147 -14.39 30.81 -41.09
N TYR A 1148 -15.51 30.26 -41.58
CA TYR A 1148 -16.46 29.49 -40.78
C TYR A 1148 -15.82 28.26 -40.13
N LEU A 1149 -15.08 27.44 -40.89
CA LEU A 1149 -14.31 26.32 -40.34
C LEU A 1149 -13.33 26.79 -39.23
N LEU A 1150 -12.58 27.86 -39.47
CA LEU A 1150 -11.60 28.39 -38.50
C LEU A 1150 -12.25 28.81 -37.17
N ALA A 1151 -13.50 29.26 -37.19
CA ALA A 1151 -14.24 29.61 -35.96
C ALA A 1151 -14.61 28.38 -35.11
N HIS A 1152 -14.63 27.19 -35.70
CA HIS A 1152 -14.93 25.92 -35.02
C HIS A 1152 -13.68 25.10 -34.65
N LEU A 1153 -12.51 25.46 -35.19
CA LEU A 1153 -11.22 24.85 -34.84
C LEU A 1153 -10.70 25.34 -33.48
N SER A 1154 -10.24 24.43 -32.63
CA SER A 1154 -9.64 24.72 -31.33
C SER A 1154 -8.12 24.53 -31.27
N GLY A 1155 -7.51 23.96 -32.30
CA GLY A 1155 -6.06 23.69 -32.29
C GLY A 1155 -5.55 22.66 -33.30
N PHE A 1156 -4.29 22.26 -33.08
CA PHE A 1156 -3.52 21.36 -33.92
C PHE A 1156 -2.93 20.16 -33.14
N ASP A 1157 -2.78 19.05 -33.85
CA ASP A 1157 -2.02 17.85 -33.48
C ASP A 1157 -0.82 17.69 -34.41
N CYS A 1158 0.23 17.02 -33.92
CA CYS A 1158 1.31 16.49 -34.72
C CYS A 1158 1.42 14.98 -34.46
N ILE A 1159 1.07 14.17 -35.46
CA ILE A 1159 1.07 12.70 -35.36
C ILE A 1159 2.41 12.18 -35.87
N ALA A 1160 3.14 11.46 -35.03
CA ALA A 1160 4.40 10.82 -35.40
C ALA A 1160 4.44 9.35 -35.01
N ASP A 1161 5.02 8.53 -35.89
CA ASP A 1161 5.43 7.17 -35.52
C ASP A 1161 6.73 7.23 -34.72
N GLU A 1162 6.58 7.46 -33.42
CA GLU A 1162 7.66 7.62 -32.45
C GLU A 1162 8.56 6.37 -32.30
N SER A 1163 8.23 5.24 -32.95
CA SER A 1163 9.09 4.06 -32.99
C SER A 1163 10.33 4.25 -33.87
N LYS A 1164 10.32 5.26 -34.75
CA LYS A 1164 11.43 5.58 -35.66
C LYS A 1164 12.50 6.42 -34.94
N ILE A 1165 13.75 6.25 -35.36
CA ILE A 1165 14.88 7.02 -34.82
C ILE A 1165 14.90 8.40 -35.47
N ASP A 1166 14.83 9.43 -34.64
CA ASP A 1166 14.94 10.82 -35.04
C ASP A 1166 16.36 11.23 -35.45
N LEU A 1167 16.45 12.13 -36.43
CA LEU A 1167 17.70 12.83 -36.72
C LEU A 1167 18.05 13.81 -35.59
N PRO A 1168 19.33 14.18 -35.43
CA PRO A 1168 19.68 15.26 -34.51
C PRO A 1168 18.98 16.58 -34.89
N LEU A 1169 18.52 17.34 -33.90
CA LEU A 1169 17.91 18.65 -34.11
C LEU A 1169 18.93 19.65 -34.70
N THR A 1170 18.56 20.35 -35.77
CA THR A 1170 19.41 21.29 -36.51
C THR A 1170 18.76 22.65 -36.70
N ASP A 1171 19.56 23.67 -36.99
CA ASP A 1171 19.13 25.04 -37.31
C ASP A 1171 19.00 25.32 -38.82
N VAL A 1172 19.08 24.28 -39.67
CA VAL A 1172 18.83 24.38 -41.12
C VAL A 1172 17.45 25.01 -41.36
N SER A 1173 17.36 26.00 -42.24
CA SER A 1173 16.10 26.66 -42.58
C SER A 1173 15.13 25.68 -43.26
N PRO A 1174 13.81 25.73 -43.01
CA PRO A 1174 12.83 24.83 -43.64
C PRO A 1174 12.88 24.83 -45.16
N HIS A 1175 13.04 26.00 -45.79
CA HIS A 1175 13.17 26.14 -47.24
C HIS A 1175 14.47 25.57 -47.79
N ASP A 1176 15.50 25.44 -46.95
CA ASP A 1176 16.78 24.81 -47.28
C ASP A 1176 16.79 23.31 -46.97
N TRP A 1177 15.85 22.80 -46.17
CA TRP A 1177 15.68 21.36 -45.94
C TRP A 1177 15.11 20.68 -47.18
N ASN A 1178 16.01 20.29 -48.08
CA ASN A 1178 15.70 19.60 -49.33
C ASN A 1178 16.03 18.09 -49.31
N SER A 1179 16.40 17.56 -48.14
CA SER A 1179 16.68 16.13 -47.94
C SER A 1179 15.41 15.29 -48.07
N ASP A 1180 15.55 14.04 -48.53
CA ASP A 1180 14.48 13.03 -48.53
C ASP A 1180 14.23 12.43 -47.13
N LEU A 1181 15.09 12.74 -46.16
CA LEU A 1181 14.90 12.31 -44.77
C LEU A 1181 13.87 13.22 -44.09
N ASN A 1182 13.04 12.62 -43.22
CA ASN A 1182 12.15 13.40 -42.37
C ASN A 1182 12.98 14.26 -41.41
N PRO A 1183 12.71 15.58 -41.32
CA PRO A 1183 13.18 16.38 -40.19
C PRO A 1183 12.75 15.73 -38.87
N PRO A 1184 13.54 15.85 -37.80
CA PRO A 1184 13.19 15.22 -36.53
C PRO A 1184 11.90 15.79 -35.93
N TYR A 1185 11.24 15.01 -35.06
CA TYR A 1185 9.94 15.38 -34.51
C TYR A 1185 9.97 16.73 -33.78
N SER A 1186 11.02 17.00 -33.00
CA SER A 1186 11.17 18.29 -32.32
C SER A 1186 11.32 19.47 -33.28
N TYR A 1187 11.85 19.25 -34.50
CA TYR A 1187 11.94 20.28 -35.53
C TYR A 1187 10.56 20.60 -36.11
N TYR A 1188 9.76 19.56 -36.40
CA TYR A 1188 8.35 19.72 -36.76
C TYR A 1188 7.57 20.51 -35.72
N MET A 1189 7.69 20.09 -34.46
CA MET A 1189 6.97 20.68 -33.34
C MET A 1189 7.31 22.16 -33.19
N TYR A 1190 8.59 22.53 -33.31
CA TYR A 1190 9.01 23.94 -33.22
C TYR A 1190 8.37 24.78 -34.33
N TYR A 1191 8.45 24.36 -35.59
CA TYR A 1191 7.92 25.17 -36.70
C TYR A 1191 6.38 25.22 -36.72
N ILE A 1192 5.72 24.14 -36.32
CA ILE A 1192 4.26 24.14 -36.11
C ILE A 1192 3.91 25.13 -34.98
N TRP A 1193 4.57 25.02 -33.82
CA TRP A 1193 4.35 25.91 -32.69
C TRP A 1193 4.62 27.38 -33.05
N ALA A 1194 5.72 27.67 -33.76
CA ALA A 1194 6.12 29.04 -34.09
C ALA A 1194 5.11 29.71 -35.02
N ASN A 1195 4.63 28.98 -36.04
CA ASN A 1195 3.60 29.48 -36.95
C ASN A 1195 2.22 29.59 -36.29
N ILE A 1196 1.84 28.65 -35.42
CA ILE A 1196 0.61 28.77 -34.61
C ILE A 1196 0.70 30.01 -33.71
N THR A 1197 1.84 30.22 -33.05
CA THR A 1197 2.03 31.34 -32.12
C THR A 1197 2.01 32.68 -32.85
N SER A 1198 2.69 32.79 -33.99
CA SER A 1198 2.67 34.02 -34.80
C SER A 1198 1.27 34.33 -35.34
N LEU A 1199 0.56 33.30 -35.80
CA LEU A 1199 -0.82 33.42 -36.28
C LEU A 1199 -1.78 33.78 -35.14
N ASN A 1200 -1.64 33.18 -33.96
CA ASN A 1200 -2.48 33.45 -32.80
C ASN A 1200 -2.35 34.88 -32.31
N GLU A 1201 -1.15 35.46 -32.30
CA GLU A 1201 -0.97 36.88 -31.93
C GLU A 1201 -1.73 37.80 -32.88
N PHE A 1202 -1.67 37.52 -34.19
CA PHE A 1202 -2.46 38.26 -35.16
C PHE A 1202 -3.97 38.04 -34.96
N ARG A 1203 -4.41 36.79 -34.87
CA ARG A 1203 -5.83 36.42 -34.69
C ARG A 1203 -6.41 37.02 -33.42
N ALA A 1204 -5.70 36.95 -32.29
CA ALA A 1204 -6.10 37.57 -31.04
C ALA A 1204 -6.22 39.10 -31.16
N SER A 1205 -5.30 39.76 -31.88
CA SER A 1205 -5.39 41.21 -32.11
C SER A 1205 -6.62 41.64 -32.92
N ARG A 1206 -7.19 40.71 -33.70
CA ARG A 1206 -8.43 40.89 -34.48
C ARG A 1206 -9.68 40.37 -33.77
N GLY A 1207 -9.57 39.83 -32.56
CA GLY A 1207 -10.69 39.18 -31.85
C GLY A 1207 -11.16 37.88 -32.51
N LEU A 1208 -10.27 37.19 -33.22
CA LEU A 1208 -10.54 35.88 -33.84
C LEU A 1208 -10.19 34.73 -32.87
N SER A 1209 -10.80 33.55 -33.07
CA SER A 1209 -10.46 32.33 -32.33
C SER A 1209 -8.98 31.97 -32.48
N THR A 1210 -8.33 31.47 -31.44
CA THR A 1210 -6.92 31.06 -31.46
C THR A 1210 -6.78 29.54 -31.36
N PHE A 1211 -5.60 29.03 -31.70
CA PHE A 1211 -5.34 27.60 -31.83
C PHE A 1211 -4.35 27.10 -30.77
N THR A 1212 -4.70 26.02 -30.09
CA THR A 1212 -3.80 25.33 -29.15
C THR A 1212 -2.96 24.27 -29.86
N LEU A 1213 -1.78 23.93 -29.33
CA LEU A 1213 -0.98 22.80 -29.82
C LEU A 1213 -1.08 21.65 -28.82
N ARG A 1214 -1.67 20.53 -29.25
CA ARG A 1214 -1.96 19.34 -28.42
C ARG A 1214 -1.59 18.05 -29.16
N PRO A 1215 -0.28 17.74 -29.21
CA PRO A 1215 0.27 16.71 -30.07
C PRO A 1215 0.25 15.32 -29.43
N GLN A 1216 0.17 14.27 -30.25
CA GLN A 1216 0.56 12.92 -29.87
C GLN A 1216 2.05 12.89 -29.53
N CYS A 1217 2.35 12.74 -28.24
CA CYS A 1217 3.70 12.94 -27.73
C CYS A 1217 3.96 12.04 -26.51
N GLY A 1218 5.01 11.22 -26.60
CA GLY A 1218 5.46 10.37 -25.52
C GLY A 1218 4.62 9.11 -25.34
N GLU A 1219 4.05 8.57 -26.42
CA GLU A 1219 3.48 7.23 -26.40
C GLU A 1219 4.60 6.17 -26.44
N ARG A 1220 5.61 6.42 -27.27
CA ARG A 1220 6.83 5.61 -27.46
C ARG A 1220 8.03 6.56 -27.65
N GLY A 1221 9.09 6.07 -28.29
CA GLY A 1221 10.22 6.89 -28.69
C GLY A 1221 11.16 7.31 -27.56
N SER A 1222 12.01 8.28 -27.89
CA SER A 1222 13.08 8.78 -27.02
C SER A 1222 12.55 9.87 -26.07
N MET A 1223 13.40 10.26 -25.11
CA MET A 1223 13.12 11.37 -24.20
C MET A 1223 12.96 12.73 -24.93
N ASP A 1224 13.44 12.87 -26.17
CA ASP A 1224 13.37 14.15 -26.88
C ASP A 1224 11.92 14.53 -27.25
N HIS A 1225 11.03 13.56 -27.48
CA HIS A 1225 9.61 13.84 -27.74
C HIS A 1225 8.95 14.54 -26.54
N PRO A 1226 8.90 13.95 -25.32
CA PRO A 1226 8.32 14.65 -24.18
C PRO A 1226 9.12 15.91 -23.83
N VAL A 1227 10.43 16.00 -24.02
CA VAL A 1227 11.14 17.27 -23.80
C VAL A 1227 10.61 18.38 -24.72
N SER A 1228 10.36 18.07 -26.00
CA SER A 1228 9.75 19.03 -26.93
C SER A 1228 8.29 19.34 -26.59
N GLY A 1229 7.50 18.34 -26.20
CA GLY A 1229 6.13 18.52 -25.71
C GLY A 1229 6.04 19.41 -24.47
N PHE A 1230 6.96 19.24 -23.51
CA PHE A 1230 7.05 20.08 -22.32
C PHE A 1230 7.38 21.53 -22.66
N CYS A 1231 8.15 21.75 -23.72
CA CYS A 1231 8.55 23.08 -24.11
C CYS A 1231 7.41 23.80 -24.86
N LEU A 1232 6.80 23.13 -25.85
CA LEU A 1232 5.98 23.78 -26.87
C LEU A 1232 4.46 23.53 -26.73
N ALA A 1233 4.05 22.39 -26.18
CA ALA A 1233 2.64 21.98 -26.21
C ALA A 1233 1.82 22.53 -25.03
N ASN A 1234 0.55 22.86 -25.27
CA ASN A 1234 -0.40 23.24 -24.21
C ASN A 1234 -0.74 22.02 -23.32
N SER A 1235 -0.99 20.88 -23.96
CA SER A 1235 -1.15 19.54 -23.38
C SER A 1235 -0.62 18.50 -24.36
N ILE A 1236 -0.47 17.24 -23.95
CA ILE A 1236 -0.05 16.15 -24.83
C ILE A 1236 -1.06 15.00 -24.82
N ASN A 1237 -1.05 14.18 -25.87
CA ASN A 1237 -1.78 12.91 -25.90
C ASN A 1237 -0.82 11.74 -25.64
N HIS A 1238 -1.31 10.70 -24.95
CA HIS A 1238 -0.64 9.50 -24.47
C HIS A 1238 0.32 9.68 -23.28
N GLY A 1239 1.48 10.32 -23.43
CA GLY A 1239 2.44 10.55 -22.33
C GLY A 1239 2.92 9.30 -21.56
N VAL A 1240 2.75 8.09 -22.10
CA VAL A 1240 3.12 6.81 -21.47
C VAL A 1240 4.60 6.77 -21.06
N THR A 1241 5.50 7.32 -21.87
CA THR A 1241 6.95 7.30 -21.61
C THR A 1241 7.38 8.18 -20.44
N LEU A 1242 6.53 9.08 -19.94
CA LEU A 1242 6.82 9.86 -18.74
C LEU A 1242 7.13 8.96 -17.53
N ALA A 1243 6.51 7.77 -17.45
CA ALA A 1243 6.75 6.80 -16.39
C ALA A 1243 8.21 6.28 -16.35
N ARG A 1244 8.94 6.39 -17.47
CA ARG A 1244 10.37 6.04 -17.57
C ARG A 1244 11.30 7.22 -17.20
N HIS A 1245 10.75 8.42 -17.07
CA HIS A 1245 11.47 9.67 -16.86
C HIS A 1245 10.87 10.44 -15.68
N PRO A 1246 11.16 10.05 -14.42
CA PRO A 1246 10.51 10.62 -13.23
C PRO A 1246 10.74 12.14 -13.09
N VAL A 1247 11.85 12.67 -13.60
CA VAL A 1247 12.08 14.12 -13.60
C VAL A 1247 11.09 14.83 -14.53
N LEU A 1248 10.83 14.29 -15.73
CA LEU A 1248 9.82 14.84 -16.64
C LEU A 1248 8.42 14.69 -16.06
N GLU A 1249 8.08 13.52 -15.52
CA GLU A 1249 6.80 13.31 -14.84
C GLU A 1249 6.57 14.35 -13.73
N TYR A 1250 7.60 14.60 -12.91
CA TYR A 1250 7.55 15.62 -11.86
C TYR A 1250 7.46 17.05 -12.41
N MET A 1251 8.13 17.35 -13.53
CA MET A 1251 7.94 18.63 -14.24
C MET A 1251 6.50 18.81 -14.70
N TRP A 1252 5.87 17.76 -15.24
CA TRP A 1252 4.45 17.76 -15.65
C TRP A 1252 3.51 18.02 -14.47
N TYR A 1253 3.79 17.39 -13.33
CA TYR A 1253 3.05 17.62 -12.09
C TYR A 1253 3.18 19.07 -11.61
N ILE A 1254 4.40 19.60 -11.49
CA ILE A 1254 4.64 20.97 -11.00
C ILE A 1254 4.08 22.03 -11.96
N ALA A 1255 4.15 21.81 -13.27
CA ALA A 1255 3.60 22.72 -14.26
C ALA A 1255 2.11 22.47 -14.56
N GLN A 1256 1.50 21.43 -13.97
CA GLN A 1256 0.11 21.02 -14.16
C GLN A 1256 -0.31 20.92 -15.64
N VAL A 1257 0.59 20.37 -16.47
CA VAL A 1257 0.39 20.21 -17.92
C VAL A 1257 -0.56 19.05 -18.19
N GLY A 1258 -1.53 19.25 -19.08
CA GLY A 1258 -2.53 18.24 -19.42
C GLY A 1258 -1.92 17.04 -20.15
N VAL A 1259 -2.38 15.85 -19.80
CA VAL A 1259 -2.09 14.59 -20.51
C VAL A 1259 -3.39 13.83 -20.75
N ALA A 1260 -3.81 13.71 -22.01
CA ALA A 1260 -4.95 12.89 -22.39
C ALA A 1260 -4.45 11.49 -22.77
N MET A 1261 -4.86 10.45 -22.04
CA MET A 1261 -4.40 9.08 -22.28
C MET A 1261 -5.53 8.23 -22.86
N SER A 1262 -5.17 7.23 -23.67
CA SER A 1262 -6.10 6.30 -24.30
C SER A 1262 -5.70 4.86 -23.99
N PRO A 1263 -5.99 4.35 -22.79
CA PRO A 1263 -5.52 3.05 -22.30
C PRO A 1263 -5.82 1.85 -23.21
N LEU A 1264 -7.02 1.77 -23.81
CA LEU A 1264 -7.35 0.69 -24.73
C LEU A 1264 -6.48 0.75 -25.99
N SER A 1265 -6.32 1.95 -26.56
CA SER A 1265 -5.43 2.18 -27.69
C SER A 1265 -3.96 1.87 -27.35
N ASN A 1266 -3.48 2.30 -26.18
CA ASN A 1266 -2.12 2.02 -25.73
C ASN A 1266 -1.83 0.52 -25.58
N THR A 1267 -2.86 -0.31 -25.34
CA THR A 1267 -2.73 -1.77 -25.22
C THR A 1267 -2.29 -2.42 -26.53
N ALA A 1268 -2.54 -1.80 -27.69
CA ALA A 1268 -2.11 -2.30 -28.99
C ALA A 1268 -0.58 -2.31 -29.18
N GLY A 1269 0.18 -1.64 -28.30
CA GLY A 1269 1.59 -1.99 -28.14
C GLY A 1269 2.50 -1.01 -27.39
N ALA A 1270 1.95 -0.01 -26.72
CA ALA A 1270 2.73 0.89 -25.86
C ALA A 1270 2.87 0.35 -24.43
N SER A 1271 1.75 -0.06 -23.81
CA SER A 1271 1.71 -0.66 -22.48
C SER A 1271 0.47 -1.55 -22.33
N ALA A 1272 0.58 -2.69 -21.63
CA ALA A 1272 -0.59 -3.50 -21.30
C ALA A 1272 -1.57 -2.70 -20.42
N TYR A 1273 -2.87 -2.99 -20.51
CA TYR A 1273 -3.90 -2.18 -19.84
C TYR A 1273 -3.65 -2.01 -18.33
N LEU A 1274 -3.34 -3.11 -17.62
CA LEU A 1274 -3.07 -3.06 -16.16
C LEU A 1274 -1.71 -2.43 -15.81
N GLU A 1275 -0.79 -2.33 -16.77
CA GLU A 1275 0.53 -1.71 -16.63
C GLU A 1275 0.55 -0.26 -17.15
N ASN A 1276 -0.59 0.25 -17.63
CA ASN A 1276 -0.69 1.63 -18.06
C ASN A 1276 -0.41 2.57 -16.86
N PRO A 1277 0.38 3.64 -17.03
CA PRO A 1277 0.75 4.52 -15.91
C PRO A 1277 -0.37 5.49 -15.49
N PHE A 1278 -1.52 5.51 -16.17
CA PHE A 1278 -2.65 6.39 -15.85
C PHE A 1278 -3.03 6.41 -14.37
N PRO A 1279 -3.32 5.28 -13.67
CA PRO A 1279 -3.66 5.30 -12.25
C PRO A 1279 -2.56 5.88 -11.37
N VAL A 1280 -1.30 5.62 -11.71
CA VAL A 1280 -0.15 6.16 -10.99
C VAL A 1280 -0.04 7.67 -11.19
N PHE A 1281 -0.17 8.17 -12.42
CA PHE A 1281 -0.17 9.60 -12.72
C PHE A 1281 -1.33 10.32 -12.02
N PHE A 1282 -2.51 9.72 -12.03
CA PHE A 1282 -3.69 10.24 -11.33
C PHE A 1282 -3.47 10.30 -9.82
N HIS A 1283 -2.96 9.24 -9.19
CA HIS A 1283 -2.69 9.23 -7.75
C HIS A 1283 -1.61 10.26 -7.35
N ARG A 1284 -0.59 10.45 -8.19
CA ARG A 1284 0.46 11.46 -8.01
C ARG A 1284 -0.02 12.90 -8.23
N GLY A 1285 -1.21 13.09 -8.79
CA GLY A 1285 -1.84 14.41 -8.97
C GLY A 1285 -1.45 15.12 -10.27
N LEU A 1286 -1.03 14.37 -11.29
CA LEU A 1286 -0.88 14.91 -12.64
C LEU A 1286 -2.26 15.25 -13.22
N ASN A 1287 -2.30 16.27 -14.07
CA ASN A 1287 -3.50 16.69 -14.79
C ASN A 1287 -3.79 15.71 -15.95
N VAL A 1288 -4.39 14.56 -15.64
CA VAL A 1288 -4.68 13.49 -16.60
C VAL A 1288 -6.17 13.40 -16.93
N SER A 1289 -6.49 13.03 -18.18
CA SER A 1289 -7.84 12.74 -18.67
C SER A 1289 -7.86 11.48 -19.54
N LEU A 1290 -9.04 10.85 -19.69
CA LEU A 1290 -9.24 9.70 -20.59
C LEU A 1290 -9.78 10.18 -21.95
N ALA A 1291 -9.31 9.55 -23.02
CA ALA A 1291 -9.70 9.80 -24.40
C ALA A 1291 -9.64 8.50 -25.22
N THR A 1292 -10.27 8.42 -26.39
CA THR A 1292 -10.45 7.12 -27.09
C THR A 1292 -9.44 6.83 -28.20
N ASN A 1293 -8.77 7.87 -28.72
CA ASN A 1293 -7.87 7.86 -29.87
C ASN A 1293 -8.54 7.42 -31.19
N GLN A 1294 -8.82 6.12 -31.33
CA GLN A 1294 -9.39 5.51 -32.54
C GLN A 1294 -10.42 4.43 -32.16
N PRO A 1295 -11.65 4.83 -31.75
CA PRO A 1295 -12.76 3.92 -31.43
C PRO A 1295 -12.96 2.77 -32.39
N LEU A 1296 -12.81 3.01 -33.70
CA LEU A 1296 -12.97 2.02 -34.76
C LEU A 1296 -12.17 0.73 -34.52
N TYR A 1297 -10.97 0.83 -33.95
CA TYR A 1297 -10.05 -0.30 -33.81
C TYR A 1297 -9.98 -0.86 -32.39
N PHE A 1298 -10.33 -0.06 -31.38
CA PHE A 1298 -10.03 -0.39 -29.97
C PHE A 1298 -11.27 -0.56 -29.09
N HIS A 1299 -12.46 -0.19 -29.57
CA HIS A 1299 -13.68 -0.14 -28.76
C HIS A 1299 -14.80 -0.99 -29.37
N PHE A 1300 -15.63 -1.57 -28.51
CA PHE A 1300 -16.71 -2.47 -28.92
C PHE A 1300 -18.11 -1.89 -28.66
N THR A 1301 -18.22 -0.91 -27.77
CA THR A 1301 -19.49 -0.25 -27.43
C THR A 1301 -19.77 0.95 -28.33
N ARG A 1302 -21.04 1.40 -28.39
CA ARG A 1302 -21.43 2.65 -29.10
C ARG A 1302 -20.99 3.92 -28.37
N GLU A 1303 -20.57 3.81 -27.12
CA GLU A 1303 -20.15 4.90 -26.26
C GLU A 1303 -18.66 4.70 -25.86
N PRO A 1304 -17.71 4.86 -26.79
CA PRO A 1304 -16.31 4.46 -26.56
C PRO A 1304 -15.66 5.21 -25.39
N LEU A 1305 -16.01 6.49 -25.20
CA LEU A 1305 -15.51 7.24 -24.05
C LEU A 1305 -16.03 6.64 -22.73
N VAL A 1306 -17.31 6.27 -22.67
CA VAL A 1306 -17.90 5.63 -21.47
C VAL A 1306 -17.28 4.25 -21.22
N GLU A 1307 -16.91 3.52 -22.26
CA GLU A 1307 -16.18 2.25 -22.17
C GLU A 1307 -14.81 2.43 -21.49
N GLU A 1308 -14.00 3.43 -21.87
CA GLU A 1308 -12.73 3.75 -21.20
C GLU A 1308 -12.92 4.02 -19.70
N TYR A 1309 -13.90 4.85 -19.33
CA TYR A 1309 -14.21 5.12 -17.92
C TYR A 1309 -14.69 3.86 -17.17
N SER A 1310 -15.55 3.06 -17.80
CA SER A 1310 -16.15 1.87 -17.18
C SER A 1310 -15.10 0.79 -16.92
N ILE A 1311 -14.18 0.57 -17.86
CA ILE A 1311 -13.08 -0.39 -17.70
C ILE A 1311 -12.08 0.13 -16.67
N ALA A 1312 -11.71 1.42 -16.71
CA ALA A 1312 -10.85 2.04 -15.70
C ALA A 1312 -11.42 1.91 -14.28
N ALA A 1313 -12.71 2.21 -14.10
CA ALA A 1313 -13.40 2.06 -12.83
C ALA A 1313 -13.38 0.61 -12.32
N LYS A 1314 -13.63 -0.36 -13.20
CA LYS A 1314 -13.68 -1.77 -12.81
C LYS A 1314 -12.30 -2.37 -12.51
N LEU A 1315 -11.30 -2.08 -13.33
CA LEU A 1315 -9.97 -2.69 -13.25
C LEU A 1315 -9.03 -1.97 -12.28
N TRP A 1316 -8.99 -0.63 -12.30
CA TRP A 1316 -8.17 0.17 -11.39
C TRP A 1316 -8.90 0.57 -10.10
N LYS A 1317 -10.18 0.19 -9.96
CA LYS A 1317 -11.01 0.45 -8.77
C LYS A 1317 -11.14 1.94 -8.48
N PHE A 1318 -11.28 2.76 -9.51
CA PHE A 1318 -11.60 4.17 -9.34
C PHE A 1318 -13.01 4.35 -8.79
N GLU A 1319 -13.12 5.24 -7.83
CA GLU A 1319 -14.38 5.64 -7.23
C GLU A 1319 -15.09 6.69 -8.12
N LEU A 1320 -16.37 6.93 -7.84
CA LEU A 1320 -17.16 7.95 -8.53
C LEU A 1320 -16.50 9.34 -8.51
N ASN A 1321 -15.91 9.71 -7.38
CA ASN A 1321 -15.23 10.98 -7.22
C ASN A 1321 -13.94 11.06 -8.07
N ASP A 1322 -13.24 9.92 -8.26
CA ASP A 1322 -12.07 9.83 -9.14
C ASP A 1322 -12.47 10.01 -10.60
N MET A 1323 -13.51 9.30 -11.04
CA MET A 1323 -14.03 9.45 -12.41
C MET A 1323 -14.49 10.88 -12.69
N SER A 1324 -15.15 11.52 -11.72
CA SER A 1324 -15.58 12.92 -11.83
C SER A 1324 -14.40 13.89 -11.91
N GLU A 1325 -13.32 13.64 -11.18
CA GLU A 1325 -12.08 14.44 -11.27
C GLU A 1325 -11.43 14.30 -12.65
N ILE A 1326 -11.35 13.07 -13.17
CA ILE A 1326 -10.81 12.80 -14.51
C ILE A 1326 -11.68 13.49 -15.59
N ALA A 1327 -13.01 13.43 -15.45
CA ALA A 1327 -13.94 14.14 -16.34
C ALA A 1327 -13.80 15.67 -16.26
N ARG A 1328 -13.70 16.24 -15.05
CA ARG A 1328 -13.40 17.67 -14.87
C ARG A 1328 -12.09 18.06 -15.56
N ASN A 1329 -11.05 17.24 -15.44
CA ASN A 1329 -9.77 17.51 -16.10
C ASN A 1329 -9.93 17.52 -17.64
N SER A 1330 -10.72 16.61 -18.21
CA SER A 1330 -11.01 16.61 -19.66
C SER A 1330 -11.66 17.93 -20.12
N VAL A 1331 -12.62 18.46 -19.35
CA VAL A 1331 -13.27 19.74 -19.63
C VAL A 1331 -12.25 20.89 -19.56
N LEU A 1332 -11.39 20.91 -18.54
CA LEU A 1332 -10.35 21.93 -18.40
C LEU A 1332 -9.34 21.90 -19.56
N GLN A 1333 -8.92 20.71 -19.98
CA GLN A 1333 -7.97 20.47 -21.08
C GLN A 1333 -8.57 20.74 -22.47
N SER A 1334 -9.90 20.74 -22.59
CA SER A 1334 -10.58 20.92 -23.86
C SER A 1334 -10.45 22.34 -24.44
N GLY A 1335 -10.68 22.48 -25.75
CA GLY A 1335 -10.71 23.75 -26.45
C GLY A 1335 -12.07 24.44 -26.52
N PHE A 1336 -13.04 24.05 -25.66
CA PHE A 1336 -14.34 24.73 -25.59
C PHE A 1336 -14.22 26.13 -24.95
N SER A 1337 -15.17 27.02 -25.28
CA SER A 1337 -15.16 28.41 -24.78
C SER A 1337 -15.34 28.47 -23.26
N ALA A 1338 -14.86 29.56 -22.64
CA ALA A 1338 -15.01 29.73 -21.20
C ALA A 1338 -16.47 29.74 -20.76
N ALA A 1339 -17.38 30.37 -21.51
CA ALA A 1339 -18.82 30.36 -21.21
C ALA A 1339 -19.38 28.92 -21.16
N TRP A 1340 -18.92 28.03 -22.05
CA TRP A 1340 -19.31 26.63 -22.02
C TRP A 1340 -18.71 25.89 -20.81
N LYS A 1341 -17.42 26.09 -20.52
CA LYS A 1341 -16.75 25.51 -19.36
C LYS A 1341 -17.36 26.01 -18.04
N GLU A 1342 -17.79 27.26 -18.00
CA GLU A 1342 -18.52 27.86 -16.90
C GLU A 1342 -19.85 27.15 -16.68
N ASN A 1343 -20.59 26.89 -17.75
CA ASN A 1343 -21.81 26.10 -17.68
C ASN A 1343 -21.55 24.66 -17.19
N ALA A 1344 -20.46 24.04 -17.65
CA ALA A 1344 -20.10 22.66 -17.33
C ALA A 1344 -19.56 22.47 -15.90
N LEU A 1345 -18.81 23.43 -15.36
CA LEU A 1345 -18.07 23.29 -14.09
C LEU A 1345 -18.42 24.33 -13.02
N GLY A 1346 -18.95 25.50 -13.40
CA GLY A 1346 -19.33 26.58 -12.52
C GLY A 1346 -18.65 27.94 -12.83
N PRO A 1347 -19.15 29.05 -12.24
CA PRO A 1347 -18.74 30.43 -12.53
C PRO A 1347 -17.26 30.74 -12.34
N ARG A 1348 -16.58 29.98 -11.48
CA ARG A 1348 -15.18 30.24 -11.07
C ARG A 1348 -14.26 29.07 -11.38
N TYR A 1349 -14.60 28.27 -12.40
CA TYR A 1349 -13.89 27.01 -12.70
C TYR A 1349 -12.38 27.17 -12.92
N GLN A 1350 -11.92 28.38 -13.25
CA GLN A 1350 -10.51 28.72 -13.44
C GLN A 1350 -9.72 28.64 -12.13
N LEU A 1351 -10.38 28.92 -10.99
CA LEU A 1351 -9.77 28.83 -9.67
C LEU A 1351 -9.55 27.35 -9.31
N ARG A 1352 -8.34 27.01 -8.87
CA ARG A 1352 -7.99 25.62 -8.49
C ARG A 1352 -8.39 25.28 -7.06
N SER A 1353 -8.68 26.29 -6.25
CA SER A 1353 -9.19 26.11 -4.89
C SER A 1353 -10.65 25.65 -4.89
N THR A 1354 -11.15 25.28 -3.73
CA THR A 1354 -12.57 24.96 -3.48
C THR A 1354 -13.52 26.08 -3.90
N LEU A 1355 -13.07 27.34 -3.91
CA LEU A 1355 -13.88 28.47 -4.40
C LEU A 1355 -14.23 28.37 -5.89
N GLY A 1356 -13.43 27.64 -6.66
CA GLY A 1356 -13.67 27.37 -8.08
C GLY A 1356 -14.47 26.09 -8.35
N ASN A 1357 -14.85 25.35 -7.32
CA ASN A 1357 -15.55 24.08 -7.47
C ASN A 1357 -17.05 24.26 -7.21
N ASP A 1358 -17.89 24.02 -8.23
CA ASP A 1358 -19.32 23.76 -7.99
C ASP A 1358 -19.54 22.25 -8.04
N VAL A 1359 -19.69 21.64 -6.86
CA VAL A 1359 -19.87 20.19 -6.69
C VAL A 1359 -21.09 19.66 -7.47
N ARG A 1360 -22.10 20.49 -7.77
CA ARG A 1360 -23.29 20.06 -8.53
C ARG A 1360 -23.02 19.94 -10.03
N ARG A 1361 -21.97 20.59 -10.50
CA ARG A 1361 -21.56 20.61 -11.90
C ARG A 1361 -20.38 19.69 -12.15
N SER A 1362 -19.29 19.89 -11.41
CA SER A 1362 -18.08 19.07 -11.53
C SER A 1362 -18.24 17.65 -11.01
N ARG A 1363 -19.16 17.44 -10.06
CA ARG A 1363 -19.35 16.19 -9.29
C ARG A 1363 -18.15 15.78 -8.44
N VAL A 1364 -17.11 16.62 -8.39
CA VAL A 1364 -15.93 16.44 -7.54
C VAL A 1364 -16.21 17.02 -6.16
N SER A 1365 -15.96 16.25 -5.12
CA SER A 1365 -16.12 16.70 -3.74
C SER A 1365 -15.16 17.85 -3.39
N ASP A 1366 -15.62 18.80 -2.56
CA ASP A 1366 -14.74 19.88 -2.07
C ASP A 1366 -13.58 19.35 -1.24
N ILE A 1367 -13.76 18.21 -0.56
CA ILE A 1367 -12.66 17.52 0.16
C ILE A 1367 -11.54 17.15 -0.81
N ARG A 1368 -11.87 16.58 -1.98
CA ARG A 1368 -10.88 16.23 -3.00
C ARG A 1368 -10.16 17.46 -3.54
N VAL A 1369 -10.91 18.51 -3.86
CA VAL A 1369 -10.33 19.75 -4.38
C VAL A 1369 -9.42 20.42 -3.34
N ALA A 1370 -9.87 20.50 -2.09
CA ALA A 1370 -9.06 21.00 -0.98
C ALA A 1370 -7.78 20.18 -0.81
N TYR A 1371 -7.87 18.85 -0.82
CA TYR A 1371 -6.71 17.98 -0.72
C TYR A 1371 -5.70 18.21 -1.85
N ARG A 1372 -6.16 18.22 -3.11
CA ARG A 1372 -5.28 18.45 -4.28
C ARG A 1372 -4.59 19.81 -4.20
N TYR A 1373 -5.35 20.85 -3.85
CA TYR A 1373 -4.83 22.21 -3.70
C TYR A 1373 -3.79 22.31 -2.58
N GLU A 1374 -4.10 21.77 -1.39
CA GLU A 1374 -3.23 21.80 -0.23
C GLU A 1374 -1.93 21.00 -0.45
N VAL A 1375 -2.01 19.81 -1.06
CA VAL A 1375 -0.83 18.99 -1.38
C VAL A 1375 0.05 19.66 -2.44
N TYR A 1376 -0.54 20.24 -3.48
CA TYR A 1376 0.19 20.96 -4.51
C TYR A 1376 0.98 22.15 -3.94
N HIS A 1377 0.34 22.98 -3.12
CA HIS A 1377 1.03 24.11 -2.47
C HIS A 1377 2.08 23.67 -1.45
N THR A 1378 1.86 22.56 -0.76
CA THR A 1378 2.87 21.97 0.14
C THR A 1378 4.11 21.55 -0.64
N GLU A 1379 3.94 21.00 -1.84
CA GLU A 1379 5.04 20.63 -2.71
C GLU A 1379 5.79 21.86 -3.26
N LEU A 1380 5.08 22.91 -3.65
CA LEU A 1380 5.71 24.17 -4.06
C LEU A 1380 6.51 24.82 -2.92
N ASN A 1381 5.96 24.83 -1.71
CA ASN A 1381 6.67 25.34 -0.53
C ASN A 1381 7.94 24.53 -0.24
N PHE A 1382 7.89 23.20 -0.39
CA PHE A 1382 9.08 22.36 -0.29
C PHE A 1382 10.16 22.79 -1.29
N LEU A 1383 9.81 23.04 -2.56
CA LEU A 1383 10.77 23.50 -3.56
C LEU A 1383 11.33 24.90 -3.24
N ASP A 1384 10.50 25.83 -2.75
CA ASP A 1384 10.93 27.17 -2.36
C ASP A 1384 11.87 27.13 -1.14
N GLU A 1385 11.64 26.25 -0.17
CA GLU A 1385 12.52 26.01 0.98
C GLU A 1385 13.90 25.49 0.53
N GLN A 1386 13.94 24.55 -0.42
CA GLN A 1386 15.21 24.05 -0.98
C GLN A 1386 16.01 25.17 -1.67
N LEU A 1387 15.34 26.17 -2.26
CA LEU A 1387 15.99 27.33 -2.88
C LEU A 1387 16.43 28.37 -1.86
N ALA A 1388 15.71 28.53 -0.75
CA ALA A 1388 16.06 29.48 0.31
C ALA A 1388 17.34 29.06 1.06
N ALA A 1389 17.55 27.74 1.23
CA ALA A 1389 18.76 27.18 1.84
C ALA A 1389 20.05 27.54 1.09
N ALA A 1390 19.94 27.98 -0.18
CA ALA A 1390 21.06 28.39 -1.02
C ALA A 1390 21.77 29.67 -0.59
N SER A 1391 21.13 30.53 0.22
CA SER A 1391 21.63 31.89 0.51
C SER A 1391 22.46 31.88 1.80
N PRO A 1392 23.81 31.80 1.77
CA PRO A 1392 24.60 31.88 2.98
C PRO A 1392 24.90 33.35 3.24
N GLY A 1393 24.53 33.83 4.43
CA GLY A 1393 25.08 35.07 4.99
C GLY A 1393 26.57 34.91 5.27
N PHE A 1394 27.41 34.86 4.24
CA PHE A 1394 28.86 34.98 4.35
C PHE A 1394 29.23 36.47 4.29
N ALA A 1395 28.85 37.22 5.32
CA ALA A 1395 29.56 38.43 5.72
C ALA A 1395 30.89 38.04 6.40
N GLY A 1396 31.68 37.22 5.70
CA GLY A 1396 33.01 36.80 6.12
C GLY A 1396 34.03 37.78 5.57
N LYS A 1397 34.36 38.78 6.39
CA LYS A 1397 35.54 39.66 6.34
C LYS A 1397 36.62 39.22 5.34
N SER A 1398 36.48 39.54 4.06
CA SER A 1398 37.59 39.53 3.12
C SER A 1398 38.18 40.93 3.12
N SER A 1399 39.21 41.11 3.93
CA SER A 1399 40.12 42.25 3.89
C SER A 1399 40.67 42.41 2.47
N VAL A 1400 40.08 43.32 1.69
CA VAL A 1400 40.72 43.85 0.48
C VAL A 1400 41.55 45.06 0.93
N PRO A 1401 42.86 45.09 0.65
CA PRO A 1401 43.76 46.13 1.13
C PRO A 1401 43.40 47.48 0.50
N GLU A 1402 43.23 48.49 1.36
CA GLU A 1402 42.98 49.88 1.04
C GLU A 1402 44.05 50.42 0.07
N THR A 1403 43.67 50.64 -1.18
CA THR A 1403 44.38 51.59 -2.05
C THR A 1403 43.84 52.98 -1.79
N ALA A 1404 44.69 53.80 -1.18
CA ALA A 1404 44.46 55.17 -0.78
C ALA A 1404 43.86 56.04 -1.89
N SER A 1405 42.75 56.73 -1.57
CA SER A 1405 42.22 57.88 -2.32
C SER A 1405 42.32 59.11 -1.41
N PRO A 1406 42.91 60.23 -1.87
CA PRO A 1406 43.11 61.43 -1.06
C PRO A 1406 41.79 62.23 -0.85
N PRO A 1407 41.73 63.05 0.22
CA PRO A 1407 40.49 63.62 0.73
C PRO A 1407 40.04 64.84 -0.09
N ALA A 1408 38.76 64.89 -0.44
CA ALA A 1408 38.11 66.08 -0.99
C ALA A 1408 37.20 66.68 0.09
N GLU A 1409 37.38 67.98 0.29
CA GLU A 1409 36.90 68.79 1.40
C GLU A 1409 35.37 68.92 1.44
N ALA A 1410 34.89 69.00 2.68
CA ALA A 1410 33.53 69.36 3.02
C ALA A 1410 33.28 70.84 2.73
N ASP A 1411 32.20 71.14 2.00
CA ASP A 1411 31.59 72.46 2.05
C ASP A 1411 30.10 72.31 2.33
N ALA A 1412 29.77 72.49 3.60
CA ALA A 1412 28.42 72.60 4.12
C ALA A 1412 28.13 74.08 4.33
N SER A 1413 27.31 74.69 3.49
CA SER A 1413 26.80 76.03 3.78
C SER A 1413 25.34 76.23 3.37
N ARG A 1414 24.58 76.58 4.43
CA ARG A 1414 23.45 77.52 4.47
C ARG A 1414 22.10 77.09 3.88
N GLY A 1415 21.22 76.71 4.80
CA GLY A 1415 19.80 77.03 4.72
C GLY A 1415 19.51 78.50 5.01
N HIS A 1416 18.43 79.02 4.42
CA HIS A 1416 17.54 80.07 4.93
C HIS A 1416 16.48 80.38 3.86
N MET A 1417 15.21 80.07 4.14
CA MET A 1417 14.07 80.97 3.92
C MET A 1417 12.80 80.33 4.48
N ASN A 1418 12.48 80.72 5.72
CA ASN A 1418 11.12 80.79 6.21
C ASN A 1418 10.40 81.94 5.49
N SER A 1419 9.08 81.81 5.25
CA SER A 1419 8.05 82.77 5.71
C SER A 1419 6.75 82.68 4.87
N LEU A 1420 5.64 83.04 5.53
CA LEU A 1420 4.35 83.53 5.00
C LEU A 1420 3.26 82.51 4.63
N LEU A 1421 2.32 82.28 5.57
CA LEU A 1421 1.00 82.95 5.67
C LEU A 1421 -0.12 82.01 6.15
N ASN A 1422 -0.48 82.21 7.43
CA ASN A 1422 -1.76 81.85 8.04
C ASN A 1422 -2.90 82.73 7.50
N GLY A 1423 -4.13 82.20 7.46
CA GLY A 1423 -5.34 83.03 7.52
C GLY A 1423 -6.65 82.35 7.12
N VAL A 1424 -7.68 82.54 7.96
CA VAL A 1424 -9.14 82.40 7.70
C VAL A 1424 -9.70 80.97 7.87
N SER A 1425 -10.80 80.69 8.57
CA SER A 1425 -11.65 81.37 9.56
C SER A 1425 -12.70 80.34 10.01
N ARG A 1426 -12.82 80.17 11.33
CA ARG A 1426 -14.02 79.91 12.15
C ARG A 1426 -15.35 79.52 11.46
N PHE A 1427 -15.88 78.34 11.81
CA PHE A 1427 -17.28 78.18 12.22
C PHE A 1427 -17.38 77.22 13.42
N SER A 1428 -17.96 77.72 14.50
CA SER A 1428 -18.27 77.00 15.75
C SER A 1428 -19.58 76.23 15.63
N THR A 1429 -19.67 75.07 16.28
CA THR A 1429 -20.86 74.64 17.05
C THR A 1429 -20.42 73.71 18.18
N ASP A 1430 -21.01 73.96 19.33
CA ASP A 1430 -20.75 73.42 20.66
C ASP A 1430 -21.26 71.99 20.91
N ALA A 1431 -20.76 71.44 22.02
CA ALA A 1431 -21.42 70.57 23.00
C ALA A 1431 -21.09 69.07 22.99
N GLY A 1432 -20.32 68.63 24.01
CA GLY A 1432 -20.42 67.29 24.57
C GLY A 1432 -19.11 66.62 25.03
N CYS A 1433 -18.76 66.80 26.31
CA CYS A 1433 -17.96 65.92 27.18
C CYS A 1433 -16.50 65.50 26.81
N GLU A 1434 -15.55 66.10 27.53
CA GLU A 1434 -14.35 65.47 28.11
C GLU A 1434 -14.71 64.58 29.34
N PRO A 1435 -13.81 63.76 29.98
CA PRO A 1435 -12.34 63.71 29.86
C PRO A 1435 -11.65 62.31 29.86
N ALA A 1436 -10.39 62.34 29.43
CA ALA A 1436 -9.18 61.70 29.99
C ALA A 1436 -9.17 60.19 30.37
N ALA A 1437 -8.29 59.43 29.70
CA ALA A 1437 -7.04 58.95 30.31
C ALA A 1437 -6.18 58.25 29.23
N GLY A 1438 -5.00 58.80 28.98
CA GLY A 1438 -3.98 58.16 28.16
C GLY A 1438 -3.20 57.11 28.93
N ALA A 1439 -2.85 56.03 28.25
CA ALA A 1439 -1.69 55.21 28.57
C ALA A 1439 -0.99 54.86 27.25
N GLY A 1440 0.22 55.39 27.10
CA GLY A 1440 1.00 55.33 25.87
C GLY A 1440 1.35 53.90 25.47
N ARG A 1441 1.11 53.58 24.19
CA ARG A 1441 1.78 52.48 23.51
C ARG A 1441 3.05 53.04 22.87
N SER A 1442 4.19 52.64 23.42
CA SER A 1442 5.50 52.79 22.77
C SER A 1442 5.53 51.99 21.46
N PRO A 1443 6.22 52.50 20.42
CA PRO A 1443 6.27 51.86 19.10
C PRO A 1443 7.17 50.62 19.13
N ALA A 1444 6.62 49.47 18.73
CA ALA A 1444 7.36 48.25 18.53
C ALA A 1444 8.37 48.41 17.36
N PRO A 1445 9.57 47.81 17.48
CA PRO A 1445 10.67 48.03 16.54
C PRO A 1445 10.41 47.37 15.19
N THR A 1446 10.89 48.05 14.16
CA THR A 1446 10.97 47.68 12.74
C THR A 1446 10.99 46.17 12.48
N ALA A 1447 9.88 45.64 11.98
CA ALA A 1447 9.77 44.28 11.49
C ALA A 1447 10.76 44.05 10.34
N SER A 1448 11.70 43.13 10.54
CA SER A 1448 12.48 42.53 9.47
C SER A 1448 11.53 42.03 8.39
N SER A 1449 11.73 42.49 7.15
CA SER A 1449 10.96 42.11 5.96
C SER A 1449 10.86 40.59 5.84
N GLN A 1450 9.77 40.01 6.36
CA GLN A 1450 9.39 38.64 6.08
C GLN A 1450 8.90 38.61 4.64
N ARG A 1451 9.71 38.04 3.76
CA ARG A 1451 9.37 37.81 2.36
C ARG A 1451 8.09 36.96 2.32
N MET A 1452 6.99 37.52 1.81
CA MET A 1452 5.69 36.81 1.72
C MET A 1452 5.84 35.47 0.98
N PRO A 1453 5.28 34.36 1.49
CA PRO A 1453 5.28 33.07 0.80
C PRO A 1453 4.54 33.15 -0.53
N ARG A 1454 5.04 32.47 -1.57
CA ARG A 1454 4.46 32.46 -2.93
C ARG A 1454 3.00 32.00 -2.96
N ALA A 1455 2.58 31.15 -2.04
CA ALA A 1455 1.19 30.75 -1.90
C ALA A 1455 0.26 31.96 -1.66
N MET A 1456 0.70 32.98 -0.92
CA MET A 1456 -0.07 34.23 -0.81
C MET A 1456 -0.11 35.00 -2.12
N LYS A 1457 0.94 34.98 -2.95
CA LYS A 1457 0.89 35.61 -4.28
C LYS A 1457 -0.11 34.95 -5.20
N LEU A 1458 -0.16 33.62 -5.23
CA LEU A 1458 -1.16 32.88 -6.02
C LEU A 1458 -2.57 33.11 -5.47
N LEU A 1459 -2.74 33.12 -4.14
CA LEU A 1459 -4.04 33.40 -3.53
C LEU A 1459 -4.45 34.86 -3.71
N GLU A 1460 -3.52 35.81 -3.72
CA GLU A 1460 -3.74 37.21 -4.10
C GLU A 1460 -4.05 37.34 -5.60
N GLU A 1461 -3.41 36.56 -6.48
CA GLU A 1461 -3.75 36.50 -7.91
C GLU A 1461 -5.17 35.94 -8.09
N GLU A 1462 -5.56 34.89 -7.36
CA GLU A 1462 -6.91 34.32 -7.35
C GLU A 1462 -7.94 35.26 -6.71
N LEU A 1463 -7.56 35.98 -5.66
CA LEU A 1463 -8.38 37.02 -5.02
C LEU A 1463 -8.47 38.29 -5.88
N ALA A 1464 -7.43 38.61 -6.66
CA ALA A 1464 -7.43 39.72 -7.62
C ALA A 1464 -8.34 39.39 -8.79
N ILE A 1465 -8.31 38.14 -9.30
CA ILE A 1465 -9.30 37.64 -10.26
C ILE A 1465 -10.72 37.75 -9.65
N CYS A 1466 -10.91 37.43 -8.37
CA CYS A 1466 -12.20 37.65 -7.70
C CYS A 1466 -12.56 39.13 -7.52
N GLY A 1467 -11.57 39.99 -7.26
CA GLY A 1467 -11.71 41.42 -7.02
C GLY A 1467 -12.09 42.19 -8.29
N ASP A 1468 -11.50 41.83 -9.42
CA ASP A 1468 -11.83 42.37 -10.74
C ASP A 1468 -13.26 41.99 -11.13
N VAL A 1469 -13.71 40.77 -10.81
CA VAL A 1469 -15.12 40.37 -11.02
C VAL A 1469 -16.07 41.13 -10.09
N TRP A 1470 -15.69 41.43 -8.85
CA TRP A 1470 -16.54 42.20 -7.94
C TRP A 1470 -16.63 43.68 -8.34
N GLN A 1471 -15.55 44.28 -8.82
CA GLN A 1471 -15.57 45.65 -9.32
C GLN A 1471 -16.25 45.76 -10.69
N GLY A 1472 -16.23 44.71 -11.51
CA GLY A 1472 -16.93 44.65 -12.79
C GLY A 1472 -18.47 44.73 -12.69
N VAL A 1473 -19.06 44.36 -11.55
CA VAL A 1473 -20.53 44.45 -11.34
C VAL A 1473 -20.96 45.79 -10.74
N ALA A 1474 -20.02 46.61 -10.25
CA ALA A 1474 -20.33 47.81 -9.49
C ALA A 1474 -19.62 49.07 -10.02
N SER A 1475 -19.54 49.28 -11.33
CA SER A 1475 -19.28 50.59 -11.94
C SER A 1475 -19.44 50.52 -13.46
N THR A 1476 -20.53 51.06 -14.00
CA THR A 1476 -20.61 51.54 -15.39
C THR A 1476 -20.15 53.00 -15.42
N PRO A 1477 -18.95 53.35 -15.92
CA PRO A 1477 -18.56 54.74 -16.10
C PRO A 1477 -18.74 55.14 -17.56
N LEU A 1478 -19.54 56.18 -17.76
CA LEU A 1478 -19.65 56.92 -19.01
C LEU A 1478 -18.28 57.49 -19.41
N LEU A 1479 -17.82 57.14 -20.61
CA LEU A 1479 -16.67 57.73 -21.31
C LEU A 1479 -16.75 59.27 -21.33
N PRO A 1480 -15.68 59.98 -20.92
CA PRO A 1480 -15.41 61.34 -21.38
C PRO A 1480 -14.31 61.32 -22.44
N THR A 1481 -14.64 62.00 -23.53
CA THR A 1481 -13.89 62.21 -24.75
C THR A 1481 -12.70 63.17 -24.58
N SER A 1482 -11.65 62.89 -25.35
CA SER A 1482 -10.73 63.85 -26.01
C SER A 1482 -9.88 64.80 -25.15
N THR A 1483 -8.55 64.70 -25.26
CA THR A 1483 -7.71 65.69 -25.97
C THR A 1483 -6.24 65.20 -26.02
N PRO A 1484 -5.57 65.24 -27.19
CA PRO A 1484 -4.22 64.74 -27.37
C PRO A 1484 -3.18 65.84 -27.09
N ASN A 1485 -2.24 65.60 -26.18
CA ASN A 1485 -1.09 66.48 -25.97
C ASN A 1485 0.12 65.98 -26.76
N THR A 1486 0.61 66.90 -27.57
CA THR A 1486 1.75 66.91 -28.46
C THR A 1486 3.12 66.83 -27.77
N ASP A 1487 4.06 66.23 -28.51
CA ASP A 1487 5.48 66.54 -28.61
C ASP A 1487 6.41 66.37 -27.39
N GLY A 1488 7.19 65.29 -27.43
CA GLY A 1488 8.38 65.07 -26.61
C GLY A 1488 9.48 64.37 -27.43
N SER A 1489 10.06 65.07 -28.40
CA SER A 1489 11.23 64.64 -29.16
C SER A 1489 12.48 64.60 -28.27
N LEU A 1490 12.91 63.42 -27.85
CA LEU A 1490 14.20 63.21 -27.18
C LEU A 1490 15.22 62.65 -28.19
N THR A 1491 16.11 63.53 -28.62
CA THR A 1491 17.22 63.29 -29.53
C THR A 1491 18.25 62.33 -28.95
N PHE A 1492 18.50 61.24 -29.68
CA PHE A 1492 19.59 60.30 -29.51
C PHE A 1492 20.95 60.97 -29.78
N LEU A 1493 21.86 60.96 -28.81
CA LEU A 1493 23.27 61.25 -29.01
C LEU A 1493 24.07 59.95 -29.09
N HIS A 1494 24.48 59.65 -30.32
CA HIS A 1494 25.54 58.71 -30.68
C HIS A 1494 26.80 58.96 -29.85
N THR A 1495 27.27 57.97 -29.11
CA THR A 1495 28.69 57.88 -28.73
C THR A 1495 29.23 56.53 -29.19
N THR A 1496 29.91 56.59 -30.32
CA THR A 1496 30.70 55.54 -30.94
C THR A 1496 31.90 55.22 -30.05
N ASN A 1497 31.99 54.01 -29.51
CA ASN A 1497 33.22 53.52 -28.89
C ASN A 1497 33.61 52.18 -29.50
N SER A 1498 34.18 52.26 -30.69
CA SER A 1498 34.87 51.18 -31.38
C SER A 1498 36.17 50.85 -30.65
N ARG A 1499 36.19 49.75 -29.89
CA ARG A 1499 37.45 49.10 -29.50
C ARG A 1499 37.48 47.71 -30.12
N SER A 1500 38.18 47.64 -31.26
CA SER A 1500 38.55 46.40 -31.93
C SER A 1500 39.50 45.61 -31.01
N VAL A 1501 39.01 44.51 -30.46
CA VAL A 1501 39.84 43.54 -29.75
C VAL A 1501 40.39 42.57 -30.79
N HIS A 1502 41.69 42.70 -31.04
CA HIS A 1502 42.47 41.85 -31.93
C HIS A 1502 42.47 40.40 -31.40
N LEU A 1503 41.82 39.49 -32.14
CA LEU A 1503 41.88 38.04 -31.92
C LEU A 1503 43.27 37.53 -32.33
N SER A 1504 44.14 37.28 -31.36
CA SER A 1504 45.41 36.60 -31.58
C SER A 1504 45.18 35.09 -31.77
N ARG A 1505 45.59 34.61 -32.94
CA ARG A 1505 45.69 33.20 -33.32
C ARG A 1505 46.65 32.48 -32.37
N HIS A 1506 46.14 31.66 -31.45
CA HIS A 1506 46.95 30.64 -30.80
C HIS A 1506 46.75 29.30 -31.53
N SER A 1507 47.82 28.91 -32.20
CA SER A 1507 48.04 27.61 -32.83
C SER A 1507 47.85 26.48 -31.80
N SER A 1508 46.83 25.65 -32.01
CA SER A 1508 46.60 24.42 -31.27
C SER A 1508 47.47 23.32 -31.90
N SER A 1509 48.46 22.85 -31.15
CA SER A 1509 49.25 21.67 -31.48
C SER A 1509 48.40 20.42 -31.29
N GLU A 1510 48.50 19.54 -32.28
CA GLU A 1510 47.82 18.26 -32.44
C GLU A 1510 47.95 17.35 -31.20
N LEU A 1511 46.83 17.01 -30.57
CA LEU A 1511 46.69 15.88 -29.66
C LEU A 1511 45.85 14.83 -30.37
N LEU A 1512 46.53 13.82 -30.91
CA LEU A 1512 45.92 12.67 -31.59
C LEU A 1512 44.87 11.98 -30.71
N PRO A 1513 43.64 11.75 -31.22
CA PRO A 1513 42.60 11.03 -30.49
C PRO A 1513 42.96 9.54 -30.32
N PRO A 1514 42.57 8.90 -29.21
CA PRO A 1514 42.89 7.50 -28.93
C PRO A 1514 42.22 6.57 -29.97
N PRO A 1515 42.85 5.43 -30.30
CA PRO A 1515 42.51 4.67 -31.50
C PRO A 1515 41.10 4.05 -31.43
N LEU A 1516 40.35 4.26 -32.51
CA LEU A 1516 38.99 3.75 -32.82
C LEU A 1516 38.75 2.26 -32.49
N ALA A 1517 39.81 1.46 -32.35
CA ALA A 1517 39.73 0.05 -31.98
C ALA A 1517 39.02 -0.19 -30.63
N SER A 1518 39.28 0.66 -29.63
CA SER A 1518 38.68 0.53 -28.28
C SER A 1518 37.15 0.72 -28.32
N ARG A 1519 36.69 1.78 -28.98
CA ARG A 1519 35.25 2.08 -29.09
C ARG A 1519 34.50 1.01 -29.89
N THR A 1520 35.13 0.47 -30.93
CA THR A 1520 34.55 -0.61 -31.75
C THR A 1520 34.40 -1.91 -30.94
N ALA A 1521 35.35 -2.22 -30.06
CA ALA A 1521 35.25 -3.38 -29.16
C ALA A 1521 34.14 -3.20 -28.11
N GLN A 1522 34.01 -1.99 -27.56
CA GLN A 1522 32.96 -1.65 -26.59
C GLN A 1522 31.56 -1.79 -27.20
N LEU A 1523 31.34 -1.24 -28.41
CA LEU A 1523 30.07 -1.35 -29.14
C LEU A 1523 29.73 -2.80 -29.48
N ARG A 1524 30.69 -3.64 -29.88
CA ARG A 1524 30.44 -5.08 -30.10
C ARG A 1524 30.03 -5.80 -28.82
N GLY A 1525 30.56 -5.39 -27.67
CA GLY A 1525 30.18 -5.92 -26.37
C GLY A 1525 28.74 -5.57 -25.99
N GLU A 1526 28.34 -4.32 -26.20
CA GLU A 1526 26.97 -3.84 -25.96
C GLU A 1526 25.95 -4.55 -26.87
N ILE A 1527 26.25 -4.69 -28.16
CA ILE A 1527 25.36 -5.39 -29.12
C ILE A 1527 25.13 -6.84 -28.69
N ARG A 1528 26.16 -7.58 -28.28
CA ARG A 1528 25.99 -8.97 -27.80
C ARG A 1528 25.15 -9.06 -26.53
N ARG A 1529 25.25 -8.05 -25.65
CA ARG A 1529 24.44 -8.00 -24.42
C ARG A 1529 22.96 -7.79 -24.74
N LEU A 1530 22.67 -6.85 -25.64
CA LEU A 1530 21.32 -6.58 -26.12
C LEU A 1530 20.72 -7.78 -26.85
N ASP A 1531 21.50 -8.50 -27.66
CA ASP A 1531 21.03 -9.69 -28.38
C ASP A 1531 20.69 -10.86 -27.43
N ALA A 1532 21.50 -11.04 -26.37
CA ALA A 1532 21.22 -12.01 -25.31
C ALA A 1532 19.97 -11.65 -24.50
N GLU A 1533 19.73 -10.36 -24.26
CA GLU A 1533 18.54 -9.86 -23.56
C GLU A 1533 17.28 -9.99 -24.42
N LEU A 1534 17.37 -9.70 -25.72
CA LEU A 1534 16.30 -9.90 -26.70
C LEU A 1534 15.90 -11.39 -26.79
N THR A 1535 16.88 -12.29 -26.80
CA THR A 1535 16.64 -13.74 -26.80
C THR A 1535 15.92 -14.19 -25.53
N ARG A 1536 16.30 -13.63 -24.38
CA ARG A 1536 15.65 -13.89 -23.09
C ARG A 1536 14.20 -13.41 -23.07
N MET A 1537 13.94 -12.20 -23.58
CA MET A 1537 12.57 -11.66 -23.70
C MET A 1537 11.70 -12.49 -24.64
N ARG A 1538 12.24 -12.98 -25.77
CA ARG A 1538 11.49 -13.90 -26.66
C ARG A 1538 11.08 -15.19 -25.97
N ALA A 1539 11.96 -15.77 -25.15
CA ALA A 1539 11.65 -16.98 -24.38
C ALA A 1539 10.52 -16.73 -23.36
N VAL A 1540 10.58 -15.61 -22.63
CA VAL A 1540 9.51 -15.21 -21.69
C VAL A 1540 8.20 -14.97 -22.42
N SER A 1541 8.22 -14.29 -23.57
CA SER A 1541 7.02 -14.01 -24.36
C SER A 1541 6.36 -15.29 -24.90
N LEU A 1542 7.16 -16.28 -25.33
CA LEU A 1542 6.66 -17.62 -25.70
C LEU A 1542 6.05 -18.37 -24.51
N GLN A 1543 6.63 -18.24 -23.32
CA GLN A 1543 6.09 -18.83 -22.10
C GLN A 1543 4.74 -18.20 -21.71
N VAL A 1544 4.66 -16.87 -21.72
CA VAL A 1544 3.41 -16.12 -21.44
C VAL A 1544 2.33 -16.45 -22.48
N ALA A 1545 2.69 -16.59 -23.76
CA ALA A 1545 1.75 -17.02 -24.80
C ALA A 1545 1.22 -18.44 -24.54
N GLY A 1546 2.07 -19.35 -24.07
CA GLY A 1546 1.67 -20.70 -23.65
C GLY A 1546 0.72 -20.70 -22.44
N GLU A 1547 1.01 -19.87 -21.44
CA GLU A 1547 0.16 -19.70 -20.25
C GLU A 1547 -1.20 -19.09 -20.62
N ASN A 1548 -1.23 -18.07 -21.48
CA ASN A 1548 -2.46 -17.46 -21.97
C ASN A 1548 -3.31 -18.45 -22.77
N ASN A 1549 -2.71 -19.29 -23.62
CA ASN A 1549 -3.43 -20.36 -24.30
C ASN A 1549 -3.99 -21.39 -23.31
N SER A 1550 -3.23 -21.74 -22.27
CA SER A 1550 -3.72 -22.64 -21.21
C SER A 1550 -4.91 -22.02 -20.46
N ILE A 1551 -4.86 -20.74 -20.12
CA ILE A 1551 -5.97 -20.02 -19.47
C ILE A 1551 -7.18 -19.97 -20.39
N ALA A 1552 -7.01 -19.66 -21.68
CA ALA A 1552 -8.11 -19.64 -22.65
C ALA A 1552 -8.80 -21.00 -22.78
N VAL A 1553 -8.04 -22.09 -22.81
CA VAL A 1553 -8.57 -23.46 -22.82
C VAL A 1553 -9.34 -23.77 -21.52
N GLN A 1554 -8.81 -23.36 -20.35
CA GLN A 1554 -9.49 -23.54 -19.07
C GLN A 1554 -10.79 -22.72 -18.97
N VAL A 1555 -10.80 -21.49 -19.48
CA VAL A 1555 -12.01 -20.64 -19.53
C VAL A 1555 -13.06 -21.26 -20.45
N ASN A 1556 -12.66 -21.80 -21.60
CA ASN A 1556 -13.58 -22.50 -22.50
C ASN A 1556 -14.14 -23.79 -21.88
N ALA A 1557 -13.30 -24.57 -21.19
CA ALA A 1557 -13.75 -25.76 -20.46
C ALA A 1557 -14.71 -25.42 -19.31
N LEU A 1558 -14.48 -24.30 -18.60
CA LEU A 1558 -15.42 -23.78 -17.61
C LEU A 1558 -16.74 -23.33 -18.25
N ARG A 1559 -16.68 -22.69 -19.42
CA ARG A 1559 -17.85 -22.25 -20.17
C ARG A 1559 -18.70 -23.44 -20.65
N GLU A 1560 -18.06 -24.48 -21.17
CA GLU A 1560 -18.71 -25.75 -21.51
C GLU A 1560 -19.30 -26.43 -20.27
N ARG A 1561 -18.56 -26.48 -19.15
CA ARG A 1561 -19.08 -27.05 -17.89
C ARG A 1561 -20.31 -26.31 -17.39
N LEU A 1562 -20.28 -24.98 -17.40
CA LEU A 1562 -21.43 -24.15 -17.02
C LEU A 1562 -22.64 -24.39 -17.93
N GLN A 1563 -22.41 -24.59 -19.23
CA GLN A 1563 -23.47 -24.98 -20.17
C GLN A 1563 -24.02 -26.39 -19.86
N THR A 1564 -23.16 -27.37 -19.57
CA THR A 1564 -23.61 -28.74 -19.23
C THR A 1564 -24.29 -28.85 -17.87
N GLU A 1565 -23.89 -28.02 -16.90
CA GLU A 1565 -24.46 -28.02 -15.53
C GLU A 1565 -25.73 -27.14 -15.43
N GLY A 1566 -26.18 -26.50 -16.51
CA GLY A 1566 -27.39 -25.67 -16.52
C GLY A 1566 -27.27 -24.39 -15.67
N LEU A 1567 -26.04 -24.01 -15.30
CA LEU A 1567 -25.74 -22.82 -14.51
C LEU A 1567 -25.63 -21.62 -15.46
N THR A 1568 -26.77 -21.15 -15.94
CA THR A 1568 -26.85 -19.90 -16.70
C THR A 1568 -26.35 -18.76 -15.79
N ILE A 1569 -25.25 -18.13 -16.19
CA ILE A 1569 -24.79 -16.88 -15.55
C ILE A 1569 -25.93 -15.88 -15.71
N LEU A 1570 -26.56 -15.52 -14.59
CA LEU A 1570 -27.55 -14.45 -14.46
C LEU A 1570 -26.85 -13.11 -14.76
N GLY A 1571 -26.60 -12.86 -16.05
CA GLY A 1571 -26.05 -11.65 -16.61
C GLY A 1571 -26.61 -11.54 -18.02
N GLY A 1572 -27.69 -10.79 -18.17
CA GLY A 1572 -28.51 -10.74 -19.38
C GLY A 1572 -27.72 -10.36 -20.63
N LEU A 1573 -27.53 -11.33 -21.53
CA LEU A 1573 -27.15 -11.14 -22.93
C LEU A 1573 -27.73 -12.30 -23.74
N CYS A 1574 -29.05 -12.29 -23.97
CA CYS A 1574 -29.74 -12.83 -25.16
C CYS A 1574 -31.25 -12.83 -24.91
N GLY A 1575 -31.90 -11.72 -25.24
CA GLY A 1575 -33.33 -11.72 -25.51
C GLY A 1575 -33.53 -12.32 -26.91
N SER A 1576 -33.80 -13.62 -26.98
CA SER A 1576 -34.32 -14.24 -28.20
C SER A 1576 -35.84 -14.23 -28.14
N ALA A 1577 -36.41 -13.29 -28.89
CA ALA A 1577 -37.81 -13.24 -29.25
C ALA A 1577 -38.25 -14.56 -29.92
N ASN A 1578 -39.31 -15.17 -29.41
CA ASN A 1578 -40.23 -16.05 -30.13
C ASN A 1578 -41.31 -16.52 -29.14
N GLU A 1579 -42.23 -15.63 -28.78
CA GLU A 1579 -43.54 -16.05 -28.28
C GLU A 1579 -44.60 -15.29 -29.06
N GLU A 1580 -45.24 -16.03 -29.98
CA GLU A 1580 -46.38 -15.60 -30.75
C GLU A 1580 -47.56 -15.29 -29.84
N GLU A 1581 -48.20 -14.17 -30.14
CA GLU A 1581 -49.43 -13.67 -29.57
C GLU A 1581 -50.55 -14.72 -29.63
N ILE A 1582 -51.01 -15.18 -28.47
CA ILE A 1582 -52.36 -15.73 -28.33
C ILE A 1582 -53.05 -14.90 -27.26
N GLU A 1583 -53.88 -13.95 -27.71
CA GLU A 1583 -54.87 -13.27 -26.89
C GLU A 1583 -55.90 -14.27 -26.33
N PRO A 1584 -56.21 -14.21 -25.03
CA PRO A 1584 -57.50 -14.64 -24.54
C PRO A 1584 -58.21 -13.47 -23.87
N SER A 1585 -59.24 -13.01 -24.56
CA SER A 1585 -60.28 -12.12 -24.09
C SER A 1585 -60.92 -12.61 -22.77
N SER A 1586 -61.06 -11.68 -21.83
CA SER A 1586 -62.20 -11.51 -20.91
C SER A 1586 -62.75 -12.74 -20.17
N THR A 1587 -62.62 -12.78 -18.85
CA THR A 1587 -63.79 -12.77 -17.94
C THR A 1587 -63.38 -12.54 -16.49
N SER A 1588 -64.13 -11.63 -15.89
CA SER A 1588 -64.23 -11.25 -14.50
C SER A 1588 -64.87 -12.33 -13.62
N SER A 1589 -64.29 -12.61 -12.45
CA SER A 1589 -64.93 -12.97 -11.16
C SER A 1589 -63.84 -13.58 -10.30
N GLY A 1590 -63.46 -13.03 -9.16
CA GLY A 1590 -64.34 -12.94 -8.00
C GLY A 1590 -63.89 -14.02 -6.99
N GLU A 1591 -63.12 -13.58 -6.00
CA GLU A 1591 -63.10 -14.06 -4.62
C GLU A 1591 -63.44 -15.54 -4.35
N SER A 1592 -62.48 -16.31 -3.82
CA SER A 1592 -62.56 -16.81 -2.44
C SER A 1592 -61.41 -17.77 -2.15
N ALA A 1593 -60.68 -17.43 -1.09
CA ALA A 1593 -59.71 -18.30 -0.46
C ALA A 1593 -60.42 -19.49 0.19
N VAL A 1594 -60.10 -20.71 -0.24
CA VAL A 1594 -60.33 -21.91 0.57
C VAL A 1594 -59.03 -22.69 0.62
N THR A 1595 -58.44 -22.61 1.82
CA THR A 1595 -57.41 -23.48 2.36
C THR A 1595 -57.84 -24.95 2.29
N GLY A 1596 -57.08 -25.77 1.58
CA GLY A 1596 -57.28 -27.22 1.53
C GLY A 1596 -55.94 -27.91 1.36
N ALA A 1597 -55.27 -28.18 2.49
CA ALA A 1597 -54.13 -29.08 2.54
C ALA A 1597 -54.61 -30.52 2.35
N ALA A 1598 -54.11 -31.21 1.31
CA ALA A 1598 -54.22 -32.66 1.19
C ALA A 1598 -53.00 -33.21 0.46
N ALA A 1599 -52.22 -33.99 1.21
CA ALA A 1599 -51.33 -35.09 0.83
C ALA A 1599 -50.68 -35.05 -0.56
N VAL A 1600 -49.38 -34.75 -0.57
CA VAL A 1600 -48.45 -35.07 -1.65
C VAL A 1600 -48.17 -36.58 -1.59
N GLU A 1601 -48.62 -37.32 -2.59
CA GLU A 1601 -48.14 -38.68 -2.87
C GLU A 1601 -46.72 -38.60 -3.43
N GLU A 1602 -45.77 -39.20 -2.71
CA GLU A 1602 -44.41 -39.47 -3.17
C GLU A 1602 -44.46 -40.46 -4.35
N VAL A 1603 -44.03 -40.02 -5.53
CA VAL A 1603 -43.73 -40.90 -6.66
C VAL A 1603 -42.22 -41.15 -6.66
N GLU A 1604 -41.84 -42.36 -6.26
CA GLU A 1604 -40.49 -42.91 -6.38
C GLU A 1604 -40.08 -42.96 -7.86
N GLY A 1605 -39.07 -42.15 -8.23
CA GLY A 1605 -38.54 -42.07 -9.59
C GLY A 1605 -37.04 -42.34 -9.66
N GLY A 1606 -36.69 -43.62 -9.83
CA GLY A 1606 -35.54 -44.15 -10.59
C GLY A 1606 -34.19 -43.44 -10.55
N GLY A 1607 -33.24 -44.03 -9.82
CA GLY A 1607 -31.81 -43.69 -9.89
C GLY A 1607 -31.16 -44.03 -11.24
N GLY A 1608 -30.55 -43.03 -11.87
CA GLY A 1608 -29.61 -43.17 -12.97
C GLY A 1608 -28.18 -42.91 -12.50
N ARG A 1609 -27.36 -43.97 -12.43
CA ARG A 1609 -25.90 -43.88 -12.21
C ARG A 1609 -25.22 -43.33 -13.46
N PRO A 1610 -24.35 -42.31 -13.36
CA PRO A 1610 -23.30 -42.07 -14.35
C PRO A 1610 -22.11 -42.98 -14.03
N SER A 1611 -21.68 -43.74 -15.02
CA SER A 1611 -20.47 -44.58 -15.00
C SER A 1611 -19.20 -43.72 -15.07
N LEU A 1612 -18.28 -44.01 -14.13
CA LEU A 1612 -16.82 -43.78 -14.08
C LEU A 1612 -16.20 -42.68 -14.96
#